data_AF-K0F0P8-F1
#
_entry.id   AF-K0F0P8-F1
#
_cell.length_a   1.000
_cell.length_b   1.000
_cell.length_c   1.000
_cell.angle_alpha   90.00
_cell.angle_beta   90.00
_cell.angle_gamma   90.00
#
_symmetry.space_group_name_H-M   'P 1'
#
loop_
_entity.id
_entity.type
_entity.pdbx_description
1 polymer ?
#
loop_
_entity_poly.entity_id
_entity_poly.type
_entity_poly.pdbx_seq_one_letter_code
_entity_poly.pdbx_strand_id
1 'polypeptide(L)'
;MESISEPTAGSGDRGPRPFAELIRDRVGPDFVERKWLRDSVTAAAEANRYVLVIGEPGAGKTSLLAGLSHARPDWLRYFIRQDSRTRSAGGDIQSFLLSVGHQLARARPELFEPERLSVVVRQHIETVAHGGRAIGIRIEDLTVSPFHRTAVLEVEQRISKVSGTVTGIEIGYAALEPRLLEPDNLAHLALLAPAEVLLATDPAARIVILLDALDELAGDQAAPSLLRWLADGPELPPNICVLMTSRPHAGLGHLRSARIEQLAEILIDPGSPQVADDLVGYARRVLSTEPIAAAARAQGYLLDQFHRDVADRADGNFLYLSTYARALSDALAADAPQTARLLEVVGLPPGLAGLYSYFIDTLRTDLTRLGLLEIRDPVSADDTLTPAWEGVVQPILGVLAVAGDALTTDELSTLAGVRVWPSSVRNILARLRWLLDVRDDRITLYHNSIGEFLTSEPTHRLRPEYAVDAQEWHERIVRHYRGRAASWAAVDWDSVDRYGLVHLGRHMAGSRAAVAAELADLVCPGLRRAIRASLGSDRHFLGLVELAADRALENPSLTTGLPAILYLGVVRRQALRSVHEVAPGVLGLLARMGRTEVAIEHVLAVPPSYQQFLGMHEIVRHAPRGASDARLRDLLVQSALTVPASEIGTLQPVQYPLRWAATAIAPYDLDRALVLWERARRPDSGWREDHPPDALYRAAAATSDGRAARALVAAIQTDRAGDYLDLAARPGTEDAPELLRLAESSLTEATTAGRLHCRARLFRAWLPHAADRADRHRAELLAEVERGSDDAGALGRGLVDAASELADTDRATAQHLLRRLSTVPVNGHTEEAFLRAARLQARWGAVFESGRLLNQLYEWNNSVWCRVGRASVVAEFDTADAVGMIEDAHATIPAHRPDLDVISRMHRESQLRSVALGFAEFDLGRASATARELAEITWSQMNTDRYSVLALLAHRHLDAGDTEQAAALLHECLDRPGQARPLVDAPKTVPFRLADSERADAPGAREFALVYSTNHMRDWATLCRNRFHRSPGDLVRALAPGPTAIANPYSWARTTRVFAQHLARHDLRRAIALVGALADDGERVVGLATMFQFAASVAVDNNDETANSMWAQFRTALARMRRYEWVFDDQLDATPFAYVRPDHRARFDAAFWLIPYEADSAMAFLSQSGARYLTDAFAMVFGYEGSSGYMISAVQGSRPFPPYRQLHAAMLSEPPGETGFDEVPWSISRAMAWVHEHLIISSTGQPTVSAPMPRIPDPLYAALVDLLFHPPGRAPYRDFTDRVRELMTGDRLPAVAGLVAFAVGLRPAGDALLRDLSMEVLAEARRRDRATRVVTLLQFAVSPTCAALVDPVELLMDAATLGLDPDPSIYHEVITDLFPVLLHRAPEFAWRQLYAALRDNWALAMALLERGAEPLLAALGFDVVGVLHAEIRRAVACVADDGTAPELVDGVDLGTATYAAP
;
A
#
# COMPACT_ATOMS: atom_id res chain seq x y z
N MET A 1 -31.81 -39.37 -23.92
CA MET A 1 -31.96 -40.62 -23.16
C MET A 1 -30.65 -41.37 -23.30
N GLU A 2 -29.85 -41.53 -22.25
CA GLU A 2 -30.05 -41.16 -20.83
C GLU A 2 -28.73 -40.70 -20.19
N SER A 3 -28.80 -40.17 -18.95
CA SER A 3 -27.69 -40.05 -17.99
C SER A 3 -26.38 -39.43 -18.48
N ILE A 4 -26.29 -38.09 -18.43
CA ILE A 4 -25.00 -37.44 -18.14
C ILE A 4 -24.74 -37.67 -16.65
N SER A 5 -23.64 -38.34 -16.31
CA SER A 5 -23.33 -38.73 -14.93
C SER A 5 -23.01 -37.52 -14.04
N GLU A 6 -23.59 -37.47 -12.84
CA GLU A 6 -23.27 -36.45 -11.85
C GLU A 6 -21.82 -36.63 -11.31
N PRO A 7 -21.03 -35.55 -11.16
CA PRO A 7 -19.72 -35.63 -10.55
C PRO A 7 -19.85 -35.83 -9.03
N THR A 8 -19.27 -36.90 -8.51
CA THR A 8 -19.29 -37.20 -7.07
C THR A 8 -18.46 -36.18 -6.28
N ALA A 9 -19.10 -35.52 -5.31
CA ALA A 9 -18.44 -34.56 -4.43
C ALA A 9 -17.45 -35.27 -3.49
N GLY A 10 -16.18 -35.33 -3.90
CA GLY A 10 -15.11 -35.88 -3.08
C GLY A 10 -14.87 -35.05 -1.81
N SER A 11 -14.91 -35.71 -0.64
CA SER A 11 -14.65 -35.07 0.65
C SER A 11 -13.15 -34.81 0.83
N GLY A 12 -12.64 -33.75 0.18
CA GLY A 12 -11.28 -33.26 0.38
C GLY A 12 -11.05 -32.88 1.85
N ASP A 13 -10.01 -33.43 2.46
CA ASP A 13 -9.68 -33.12 3.85
C ASP A 13 -9.23 -31.66 3.97
N ARG A 14 -9.67 -30.98 5.04
CA ARG A 14 -9.61 -29.52 5.13
C ARG A 14 -8.49 -29.15 6.11
N GLY A 15 -7.33 -28.72 5.60
CA GLY A 15 -6.08 -28.39 6.34
C GLY A 15 -6.21 -27.43 7.55
N PRO A 16 -5.12 -27.05 8.25
CA PRO A 16 -5.20 -26.45 9.59
C PRO A 16 -6.22 -25.30 9.73
N ARG A 17 -7.09 -25.38 10.74
CA ARG A 17 -8.10 -24.34 11.04
C ARG A 17 -7.44 -23.14 11.73
N PRO A 18 -7.93 -21.90 11.53
CA PRO A 18 -7.40 -20.73 12.25
C PRO A 18 -7.54 -20.88 13.77
N PHE A 19 -6.57 -20.30 14.47
CA PHE A 19 -6.39 -20.32 15.93
C PHE A 19 -6.25 -21.72 16.56
N ALA A 20 -6.00 -22.78 15.77
CA ALA A 20 -5.96 -24.16 16.26
C ALA A 20 -4.89 -24.45 17.33
N GLU A 21 -3.77 -23.74 17.33
CA GLU A 21 -2.72 -23.85 18.36
C GLU A 21 -3.16 -23.19 19.67
N LEU A 22 -3.59 -21.93 19.64
CA LEU A 22 -4.17 -21.23 20.80
C LEU A 22 -5.34 -22.02 21.41
N ILE A 23 -6.22 -22.60 20.59
CA ILE A 23 -7.32 -23.45 21.08
C ILE A 23 -6.78 -24.72 21.75
N ARG A 24 -5.74 -25.37 21.19
CA ARG A 24 -5.12 -26.57 21.78
C ARG A 24 -4.51 -26.26 23.15
N ASP A 25 -3.79 -25.15 23.27
CA ASP A 25 -3.13 -24.75 24.52
C ASP A 25 -4.15 -24.37 25.61
N ARG A 26 -5.23 -23.66 25.23
CA ARG A 26 -6.30 -23.25 26.16
C ARG A 26 -7.27 -24.39 26.50
N VAL A 27 -7.31 -25.46 25.69
CA VAL A 27 -8.06 -26.71 25.92
C VAL A 27 -7.09 -27.85 26.33
N GLY A 28 -5.98 -27.48 26.97
CA GLY A 28 -5.00 -28.42 27.55
C GLY A 28 -5.54 -29.19 28.78
N PRO A 29 -4.67 -29.95 29.49
CA PRO A 29 -5.09 -30.85 30.58
C PRO A 29 -5.84 -30.12 31.72
N ASP A 30 -5.56 -28.84 31.96
CA ASP A 30 -6.20 -28.05 33.02
C ASP A 30 -7.58 -27.48 32.63
N PHE A 31 -8.05 -27.68 31.39
CA PHE A 31 -9.28 -27.05 30.88
C PHE A 31 -10.58 -27.54 31.55
N VAL A 32 -11.29 -26.63 32.23
CA VAL A 32 -12.63 -26.88 32.79
C VAL A 32 -13.71 -26.50 31.77
N GLU A 33 -14.64 -27.43 31.52
CA GLU A 33 -15.65 -27.35 30.44
C GLU A 33 -16.80 -26.36 30.74
N ARG A 34 -17.02 -25.99 32.01
CA ARG A 34 -18.03 -25.03 32.48
C ARG A 34 -19.42 -25.24 31.89
N LYS A 35 -19.94 -26.47 31.93
CA LYS A 35 -21.17 -26.90 31.22
C LYS A 35 -22.35 -25.94 31.39
N TRP A 36 -22.66 -25.53 32.62
CA TRP A 36 -23.74 -24.58 32.91
C TRP A 36 -23.60 -23.26 32.12
N LEU A 37 -22.39 -22.72 32.00
CA LEU A 37 -22.10 -21.47 31.31
C LEU A 37 -22.10 -21.67 29.80
N ARG A 38 -21.51 -22.78 29.32
CA ARG A 38 -21.58 -23.20 27.92
C ARG A 38 -23.04 -23.30 27.47
N ASP A 39 -23.86 -24.04 28.22
CA ASP A 39 -25.24 -24.33 27.86
C ASP A 39 -26.11 -23.05 27.94
N SER A 40 -25.85 -22.16 28.91
CA SER A 40 -26.47 -20.82 28.98
C SER A 40 -26.08 -19.91 27.81
N VAL A 41 -24.80 -19.93 27.42
CA VAL A 41 -24.25 -19.15 26.30
C VAL A 41 -24.75 -19.70 24.96
N THR A 42 -24.90 -21.01 24.81
CA THR A 42 -25.54 -21.64 23.66
C THR A 42 -27.01 -21.24 23.57
N ALA A 43 -27.79 -21.32 24.65
CA ALA A 43 -29.19 -20.89 24.66
C ALA A 43 -29.35 -19.39 24.33
N ALA A 44 -28.45 -18.52 24.83
CA ALA A 44 -28.45 -17.11 24.48
C ALA A 44 -28.10 -16.87 23.00
N ALA A 45 -27.13 -17.61 22.45
CA ALA A 45 -26.75 -17.55 21.04
C ALA A 45 -27.82 -18.14 20.10
N GLU A 46 -28.67 -19.04 20.61
CA GLU A 46 -29.85 -19.56 19.91
C GLU A 46 -31.02 -18.57 19.91
N ALA A 47 -31.06 -17.61 20.86
CA ALA A 47 -32.15 -16.64 21.01
C ALA A 47 -31.85 -15.20 20.53
N ASN A 48 -30.58 -14.76 20.48
CA ASN A 48 -30.20 -13.34 20.27
C ASN A 48 -29.27 -13.18 19.05
N ARG A 49 -29.06 -11.94 18.56
CA ARG A 49 -28.10 -11.66 17.46
C ARG A 49 -26.72 -11.21 17.97
N TYR A 50 -26.67 -10.69 19.18
CA TYR A 50 -25.45 -10.40 19.90
C TYR A 50 -25.52 -11.07 21.29
N VAL A 51 -24.43 -11.73 21.68
CA VAL A 51 -24.26 -12.25 23.04
C VAL A 51 -22.95 -11.68 23.57
N LEU A 52 -22.98 -11.02 24.72
CA LEU A 52 -21.79 -10.42 25.32
C LEU A 52 -21.54 -11.05 26.68
N VAL A 53 -20.53 -11.92 26.77
CA VAL A 53 -20.13 -12.56 28.02
C VAL A 53 -19.15 -11.64 28.74
N ILE A 54 -19.62 -10.99 29.81
CA ILE A 54 -18.86 -10.03 30.60
C ILE A 54 -18.28 -10.72 31.83
N GLY A 55 -17.03 -10.41 32.15
CA GLY A 55 -16.40 -10.84 33.39
C GLY A 55 -15.01 -10.25 33.54
N GLU A 56 -14.48 -10.31 34.75
CA GLU A 56 -13.17 -9.74 35.09
C GLU A 56 -11.98 -10.44 34.39
N PRO A 57 -10.78 -9.84 34.42
CA PRO A 57 -9.54 -10.50 34.03
C PRO A 57 -9.37 -11.80 34.80
N GLY A 58 -9.17 -12.92 34.10
CA GLY A 58 -9.06 -14.24 34.72
C GLY A 58 -10.39 -14.97 35.01
N ALA A 59 -11.56 -14.39 34.71
CA ALA A 59 -12.87 -15.07 34.85
C ALA A 59 -13.14 -16.23 33.85
N GLY A 60 -12.09 -16.73 33.18
CA GLY A 60 -12.16 -17.87 32.26
C GLY A 60 -12.65 -17.58 30.84
N LYS A 61 -12.82 -16.30 30.45
CA LYS A 61 -13.42 -15.88 29.16
C LYS A 61 -12.75 -16.53 27.94
N THR A 62 -11.47 -16.29 27.68
CA THR A 62 -10.71 -16.87 26.55
C THR A 62 -10.81 -18.41 26.51
N SER A 63 -10.74 -19.07 27.67
CA SER A 63 -10.89 -20.52 27.76
C SER A 63 -12.30 -20.99 27.40
N LEU A 64 -13.35 -20.21 27.72
CA LEU A 64 -14.72 -20.50 27.29
C LEU A 64 -14.86 -20.46 25.75
N LEU A 65 -14.34 -19.45 25.04
CA LEU A 65 -14.41 -19.47 23.57
C LEU A 65 -13.49 -20.52 22.95
N ALA A 66 -12.35 -20.84 23.58
CA ALA A 66 -11.50 -21.94 23.11
C ALA A 66 -12.23 -23.29 23.25
N GLY A 67 -12.88 -23.54 24.39
CA GLY A 67 -13.72 -24.70 24.63
C GLY A 67 -14.93 -24.77 23.68
N LEU A 68 -15.61 -23.64 23.44
CA LEU A 68 -16.68 -23.54 22.45
C LEU A 68 -16.16 -23.79 21.02
N SER A 69 -15.01 -23.22 20.63
CA SER A 69 -14.36 -23.45 19.32
C SER A 69 -13.92 -24.90 19.09
N HIS A 70 -13.72 -25.65 20.19
CA HIS A 70 -13.39 -27.07 20.18
C HIS A 70 -14.66 -27.95 20.14
N ALA A 71 -15.67 -27.63 20.95
CA ALA A 71 -16.92 -28.38 21.07
C ALA A 71 -17.93 -28.09 19.93
N ARG A 72 -17.84 -26.90 19.31
CA ARG A 72 -18.57 -26.48 18.10
C ARG A 72 -17.58 -26.13 16.98
N PRO A 73 -17.02 -27.15 16.29
CA PRO A 73 -16.18 -26.97 15.10
C PRO A 73 -16.81 -26.16 13.96
N ASP A 74 -18.13 -26.04 13.98
CA ASP A 74 -18.99 -25.30 13.06
C ASP A 74 -19.06 -23.79 13.37
N TRP A 75 -18.68 -23.37 14.58
CA TRP A 75 -18.67 -21.96 14.96
C TRP A 75 -17.39 -21.27 14.49
N LEU A 76 -17.58 -20.09 13.88
CA LEU A 76 -16.51 -19.25 13.36
C LEU A 76 -15.82 -18.57 14.55
N ARG A 77 -14.50 -18.31 14.50
CA ARG A 77 -13.80 -17.68 15.64
C ARG A 77 -12.71 -16.69 15.28
N TYR A 78 -12.50 -15.75 16.18
CA TYR A 78 -11.47 -14.72 16.11
C TYR A 78 -11.02 -14.33 17.53
N PHE A 79 -9.71 -14.35 17.79
CA PHE A 79 -9.11 -13.98 19.07
C PHE A 79 -8.30 -12.70 18.88
N ILE A 80 -8.62 -11.65 19.63
CA ILE A 80 -7.96 -10.32 19.48
C ILE A 80 -6.59 -10.26 20.18
N ARG A 81 -6.43 -10.99 21.29
CA ARG A 81 -5.42 -10.69 22.33
C ARG A 81 -4.00 -10.45 21.82
N GLN A 82 -3.40 -9.36 22.32
CA GLN A 82 -1.96 -9.15 22.33
C GLN A 82 -1.34 -10.01 23.45
N ASP A 83 -1.23 -11.33 23.23
CA ASP A 83 -0.61 -12.24 24.22
C ASP A 83 0.89 -11.89 24.39
N SER A 84 1.43 -12.05 25.61
CA SER A 84 2.72 -11.52 26.07
C SER A 84 3.98 -12.20 25.47
N ARG A 85 3.91 -12.63 24.21
CA ARG A 85 4.98 -13.32 23.45
C ARG A 85 5.04 -12.88 21.98
N THR A 86 3.90 -12.70 21.31
CA THR A 86 3.80 -12.21 19.91
C THR A 86 2.39 -11.65 19.64
N ARG A 87 2.28 -10.66 18.73
CA ARG A 87 0.98 -10.31 18.11
C ARG A 87 0.53 -11.47 17.23
N SER A 88 -0.58 -12.14 17.55
CA SER A 88 -1.12 -13.25 16.74
C SER A 88 -2.04 -12.81 15.59
N ALA A 89 -2.67 -11.63 15.72
CA ALA A 89 -3.50 -11.01 14.68
C ALA A 89 -3.40 -9.48 14.79
N GLY A 90 -3.71 -8.76 13.70
CA GLY A 90 -4.03 -7.33 13.76
C GLY A 90 -5.52 -7.17 14.05
N GLY A 91 -5.86 -6.37 15.08
CA GLY A 91 -7.24 -6.17 15.56
C GLY A 91 -8.15 -5.32 14.65
N ASP A 92 -7.77 -5.15 13.39
CA ASP A 92 -8.51 -4.37 12.40
C ASP A 92 -9.74 -5.13 11.87
N ILE A 93 -10.74 -4.36 11.44
CA ILE A 93 -12.01 -4.90 10.95
C ILE A 93 -11.85 -5.75 9.69
N GLN A 94 -10.98 -5.38 8.75
CA GLN A 94 -10.78 -6.16 7.53
C GLN A 94 -10.20 -7.56 7.86
N SER A 95 -9.26 -7.64 8.80
CA SER A 95 -8.70 -8.90 9.29
C SER A 95 -9.72 -9.76 10.03
N PHE A 96 -10.66 -9.16 10.77
CA PHE A 96 -11.82 -9.87 11.34
C PHE A 96 -12.74 -10.43 10.24
N LEU A 97 -13.23 -9.59 9.34
CA LEU A 97 -14.20 -9.98 8.30
C LEU A 97 -13.62 -11.01 7.32
N LEU A 98 -12.36 -10.87 6.92
CA LEU A 98 -11.65 -11.87 6.12
C LEU A 98 -11.54 -13.21 6.83
N SER A 99 -11.16 -13.21 8.12
CA SER A 99 -11.00 -14.43 8.91
C SER A 99 -12.34 -15.15 9.10
N VAL A 100 -13.41 -14.41 9.40
CA VAL A 100 -14.76 -14.95 9.59
C VAL A 100 -15.36 -15.43 8.26
N GLY A 101 -15.28 -14.64 7.19
CA GLY A 101 -15.82 -15.00 5.88
C GLY A 101 -15.13 -16.22 5.27
N HIS A 102 -13.80 -16.33 5.36
CA HIS A 102 -13.10 -17.54 4.91
C HIS A 102 -13.41 -18.77 5.78
N GLN A 103 -13.69 -18.60 7.07
CA GLN A 103 -14.18 -19.72 7.90
C GLN A 103 -15.59 -20.15 7.47
N LEU A 104 -16.49 -19.20 7.16
CA LEU A 104 -17.85 -19.50 6.73
C LEU A 104 -17.87 -20.16 5.36
N ALA A 105 -17.17 -19.62 4.36
CA ALA A 105 -17.05 -20.22 3.03
C ALA A 105 -16.39 -21.60 3.05
N ARG A 106 -15.41 -21.82 3.95
CA ARG A 106 -14.80 -23.12 4.16
C ARG A 106 -15.70 -24.10 4.93
N ALA A 107 -16.63 -23.62 5.75
CA ALA A 107 -17.59 -24.47 6.47
C ALA A 107 -18.77 -24.87 5.57
N ARG A 108 -19.33 -23.87 4.89
CA ARG A 108 -20.61 -23.83 4.17
C ARG A 108 -20.44 -23.22 2.76
N PRO A 109 -19.65 -23.84 1.86
CA PRO A 109 -19.40 -23.30 0.52
C PRO A 109 -20.69 -23.10 -0.29
N GLU A 110 -21.75 -23.87 -0.02
CA GLU A 110 -23.05 -23.77 -0.68
C GLU A 110 -23.73 -22.39 -0.52
N LEU A 111 -23.38 -21.64 0.54
CA LEU A 111 -23.91 -20.28 0.77
C LEU A 111 -23.23 -19.22 -0.09
N PHE A 112 -22.14 -19.59 -0.75
CA PHE A 112 -21.33 -18.74 -1.61
C PHE A 112 -21.40 -19.19 -3.09
N GLU A 113 -22.37 -20.06 -3.39
CA GLU A 113 -22.82 -20.45 -4.74
C GLU A 113 -24.25 -19.92 -5.00
N PRO A 114 -24.45 -18.59 -5.13
CA PRO A 114 -25.72 -17.99 -5.52
C PRO A 114 -26.11 -18.43 -6.95
N GLU A 115 -27.32 -18.03 -7.38
CA GLU A 115 -27.75 -18.18 -8.79
C GLU A 115 -26.66 -17.62 -9.72
N ARG A 116 -25.91 -18.54 -10.34
CA ARG A 116 -24.65 -18.21 -11.00
C ARG A 116 -24.91 -17.23 -12.13
N LEU A 117 -24.14 -16.14 -12.20
CA LEU A 117 -24.17 -15.21 -13.33
C LEU A 117 -23.68 -15.94 -14.59
N SER A 118 -24.62 -16.63 -15.26
CA SER A 118 -24.38 -17.56 -16.36
C SER A 118 -24.50 -16.83 -17.69
N VAL A 119 -23.40 -16.22 -18.10
CA VAL A 119 -23.32 -15.40 -19.30
C VAL A 119 -23.05 -16.31 -20.49
N VAL A 120 -24.11 -16.75 -21.19
CA VAL A 120 -24.02 -17.71 -22.32
C VAL A 120 -24.13 -17.00 -23.67
N VAL A 121 -23.04 -16.97 -24.45
CA VAL A 121 -22.93 -16.23 -25.72
C VAL A 121 -22.69 -17.17 -26.90
N ARG A 122 -23.71 -17.44 -27.73
CA ARG A 122 -23.57 -18.25 -28.97
C ARG A 122 -23.55 -17.38 -30.24
N GLN A 123 -22.61 -17.56 -31.17
CA GLN A 123 -22.45 -16.67 -32.35
C GLN A 123 -21.94 -17.34 -33.65
N HIS A 124 -22.72 -17.35 -34.74
CA HIS A 124 -22.33 -17.96 -36.04
C HIS A 124 -21.84 -16.91 -37.08
N ILE A 125 -20.57 -16.43 -37.01
CA ILE A 125 -19.93 -15.36 -37.86
C ILE A 125 -18.37 -15.45 -38.47
N GLU A 126 -17.94 -16.35 -39.41
CA GLU A 126 -16.64 -16.77 -40.08
C GLU A 126 -15.94 -15.64 -40.80
N THR A 127 -16.35 -15.36 -42.04
CA THR A 127 -15.42 -14.87 -43.05
C THR A 127 -15.18 -13.41 -42.71
N VAL A 128 -14.07 -13.12 -42.03
CA VAL A 128 -13.87 -11.77 -41.51
C VAL A 128 -13.52 -10.83 -42.67
N ALA A 129 -14.38 -9.84 -42.94
CA ALA A 129 -14.19 -8.78 -43.93
C ALA A 129 -13.51 -7.54 -43.30
N HIS A 130 -13.82 -6.31 -43.72
CA HIS A 130 -13.04 -5.11 -43.37
C HIS A 130 -13.90 -3.95 -42.81
N GLY A 131 -13.53 -3.42 -41.63
CA GLY A 131 -14.16 -2.31 -40.90
C GLY A 131 -15.11 -2.60 -39.71
N GLY A 132 -15.94 -3.65 -39.71
CA GLY A 132 -17.14 -3.76 -38.85
C GLY A 132 -17.11 -4.82 -37.73
N ARG A 133 -17.35 -4.41 -36.48
CA ARG A 133 -17.18 -5.22 -35.25
C ARG A 133 -18.47 -5.94 -34.82
N ALA A 134 -18.35 -7.00 -34.01
CA ALA A 134 -19.42 -7.65 -33.25
C ALA A 134 -18.96 -7.88 -31.80
N ILE A 135 -19.86 -7.74 -30.82
CA ILE A 135 -19.60 -8.03 -29.40
C ILE A 135 -20.82 -8.80 -28.89
N GLY A 136 -20.64 -9.92 -28.21
CA GLY A 136 -21.73 -10.76 -27.74
C GLY A 136 -22.44 -10.23 -26.48
N ILE A 137 -21.67 -9.68 -25.55
CA ILE A 137 -22.12 -8.89 -24.41
C ILE A 137 -20.94 -8.07 -23.88
N ARG A 138 -21.24 -6.92 -23.25
CA ARG A 138 -20.30 -6.17 -22.42
C ARG A 138 -20.85 -6.04 -21.01
N ILE A 139 -19.99 -6.25 -20.02
CA ILE A 139 -20.18 -5.96 -18.60
C ILE A 139 -19.26 -4.77 -18.28
N GLU A 140 -19.67 -3.86 -17.41
CA GLU A 140 -18.89 -2.63 -17.14
C GLU A 140 -18.17 -2.69 -15.78
N ASP A 141 -18.74 -3.37 -14.79
CA ASP A 141 -18.10 -3.76 -13.52
C ASP A 141 -18.52 -5.20 -13.18
N LEU A 142 -17.55 -6.07 -12.86
CA LEU A 142 -17.76 -7.36 -12.22
C LEU A 142 -17.00 -7.43 -10.88
N THR A 143 -17.59 -6.90 -9.82
CA THR A 143 -17.07 -7.07 -8.46
C THR A 143 -17.09 -8.54 -8.05
N VAL A 144 -15.90 -9.13 -7.83
CA VAL A 144 -15.72 -10.51 -7.38
C VAL A 144 -15.54 -10.57 -5.87
N SER A 145 -16.43 -11.30 -5.20
CA SER A 145 -16.25 -11.61 -3.79
C SER A 145 -15.12 -12.62 -3.58
N PRO A 146 -14.24 -12.42 -2.58
CA PRO A 146 -13.16 -13.37 -2.23
C PRO A 146 -13.66 -14.67 -1.59
N PHE A 147 -14.98 -14.81 -1.43
CA PHE A 147 -15.64 -15.96 -0.80
C PHE A 147 -16.52 -16.73 -1.79
N HIS A 148 -16.91 -16.12 -2.93
CA HIS A 148 -17.90 -16.65 -3.87
C HIS A 148 -17.30 -17.08 -5.22
N ARG A 149 -17.98 -18.00 -5.92
CA ARG A 149 -17.78 -18.24 -7.36
C ARG A 149 -18.78 -17.39 -8.17
N THR A 150 -18.48 -16.11 -8.35
CA THR A 150 -19.44 -15.07 -8.79
C THR A 150 -20.01 -15.24 -10.21
N ALA A 151 -19.27 -15.80 -11.17
CA ALA A 151 -19.72 -15.87 -12.57
C ALA A 151 -19.33 -17.17 -13.29
N VAL A 152 -20.12 -17.53 -14.30
CA VAL A 152 -19.84 -18.60 -15.27
C VAL A 152 -20.01 -18.02 -16.68
N LEU A 153 -18.93 -17.94 -17.44
CA LEU A 153 -18.87 -17.25 -18.73
C LEU A 153 -18.76 -18.27 -19.87
N GLU A 154 -19.89 -18.70 -20.44
CA GLU A 154 -19.93 -19.66 -21.55
C GLU A 154 -19.97 -18.95 -22.92
N VAL A 155 -19.16 -19.40 -23.88
CA VAL A 155 -19.14 -18.82 -25.23
C VAL A 155 -19.04 -19.90 -26.31
N GLU A 156 -20.01 -19.95 -27.23
CA GLU A 156 -20.06 -20.88 -28.37
C GLU A 156 -20.09 -20.11 -29.70
N GLN A 157 -18.95 -19.59 -30.13
CA GLN A 157 -18.81 -19.01 -31.48
C GLN A 157 -18.46 -20.09 -32.51
N ARG A 158 -19.03 -20.01 -33.71
CA ARG A 158 -19.09 -21.15 -34.67
C ARG A 158 -19.44 -20.67 -36.08
N ILE A 159 -18.52 -20.16 -36.88
CA ILE A 159 -18.81 -18.78 -37.31
C ILE A 159 -19.39 -18.73 -38.83
N SER A 160 -20.17 -17.76 -39.42
CA SER A 160 -20.40 -17.38 -40.89
C SER A 160 -19.81 -16.04 -41.55
N LYS A 161 -20.02 -14.75 -41.13
CA LYS A 161 -19.23 -13.54 -41.61
C LYS A 161 -19.34 -12.20 -40.82
N VAL A 162 -18.21 -11.52 -40.53
CA VAL A 162 -18.11 -10.22 -39.80
C VAL A 162 -17.09 -9.29 -40.43
N SER A 163 -17.24 -7.96 -40.46
CA SER A 163 -16.21 -7.11 -41.09
C SER A 163 -14.99 -6.74 -40.20
N GLY A 164 -14.73 -7.37 -39.05
CA GLY A 164 -13.80 -6.82 -38.04
C GLY A 164 -13.92 -7.49 -36.68
N THR A 165 -13.55 -6.79 -35.59
CA THR A 165 -13.42 -7.34 -34.22
C THR A 165 -14.65 -8.13 -33.79
N VAL A 166 -14.53 -9.43 -33.50
CA VAL A 166 -15.53 -10.19 -32.75
C VAL A 166 -15.07 -10.33 -31.30
N THR A 167 -15.95 -10.02 -30.35
CA THR A 167 -15.78 -10.29 -28.92
C THR A 167 -16.91 -11.20 -28.43
N GLY A 168 -16.61 -12.16 -27.57
CA GLY A 168 -17.64 -12.97 -26.90
C GLY A 168 -18.27 -12.23 -25.72
N ILE A 169 -17.48 -12.04 -24.68
CA ILE A 169 -17.83 -11.34 -23.44
C ILE A 169 -16.70 -10.34 -23.19
N GLU A 170 -17.05 -9.06 -23.13
CA GLU A 170 -16.19 -7.94 -22.74
C GLU A 170 -16.51 -7.57 -21.28
N ILE A 171 -15.50 -7.27 -20.47
CA ILE A 171 -15.67 -6.78 -19.08
C ILE A 171 -14.78 -5.55 -18.92
N GLY A 172 -15.34 -4.46 -18.38
CA GLY A 172 -14.60 -3.22 -18.10
C GLY A 172 -13.72 -3.38 -16.85
N TYR A 173 -14.31 -3.25 -15.68
CA TYR A 173 -13.64 -3.37 -14.39
C TYR A 173 -13.99 -4.66 -13.63
N ALA A 174 -13.13 -5.07 -12.70
CA ALA A 174 -13.42 -6.15 -11.75
C ALA A 174 -12.66 -5.97 -10.41
N ALA A 175 -13.41 -5.69 -9.33
CA ALA A 175 -12.84 -5.58 -7.99
C ALA A 175 -12.52 -6.98 -7.41
N LEU A 176 -11.27 -7.18 -6.96
CA LEU A 176 -10.75 -8.49 -6.53
C LEU A 176 -9.95 -8.45 -5.21
N GLU A 177 -9.73 -7.27 -4.60
CA GLU A 177 -8.97 -7.13 -3.35
C GLU A 177 -9.90 -6.79 -2.17
N PRO A 178 -10.06 -7.70 -1.20
CA PRO A 178 -11.01 -7.52 -0.10
C PRO A 178 -10.69 -6.35 0.83
N ARG A 179 -9.43 -5.94 0.96
CA ARG A 179 -9.04 -4.78 1.77
C ARG A 179 -9.32 -3.43 1.11
N LEU A 180 -9.65 -3.42 -0.19
CA LEU A 180 -10.15 -2.24 -0.90
C LEU A 180 -11.69 -2.14 -0.88
N LEU A 181 -12.38 -3.20 -0.46
CA LEU A 181 -13.81 -3.11 -0.14
C LEU A 181 -13.98 -2.31 1.16
N GLU A 182 -14.93 -1.39 1.16
CA GLU A 182 -15.45 -0.78 2.39
C GLU A 182 -15.88 -1.89 3.37
N PRO A 183 -15.69 -1.74 4.70
CA PRO A 183 -15.97 -2.83 5.65
C PRO A 183 -17.39 -3.39 5.57
N ASP A 184 -18.39 -2.58 5.23
CA ASP A 184 -19.79 -3.02 5.09
C ASP A 184 -20.02 -3.84 3.81
N ASN A 185 -19.37 -3.47 2.70
CA ASN A 185 -19.34 -4.26 1.47
C ASN A 185 -18.60 -5.59 1.69
N LEU A 186 -17.46 -5.56 2.40
CA LEU A 186 -16.74 -6.76 2.81
C LEU A 186 -17.60 -7.65 3.72
N ALA A 187 -18.33 -7.08 4.68
CA ALA A 187 -19.22 -7.80 5.57
C ALA A 187 -20.42 -8.40 4.84
N HIS A 188 -21.01 -7.68 3.88
CA HIS A 188 -22.11 -8.18 3.06
C HIS A 188 -21.69 -9.45 2.29
N LEU A 189 -20.52 -9.41 1.66
CA LEU A 189 -19.98 -10.55 0.92
C LEU A 189 -19.41 -11.67 1.81
N ALA A 190 -18.89 -11.36 3.00
CA ALA A 190 -18.34 -12.33 3.95
C ALA A 190 -19.40 -13.09 4.76
N LEU A 191 -20.52 -12.41 5.04
CA LEU A 191 -21.39 -12.80 6.15
C LEU A 191 -22.88 -12.51 5.90
N LEU A 192 -23.27 -11.30 5.46
CA LEU A 192 -24.69 -10.93 5.42
C LEU A 192 -25.45 -11.67 4.30
N ALA A 193 -25.03 -11.56 3.04
CA ALA A 193 -25.68 -12.25 1.94
C ALA A 193 -25.60 -13.80 2.07
N PRO A 194 -24.46 -14.41 2.47
CA PRO A 194 -24.41 -15.84 2.79
C PRO A 194 -25.38 -16.26 3.91
N ALA A 195 -25.61 -15.40 4.90
CA ALA A 195 -26.58 -15.64 5.96
C ALA A 195 -28.04 -15.47 5.47
N GLU A 196 -28.33 -14.52 4.58
CA GLU A 196 -29.64 -14.37 3.94
C GLU A 196 -29.98 -15.58 3.06
N VAL A 197 -29.02 -16.09 2.29
CA VAL A 197 -29.13 -17.34 1.52
C VAL A 197 -29.36 -18.54 2.46
N LEU A 198 -28.65 -18.61 3.59
CA LEU A 198 -28.87 -19.64 4.60
C LEU A 198 -30.28 -19.55 5.21
N LEU A 199 -30.75 -18.34 5.54
CA LEU A 199 -32.06 -18.11 6.14
C LEU A 199 -33.20 -18.49 5.19
N ALA A 200 -33.03 -18.27 3.88
CA ALA A 200 -33.99 -18.64 2.85
C ALA A 200 -34.04 -20.16 2.58
N THR A 201 -32.94 -20.88 2.79
CA THR A 201 -32.83 -22.33 2.51
C THR A 201 -33.07 -23.21 3.75
N ASP A 202 -32.59 -22.78 4.92
CA ASP A 202 -32.86 -23.37 6.23
C ASP A 202 -33.14 -22.25 7.26
N PRO A 203 -34.42 -21.88 7.46
CA PRO A 203 -34.82 -20.87 8.43
C PRO A 203 -34.47 -21.17 9.90
N ALA A 204 -34.01 -22.39 10.22
CA ALA A 204 -33.57 -22.79 11.55
C ALA A 204 -32.03 -22.81 11.71
N ALA A 205 -31.27 -22.78 10.61
CA ALA A 205 -29.81 -22.76 10.67
C ALA A 205 -29.28 -21.40 11.13
N ARG A 206 -28.22 -21.41 11.95
CA ARG A 206 -27.59 -20.20 12.51
C ARG A 206 -26.08 -20.17 12.29
N ILE A 207 -25.54 -18.96 12.17
CA ILE A 207 -24.11 -18.68 12.02
C ILE A 207 -23.62 -18.04 13.32
N VAL A 208 -22.82 -18.74 14.11
CA VAL A 208 -22.28 -18.20 15.38
C VAL A 208 -20.82 -17.82 15.20
N ILE A 209 -20.48 -16.60 15.61
CA ILE A 209 -19.13 -16.02 15.55
C ILE A 209 -18.63 -15.79 16.98
N LEU A 210 -17.52 -16.42 17.33
CA LEU A 210 -16.81 -16.28 18.60
C LEU A 210 -15.75 -15.17 18.49
N LEU A 211 -15.90 -14.10 19.26
CA LEU A 211 -14.99 -12.95 19.30
C LEU A 211 -14.43 -12.74 20.71
N ASP A 212 -13.19 -13.16 20.96
CA ASP A 212 -12.57 -13.06 22.29
C ASP A 212 -11.79 -11.76 22.53
N ALA A 213 -11.99 -11.18 23.71
CA ALA A 213 -11.27 -10.04 24.28
C ALA A 213 -11.49 -8.71 23.54
N LEU A 214 -12.75 -8.34 23.36
CA LEU A 214 -13.20 -7.06 22.78
C LEU A 214 -12.71 -5.83 23.56
N ASP A 215 -12.42 -5.98 24.85
CA ASP A 215 -11.80 -4.95 25.70
C ASP A 215 -10.39 -4.53 25.24
N GLU A 216 -9.63 -5.41 24.61
CA GLU A 216 -8.27 -5.11 24.14
C GLU A 216 -8.28 -4.09 22.98
N LEU A 217 -9.43 -3.89 22.30
CA LEU A 217 -9.62 -2.86 21.28
C LEU A 217 -10.07 -1.50 21.86
N ALA A 218 -10.33 -1.40 23.16
CA ALA A 218 -10.81 -0.17 23.77
C ALA A 218 -9.71 0.91 23.91
N GLY A 219 -8.44 0.51 23.84
CA GLY A 219 -7.29 1.42 23.89
C GLY A 219 -6.64 1.70 22.53
N ASP A 220 -7.00 0.97 21.47
CA ASP A 220 -6.37 1.09 20.15
C ASP A 220 -7.07 2.17 19.31
N GLN A 221 -6.68 3.42 19.52
CA GLN A 221 -7.28 4.60 18.86
C GLN A 221 -6.84 4.76 17.39
N ALA A 222 -5.92 3.92 16.89
CA ALA A 222 -5.27 4.10 15.59
C ALA A 222 -6.07 3.53 14.38
N ALA A 223 -7.20 2.86 14.60
CA ALA A 223 -7.95 2.16 13.55
C ALA A 223 -9.47 2.39 13.63
N PRO A 224 -10.23 2.20 12.52
CA PRO A 224 -11.68 2.04 12.58
C PRO A 224 -12.01 0.76 13.37
N SER A 225 -12.24 0.90 14.67
CA SER A 225 -12.25 -0.24 15.58
C SER A 225 -13.44 -1.16 15.33
N LEU A 226 -13.19 -2.48 15.39
CA LEU A 226 -14.22 -3.50 15.26
C LEU A 226 -15.36 -3.32 16.27
N LEU A 227 -15.05 -2.83 17.48
CA LEU A 227 -16.04 -2.44 18.50
C LEU A 227 -17.01 -1.36 17.98
N ARG A 228 -16.50 -0.34 17.28
CA ARG A 228 -17.35 0.70 16.70
C ARG A 228 -18.25 0.15 15.61
N TRP A 229 -17.72 -0.69 14.72
CA TRP A 229 -18.53 -1.31 13.66
C TRP A 229 -19.62 -2.26 14.18
N LEU A 230 -19.36 -3.02 15.25
CA LEU A 230 -20.40 -3.85 15.89
C LEU A 230 -21.59 -3.01 16.39
N ALA A 231 -21.35 -1.75 16.76
CA ALA A 231 -22.38 -0.79 17.16
C ALA A 231 -23.01 -0.03 15.97
N ASP A 232 -22.19 0.62 15.12
CA ASP A 232 -22.63 1.53 14.05
C ASP A 232 -22.98 0.84 12.72
N GLY A 233 -22.47 -0.38 12.50
CA GLY A 233 -22.53 -1.08 11.22
C GLY A 233 -23.91 -1.66 10.85
N PRO A 234 -24.00 -2.40 9.73
CA PRO A 234 -25.26 -2.94 9.21
C PRO A 234 -25.97 -3.86 10.21
N GLU A 235 -27.30 -3.88 10.16
CA GLU A 235 -28.09 -4.81 10.96
C GLU A 235 -27.84 -6.26 10.49
N LEU A 236 -27.37 -7.12 11.38
CA LEU A 236 -27.04 -8.50 11.06
C LEU A 236 -28.32 -9.34 10.83
N PRO A 237 -28.44 -10.11 9.74
CA PRO A 237 -29.51 -11.10 9.54
C PRO A 237 -29.82 -11.96 10.79
N PRO A 238 -31.10 -12.32 11.03
CA PRO A 238 -31.56 -12.89 12.30
C PRO A 238 -30.97 -14.25 12.67
N ASN A 239 -30.42 -14.97 11.71
CA ASN A 239 -29.71 -16.23 11.94
C ASN A 239 -28.25 -16.06 12.38
N ILE A 240 -27.63 -14.89 12.23
CA ILE A 240 -26.29 -14.62 12.76
C ILE A 240 -26.36 -14.39 14.27
N CYS A 241 -25.35 -14.86 15.00
CA CYS A 241 -25.07 -14.47 16.38
C CYS A 241 -23.58 -14.11 16.53
N VAL A 242 -23.26 -12.88 16.96
CA VAL A 242 -21.90 -12.53 17.39
C VAL A 242 -21.80 -12.70 18.90
N LEU A 243 -21.09 -13.74 19.32
CA LEU A 243 -20.78 -14.08 20.70
C LEU A 243 -19.42 -13.48 21.05
N MET A 244 -19.46 -12.39 21.80
CA MET A 244 -18.33 -11.56 22.19
C MET A 244 -17.96 -11.81 23.65
N THR A 245 -16.70 -11.61 24.01
CA THR A 245 -16.29 -11.47 25.41
C THR A 245 -15.60 -10.15 25.67
N SER A 246 -15.84 -9.60 26.86
CA SER A 246 -15.19 -8.35 27.28
C SER A 246 -15.03 -8.25 28.81
N ARG A 247 -14.19 -7.34 29.27
CA ARG A 247 -14.24 -6.77 30.63
C ARG A 247 -15.40 -5.75 30.70
N PRO A 248 -15.86 -5.34 31.90
CA PRO A 248 -16.67 -4.13 32.02
C PRO A 248 -15.83 -2.89 31.63
N HIS A 249 -16.15 -2.22 30.51
CA HIS A 249 -15.53 -0.94 30.15
C HIS A 249 -16.55 0.02 29.50
N ALA A 250 -16.29 1.32 29.58
CA ALA A 250 -17.22 2.37 29.14
C ALA A 250 -17.56 2.31 27.64
N GLY A 251 -16.62 1.86 26.80
CA GLY A 251 -16.81 1.70 25.35
C GLY A 251 -17.96 0.74 24.96
N LEU A 252 -18.31 -0.20 25.83
CA LEU A 252 -19.50 -1.07 25.63
C LEU A 252 -20.81 -0.27 25.65
N GLY A 253 -20.84 0.92 26.24
CA GLY A 253 -22.05 1.75 26.33
C GLY A 253 -22.63 2.12 24.96
N HIS A 254 -21.79 2.26 23.94
CA HIS A 254 -22.22 2.54 22.57
C HIS A 254 -22.89 1.32 21.93
N LEU A 255 -22.22 0.16 21.97
CA LEU A 255 -22.75 -1.13 21.51
C LEU A 255 -24.07 -1.51 22.20
N ARG A 256 -24.15 -1.30 23.52
CA ARG A 256 -25.37 -1.48 24.33
C ARG A 256 -26.52 -0.61 23.86
N SER A 257 -26.26 0.66 23.59
CA SER A 257 -27.27 1.62 23.15
C SER A 257 -27.76 1.32 21.74
N ALA A 258 -26.85 0.94 20.84
CA ALA A 258 -27.16 0.65 19.43
C ALA A 258 -27.90 -0.67 19.22
N ARG A 259 -27.68 -1.69 20.07
CA ARG A 259 -28.18 -3.06 19.88
C ARG A 259 -29.11 -3.56 21.01
N ILE A 260 -29.70 -2.65 21.80
CA ILE A 260 -30.39 -2.97 23.07
C ILE A 260 -31.45 -4.09 23.00
N GLU A 261 -32.24 -4.18 21.92
CA GLU A 261 -33.27 -5.22 21.75
C GLU A 261 -32.74 -6.55 21.18
N GLN A 262 -31.45 -6.61 20.80
CA GLN A 262 -30.84 -7.75 20.10
C GLN A 262 -29.63 -8.34 20.86
N LEU A 263 -29.28 -7.76 22.01
CA LEU A 263 -28.09 -8.04 22.81
C LEU A 263 -28.46 -8.74 24.13
N ALA A 264 -28.03 -10.00 24.28
CA ALA A 264 -28.03 -10.68 25.57
C ALA A 264 -26.67 -10.52 26.28
N GLU A 265 -26.66 -9.87 27.44
CA GLU A 265 -25.48 -9.84 28.31
C GLU A 265 -25.51 -11.02 29.28
N ILE A 266 -24.42 -11.79 29.30
CA ILE A 266 -24.18 -12.84 30.29
C ILE A 266 -23.05 -12.37 31.20
N LEU A 267 -23.39 -11.88 32.38
CA LEU A 267 -22.41 -11.60 33.42
C LEU A 267 -21.97 -12.93 34.07
N ILE A 268 -20.67 -13.22 34.03
CA ILE A 268 -20.07 -14.28 34.86
C ILE A 268 -20.00 -13.73 36.28
N ASP A 269 -21.06 -13.92 37.06
CA ASP A 269 -21.10 -13.55 38.48
C ASP A 269 -20.08 -14.39 39.28
N PRO A 270 -19.01 -13.79 39.83
CA PRO A 270 -17.99 -14.52 40.59
C PRO A 270 -18.54 -15.21 41.84
N GLY A 271 -19.64 -14.69 42.42
CA GLY A 271 -20.30 -15.24 43.61
C GLY A 271 -21.27 -16.40 43.34
N SER A 272 -21.47 -16.80 42.08
CA SER A 272 -22.41 -17.86 41.73
C SER A 272 -21.88 -19.26 42.09
N PRO A 273 -22.70 -20.16 42.67
CA PRO A 273 -22.25 -21.50 43.09
C PRO A 273 -21.58 -22.33 41.99
N GLN A 274 -22.04 -22.16 40.75
CA GLN A 274 -21.50 -22.86 39.59
C GLN A 274 -20.09 -22.40 39.21
N VAL A 275 -19.75 -21.13 39.48
CA VAL A 275 -18.38 -20.62 39.35
C VAL A 275 -17.48 -21.19 40.44
N ALA A 276 -17.98 -21.32 41.68
CA ALA A 276 -17.24 -21.98 42.75
C ALA A 276 -16.94 -23.45 42.43
N ASP A 277 -17.92 -24.21 41.93
CA ASP A 277 -17.72 -25.60 41.47
C ASP A 277 -16.69 -25.69 40.31
N ASP A 278 -16.72 -24.77 39.34
CA ASP A 278 -15.71 -24.71 38.27
C ASP A 278 -14.29 -24.44 38.83
N LEU A 279 -14.17 -23.53 39.80
CA LEU A 279 -12.90 -23.18 40.45
C LEU A 279 -12.34 -24.35 41.25
N VAL A 280 -13.17 -25.08 42.00
CA VAL A 280 -12.78 -26.34 42.67
C VAL A 280 -12.33 -27.37 41.64
N GLY A 281 -13.01 -27.43 40.50
CA GLY A 281 -12.64 -28.26 39.35
C GLY A 281 -11.30 -27.91 38.69
N TYR A 282 -10.90 -26.64 38.73
CA TYR A 282 -9.60 -26.14 38.23
C TYR A 282 -8.48 -26.31 39.28
N ALA A 283 -8.75 -25.92 40.53
CA ALA A 283 -7.85 -26.09 41.67
C ALA A 283 -7.38 -27.55 41.80
N ARG A 284 -8.32 -28.52 41.67
CA ARG A 284 -8.02 -29.96 41.64
C ARG A 284 -7.02 -30.38 40.57
N ARG A 285 -6.86 -29.64 39.46
CA ARG A 285 -5.90 -29.99 38.40
C ARG A 285 -4.55 -29.38 38.68
N VAL A 286 -4.51 -28.05 38.83
CA VAL A 286 -3.26 -27.29 38.95
C VAL A 286 -2.57 -27.53 40.31
N LEU A 287 -3.32 -27.81 41.38
CA LEU A 287 -2.79 -28.05 42.73
C LEU A 287 -2.55 -29.54 43.06
N SER A 288 -2.98 -30.49 42.21
CA SER A 288 -2.69 -31.93 42.39
C SER A 288 -1.30 -32.34 41.87
N THR A 289 -0.41 -31.39 41.57
CA THR A 289 0.99 -31.73 41.30
C THR A 289 1.63 -32.30 42.58
N GLU A 290 2.39 -33.40 42.46
CA GLU A 290 2.81 -34.14 43.66
C GLU A 290 3.65 -33.34 44.68
N PRO A 291 4.46 -32.32 44.32
CA PRO A 291 5.08 -31.43 45.32
C PRO A 291 4.06 -30.65 46.16
N ILE A 292 3.02 -30.09 45.53
CA ILE A 292 1.94 -29.37 46.23
C ILE A 292 1.12 -30.36 47.07
N ALA A 293 0.76 -31.50 46.47
CA ALA A 293 -0.04 -32.53 47.13
C ALA A 293 0.67 -33.14 48.35
N ALA A 294 1.99 -33.37 48.27
CA ALA A 294 2.79 -33.82 49.42
C ALA A 294 2.83 -32.76 50.53
N ALA A 295 3.04 -31.49 50.18
CA ALA A 295 3.14 -30.40 51.16
C ALA A 295 1.81 -30.09 51.87
N ALA A 296 0.68 -30.10 51.14
CA ALA A 296 -0.65 -29.95 51.71
C ALA A 296 -0.98 -31.08 52.69
N ARG A 297 -0.70 -32.34 52.32
CA ARG A 297 -0.83 -33.51 53.22
C ARG A 297 0.06 -33.37 54.47
N ALA A 298 1.28 -32.84 54.34
CA ALA A 298 2.21 -32.64 55.45
C ALA A 298 1.73 -31.59 56.48
N GLN A 299 0.96 -30.58 56.04
CA GLN A 299 0.26 -29.63 56.92
C GLN A 299 -1.07 -30.17 57.46
N GLY A 300 -1.39 -31.45 57.22
CA GLY A 300 -2.60 -32.11 57.74
C GLY A 300 -3.86 -31.90 56.90
N TYR A 301 -3.79 -31.25 55.73
CA TYR A 301 -4.95 -31.08 54.86
C TYR A 301 -5.32 -32.39 54.14
N LEU A 302 -6.62 -32.66 54.07
CA LEU A 302 -7.18 -33.51 53.02
C LEU A 302 -7.17 -32.71 51.70
N LEU A 303 -6.70 -33.29 50.60
CA LEU A 303 -6.54 -32.55 49.33
C LEU A 303 -7.87 -31.98 48.81
N ASP A 304 -8.95 -32.75 48.87
CA ASP A 304 -10.30 -32.25 48.52
C ASP A 304 -10.84 -31.17 49.46
N GLN A 305 -10.25 -30.97 50.63
CA GLN A 305 -10.53 -29.79 51.45
C GLN A 305 -9.64 -28.63 50.99
N PHE A 306 -8.32 -28.81 50.91
CA PHE A 306 -7.36 -27.80 50.42
C PHE A 306 -7.78 -27.18 49.07
N HIS A 307 -8.22 -28.00 48.11
CA HIS A 307 -8.71 -27.53 46.81
C HIS A 307 -9.99 -26.69 46.88
N ARG A 308 -10.84 -26.89 47.90
CA ARG A 308 -12.03 -26.06 48.16
C ARG A 308 -11.65 -24.79 48.92
N ASP A 309 -10.95 -24.94 50.05
CA ASP A 309 -10.51 -23.83 50.89
C ASP A 309 -9.74 -22.77 50.05
N VAL A 310 -8.93 -23.19 49.06
CA VAL A 310 -8.21 -22.29 48.13
C VAL A 310 -9.12 -21.74 47.02
N ALA A 311 -10.03 -22.54 46.46
CA ALA A 311 -11.00 -22.08 45.45
C ALA A 311 -11.96 -21.02 46.01
N ASP A 312 -12.37 -21.17 47.28
CA ASP A 312 -13.22 -20.20 48.00
C ASP A 312 -12.53 -18.84 48.17
N ARG A 313 -11.18 -18.78 48.15
CA ARG A 313 -10.42 -17.51 48.13
C ARG A 313 -10.23 -16.94 46.73
N ALA A 314 -10.44 -17.72 45.67
CA ALA A 314 -10.22 -17.27 44.31
C ALA A 314 -11.27 -16.27 43.81
N ASP A 315 -12.43 -16.15 44.49
CA ASP A 315 -13.48 -15.14 44.25
C ASP A 315 -13.83 -15.00 42.75
N GLY A 316 -14.25 -16.12 42.16
CA GLY A 316 -14.59 -16.24 40.74
C GLY A 316 -13.43 -16.30 39.74
N ASN A 317 -12.17 -16.23 40.19
CA ASN A 317 -11.04 -15.92 39.32
C ASN A 317 -10.06 -17.10 39.10
N PHE A 318 -9.96 -17.62 37.87
CA PHE A 318 -9.03 -18.71 37.54
C PHE A 318 -7.56 -18.25 37.53
N LEU A 319 -7.29 -16.96 37.28
CA LEU A 319 -5.93 -16.40 37.30
C LEU A 319 -5.40 -16.26 38.74
N TYR A 320 -6.28 -16.15 39.74
CA TYR A 320 -5.91 -16.30 41.15
C TYR A 320 -5.27 -17.68 41.37
N LEU A 321 -5.97 -18.74 40.94
CA LEU A 321 -5.54 -20.12 41.14
C LEU A 321 -4.23 -20.46 40.41
N SER A 322 -4.05 -19.99 39.17
CA SER A 322 -2.79 -20.22 38.45
C SER A 322 -1.63 -19.40 39.02
N THR A 323 -1.86 -18.15 39.45
CA THR A 323 -0.81 -17.34 40.10
C THR A 323 -0.44 -17.92 41.46
N TYR A 324 -1.42 -18.34 42.27
CA TYR A 324 -1.20 -19.04 43.53
C TYR A 324 -0.44 -20.35 43.33
N ALA A 325 -0.81 -21.16 42.33
CA ALA A 325 -0.10 -22.41 42.03
C ALA A 325 1.34 -22.16 41.57
N ARG A 326 1.62 -21.12 40.77
CA ARG A 326 2.99 -20.68 40.42
C ARG A 326 3.76 -20.30 41.68
N ALA A 327 3.23 -19.41 42.51
CA ALA A 327 3.87 -18.93 43.73
C ALA A 327 4.12 -20.06 44.76
N LEU A 328 3.19 -21.00 44.92
CA LEU A 328 3.36 -22.16 45.81
C LEU A 328 4.38 -23.16 45.26
N SER A 329 4.37 -23.43 43.95
CA SER A 329 5.40 -24.25 43.29
C SER A 329 6.79 -23.62 43.43
N ASP A 330 6.88 -22.29 43.25
CA ASP A 330 8.11 -21.52 43.40
C ASP A 330 8.66 -21.57 44.84
N ALA A 331 7.77 -21.42 45.84
CA ALA A 331 8.12 -21.49 47.26
C ALA A 331 8.58 -22.90 47.68
N LEU A 332 7.88 -23.94 47.22
CA LEU A 332 8.25 -25.34 47.46
C LEU A 332 9.60 -25.68 46.82
N ALA A 333 9.84 -25.26 45.58
CA ALA A 333 11.10 -25.48 44.87
C ALA A 333 12.31 -24.72 45.50
N ALA A 334 12.06 -23.78 46.40
CA ALA A 334 13.07 -22.99 47.10
C ALA A 334 13.15 -23.27 48.62
N ASP A 335 12.42 -24.28 49.13
CA ASP A 335 12.22 -24.56 50.57
C ASP A 335 11.91 -23.28 51.39
N ALA A 336 11.09 -22.41 50.82
CA ALA A 336 10.97 -21.04 51.26
C ALA A 336 10.02 -20.94 52.48
N PRO A 337 10.33 -20.12 53.52
CA PRO A 337 9.47 -19.96 54.71
C PRO A 337 8.02 -19.54 54.41
N GLN A 338 7.79 -18.93 53.24
CA GLN A 338 6.49 -18.54 52.72
C GLN A 338 5.61 -19.76 52.42
N THR A 339 6.18 -20.95 52.17
CA THR A 339 5.44 -22.21 51.93
C THR A 339 4.43 -22.49 53.04
N ALA A 340 4.81 -22.32 54.30
CA ALA A 340 3.91 -22.52 55.44
C ALA A 340 2.74 -21.51 55.44
N ARG A 341 2.98 -20.24 55.07
CA ARG A 341 1.94 -19.21 54.95
C ARG A 341 1.03 -19.42 53.74
N LEU A 342 1.56 -19.88 52.61
CA LEU A 342 0.77 -20.20 51.42
C LEU A 342 -0.12 -21.42 51.64
N LEU A 343 0.32 -22.37 52.46
CA LEU A 343 -0.49 -23.50 52.92
C LEU A 343 -1.42 -23.12 54.08
N GLU A 344 -1.23 -21.98 54.76
CA GLU A 344 -2.21 -21.42 55.71
C GLU A 344 -3.36 -20.74 54.94
N VAL A 345 -4.16 -21.55 54.23
CA VAL A 345 -5.23 -21.08 53.33
C VAL A 345 -6.21 -20.12 54.02
N VAL A 346 -6.41 -20.29 55.34
CA VAL A 346 -7.26 -19.44 56.16
C VAL A 346 -6.82 -17.97 56.13
N GLY A 347 -5.53 -17.67 55.93
CA GLY A 347 -4.96 -16.32 55.88
C GLY A 347 -4.95 -15.64 54.50
N LEU A 348 -5.20 -16.37 53.40
CA LEU A 348 -5.13 -15.81 52.04
C LEU A 348 -6.34 -14.90 51.75
N PRO A 349 -6.18 -13.62 51.35
CA PRO A 349 -7.32 -12.76 51.07
C PRO A 349 -8.09 -13.21 49.80
N PRO A 350 -9.38 -12.85 49.71
CA PRO A 350 -10.21 -13.15 48.55
C PRO A 350 -9.83 -12.29 47.33
N GLY A 351 -9.95 -12.88 46.14
CA GLY A 351 -9.90 -12.18 44.85
C GLY A 351 -8.51 -11.77 44.38
N LEU A 352 -8.36 -11.56 43.08
CA LEU A 352 -7.05 -11.40 42.43
C LEU A 352 -6.27 -10.16 42.93
N ALA A 353 -6.97 -9.03 43.12
CA ALA A 353 -6.37 -7.82 43.71
C ALA A 353 -5.99 -8.02 45.19
N GLY A 354 -6.75 -8.83 45.94
CA GLY A 354 -6.40 -9.25 47.29
C GLY A 354 -5.13 -10.10 47.29
N LEU A 355 -5.05 -11.09 46.40
CA LEU A 355 -3.88 -11.96 46.25
C LEU A 355 -2.60 -11.17 45.93
N TYR A 356 -2.66 -10.26 44.95
CA TYR A 356 -1.55 -9.38 44.63
C TYR A 356 -1.16 -8.50 45.83
N SER A 357 -2.14 -7.95 46.56
CA SER A 357 -1.89 -7.17 47.78
C SER A 357 -1.19 -8.01 48.87
N TYR A 358 -1.66 -9.22 49.17
CA TYR A 358 -1.05 -10.11 50.17
C TYR A 358 0.35 -10.58 49.78
N PHE A 359 0.59 -10.86 48.51
CA PHE A 359 1.93 -11.19 48.05
C PHE A 359 2.86 -9.98 48.13
N ILE A 360 2.38 -8.78 47.83
CA ILE A 360 3.11 -7.51 48.01
C ILE A 360 3.39 -7.26 49.50
N ASP A 361 2.44 -7.42 50.41
CA ASP A 361 2.64 -7.26 51.85
C ASP A 361 3.61 -8.32 52.41
N THR A 362 3.54 -9.56 51.91
CA THR A 362 4.50 -10.63 52.24
C THR A 362 5.90 -10.23 51.79
N LEU A 363 6.04 -9.80 50.54
CA LEU A 363 7.29 -9.33 49.97
C LEU A 363 7.83 -8.11 50.72
N ARG A 364 7.00 -7.11 51.05
CA ARG A 364 7.38 -5.95 51.88
C ARG A 364 7.88 -6.39 53.25
N THR A 365 7.17 -7.28 53.92
CA THR A 365 7.59 -7.85 55.21
C THR A 365 8.95 -8.55 55.10
N ASP A 366 9.19 -9.27 54.02
CA ASP A 366 10.42 -10.02 53.78
C ASP A 366 11.59 -9.11 53.38
N LEU A 367 11.32 -7.99 52.70
CA LEU A 367 12.27 -6.93 52.38
C LEU A 367 12.60 -6.05 53.59
N THR A 368 11.63 -5.72 54.45
CA THR A 368 11.87 -5.03 55.73
C THR A 368 12.81 -5.84 56.62
N ARG A 369 12.76 -7.18 56.55
CA ARG A 369 13.71 -8.08 57.24
C ARG A 369 15.13 -8.08 56.65
N LEU A 370 15.36 -7.51 55.46
CA LEU A 370 16.71 -7.24 54.95
C LEU A 370 17.31 -5.94 55.51
N GLY A 371 16.50 -5.08 56.12
CA GLY A 371 16.91 -3.75 56.57
C GLY A 371 17.00 -2.74 55.43
N LEU A 372 17.82 -1.71 55.62
CA LEU A 372 18.15 -0.73 54.58
C LEU A 372 19.30 -1.26 53.72
N LEU A 373 19.25 -0.96 52.42
CA LEU A 373 20.27 -1.33 51.45
C LEU A 373 21.29 -0.21 51.30
N GLU A 374 22.57 -0.57 51.19
CA GLU A 374 23.65 0.37 50.86
C GLU A 374 23.45 0.95 49.45
N ILE A 375 23.48 2.28 49.38
CA ILE A 375 23.52 3.03 48.13
C ILE A 375 24.96 3.02 47.65
N ARG A 376 25.18 2.55 46.41
CA ARG A 376 26.51 2.40 45.79
C ARG A 376 27.23 3.75 45.65
N ASP A 377 26.48 4.78 45.26
CA ASP A 377 26.96 6.14 45.03
C ASP A 377 26.12 7.16 45.86
N PRO A 378 26.42 7.37 47.15
CA PRO A 378 25.74 8.36 47.99
C PRO A 378 25.95 9.81 47.50
N VAL A 379 24.87 10.59 47.40
CA VAL A 379 24.93 12.01 46.98
C VAL A 379 25.17 12.94 48.17
N SER A 380 24.88 12.50 49.39
CA SER A 380 25.15 13.21 50.64
C SER A 380 25.43 12.22 51.79
N ALA A 381 25.85 12.75 52.95
CA ALA A 381 26.11 11.92 54.14
C ALA A 381 24.85 11.21 54.68
N ASP A 382 23.66 11.77 54.44
CA ASP A 382 22.37 11.20 54.86
C ASP A 382 21.77 10.26 53.79
N ASP A 383 22.35 10.23 52.59
CA ASP A 383 21.92 9.47 51.40
C ASP A 383 22.78 8.21 51.20
N THR A 384 23.16 7.53 52.29
CA THR A 384 23.98 6.30 52.27
C THR A 384 23.17 5.01 52.23
N LEU A 385 21.89 5.07 52.61
CA LEU A 385 21.02 3.91 52.82
C LEU A 385 19.62 4.15 52.24
N THR A 386 19.02 3.14 51.63
CA THR A 386 17.64 3.22 51.10
C THR A 386 16.78 2.01 51.50
N PRO A 387 15.47 2.18 51.78
CA PRO A 387 14.55 1.07 51.94
C PRO A 387 14.49 0.17 50.70
N ALA A 388 14.45 -1.15 50.90
CA ALA A 388 14.40 -2.11 49.80
C ALA A 388 13.09 -2.09 48.98
N TRP A 389 11.99 -1.56 49.54
CA TRP A 389 10.73 -1.38 48.79
C TRP A 389 10.77 -0.11 47.95
N GLU A 390 10.79 1.05 48.60
CA GLU A 390 10.72 2.37 47.97
C GLU A 390 11.94 2.67 47.08
N GLY A 391 13.13 2.16 47.43
CA GLY A 391 14.38 2.39 46.72
C GLY A 391 14.72 1.37 45.62
N VAL A 392 14.00 0.24 45.52
CA VAL A 392 14.30 -0.81 44.53
C VAL A 392 13.05 -1.47 43.96
N VAL A 393 12.18 -2.05 44.78
CA VAL A 393 11.07 -2.88 44.26
C VAL A 393 9.94 -2.06 43.64
N GLN A 394 9.46 -1.00 44.29
CA GLN A 394 8.44 -0.14 43.68
C GLN A 394 8.96 0.47 42.36
N PRO A 395 10.22 0.94 42.26
CA PRO A 395 10.81 1.33 40.98
C PRO A 395 10.88 0.24 39.90
N ILE A 396 11.29 -0.98 40.26
CA ILE A 396 11.34 -2.12 39.32
C ILE A 396 9.94 -2.48 38.81
N LEU A 397 8.94 -2.53 39.69
CA LEU A 397 7.56 -2.78 39.34
C LEU A 397 6.96 -1.65 38.49
N GLY A 398 7.35 -0.40 38.75
CA GLY A 398 6.93 0.77 37.97
C GLY A 398 7.38 0.71 36.52
N VAL A 399 8.65 0.40 36.27
CA VAL A 399 9.17 0.18 34.90
C VAL A 399 8.49 -1.02 34.24
N LEU A 400 8.39 -2.16 34.95
CA LEU A 400 7.81 -3.38 34.39
C LEU A 400 6.31 -3.26 34.06
N ALA A 401 5.57 -2.39 34.75
CA ALA A 401 4.16 -2.11 34.46
C ALA A 401 3.94 -1.30 33.17
N VAL A 402 4.96 -0.59 32.67
CA VAL A 402 4.90 0.21 31.43
C VAL A 402 5.83 -0.31 30.32
N ALA A 403 6.51 -1.44 30.55
CA ALA A 403 7.54 -1.94 29.66
C ALA A 403 6.99 -2.39 28.29
N GLY A 404 7.60 -1.91 27.20
CA GLY A 404 7.23 -2.28 25.83
C GLY A 404 7.80 -3.63 25.32
N ASP A 405 8.78 -4.20 26.01
CA ASP A 405 9.45 -5.49 25.74
C ASP A 405 10.14 -5.97 27.03
N ALA A 406 10.61 -7.22 27.08
CA ALA A 406 11.28 -7.82 28.23
C ALA A 406 12.71 -7.24 28.43
N LEU A 407 13.03 -6.81 29.65
CA LEU A 407 14.26 -6.10 30.00
C LEU A 407 15.30 -7.01 30.66
N THR A 408 16.57 -6.85 30.32
CA THR A 408 17.68 -7.42 31.09
C THR A 408 17.75 -6.82 32.50
N THR A 409 18.45 -7.49 33.42
CA THR A 409 18.64 -6.98 34.80
C THR A 409 19.27 -5.58 34.84
N ASP A 410 20.18 -5.27 33.91
CA ASP A 410 20.91 -4.00 33.91
C ASP A 410 20.10 -2.87 33.24
N GLU A 411 19.40 -3.14 32.13
CA GLU A 411 18.41 -2.21 31.54
C GLU A 411 17.34 -1.86 32.60
N LEU A 412 16.77 -2.87 33.28
CA LEU A 412 15.73 -2.71 34.30
C LEU A 412 16.22 -1.91 35.52
N SER A 413 17.43 -2.18 36.02
CA SER A 413 18.03 -1.42 37.13
C SER A 413 18.23 0.05 36.77
N THR A 414 18.65 0.29 35.53
CA THR A 414 19.00 1.62 35.01
C THR A 414 17.76 2.48 34.79
N LEU A 415 16.73 1.95 34.11
CA LEU A 415 15.46 2.64 33.87
C LEU A 415 14.68 2.92 35.17
N ALA A 416 14.77 2.02 36.15
CA ALA A 416 14.13 2.22 37.45
C ALA A 416 14.85 3.28 38.30
N GLY A 417 16.10 3.63 37.97
CA GLY A 417 16.95 4.54 38.75
C GLY A 417 17.48 3.92 40.04
N VAL A 418 17.73 2.61 40.05
CA VAL A 418 18.13 1.85 41.23
C VAL A 418 19.60 2.09 41.57
N ARG A 419 19.86 2.68 42.74
CA ARG A 419 21.20 3.12 43.17
C ARG A 419 21.94 2.15 44.11
N VAL A 420 21.44 0.92 44.31
CA VAL A 420 22.07 -0.08 45.18
C VAL A 420 23.01 -1.01 44.39
N TRP A 421 23.84 -1.80 45.08
CA TRP A 421 24.71 -2.78 44.44
C TRP A 421 23.94 -3.82 43.58
N PRO A 422 24.47 -4.23 42.40
CA PRO A 422 23.81 -5.23 41.54
C PRO A 422 23.57 -6.60 42.19
N SER A 423 24.38 -6.95 43.21
CA SER A 423 24.14 -8.11 44.08
C SER A 423 22.81 -8.02 44.83
N SER A 424 22.50 -6.85 45.41
CA SER A 424 21.21 -6.58 46.05
C SER A 424 20.06 -6.65 45.06
N VAL A 425 20.23 -6.11 43.85
CA VAL A 425 19.18 -6.18 42.81
C VAL A 425 18.88 -7.63 42.40
N ARG A 426 19.90 -8.44 42.11
CA ARG A 426 19.69 -9.87 41.79
C ARG A 426 19.05 -10.65 42.95
N ASN A 427 19.44 -10.34 44.19
CA ASN A 427 18.85 -10.92 45.40
C ASN A 427 17.36 -10.53 45.58
N ILE A 428 16.96 -9.37 45.07
CA ILE A 428 15.57 -8.88 45.06
C ILE A 428 14.76 -9.49 43.91
N LEU A 429 15.31 -9.52 42.69
CA LEU A 429 14.68 -10.17 41.54
C LEU A 429 14.43 -11.67 41.80
N ALA A 430 15.33 -12.34 42.52
CA ALA A 430 15.12 -13.73 42.96
C ALA A 430 13.91 -13.92 43.90
N ARG A 431 13.53 -12.89 44.69
CA ARG A 431 12.31 -12.88 45.53
C ARG A 431 11.05 -12.51 44.73
N LEU A 432 11.22 -11.80 43.62
CA LEU A 432 10.17 -11.44 42.67
C LEU A 432 9.86 -12.58 41.67
N ARG A 433 10.61 -13.70 41.65
CA ARG A 433 10.54 -14.75 40.59
C ARG A 433 9.12 -15.18 40.19
N TRP A 434 8.20 -15.28 41.14
CA TRP A 434 6.82 -15.71 40.88
C TRP A 434 5.97 -14.63 40.15
N LEU A 435 6.31 -13.34 40.26
CA LEU A 435 5.71 -12.23 39.48
C LEU A 435 6.25 -12.12 38.07
N LEU A 436 7.41 -12.73 37.78
CA LEU A 436 8.21 -12.46 36.59
C LEU A 436 8.24 -13.71 35.69
N ASP A 437 8.25 -13.53 34.37
CA ASP A 437 8.75 -14.57 33.44
C ASP A 437 10.16 -14.15 33.01
N VAL A 438 11.11 -15.09 33.08
CA VAL A 438 12.52 -14.86 32.74
C VAL A 438 12.90 -15.79 31.58
N ARG A 439 13.42 -15.21 30.49
CA ARG A 439 13.76 -15.89 29.24
C ARG A 439 15.01 -15.24 28.67
N ASP A 440 16.05 -16.02 28.38
CA ASP A 440 17.28 -15.55 27.73
C ASP A 440 17.85 -14.26 28.39
N ASP A 441 17.94 -14.30 29.73
CA ASP A 441 18.32 -13.21 30.66
C ASP A 441 17.47 -11.91 30.60
N ARG A 442 16.36 -11.91 29.85
CA ARG A 442 15.34 -10.86 29.83
C ARG A 442 14.16 -11.19 30.76
N ILE A 443 13.55 -10.15 31.31
CA ILE A 443 12.58 -10.16 32.41
C ILE A 443 11.33 -9.39 31.99
N THR A 444 10.16 -9.98 32.20
CA THR A 444 8.86 -9.30 32.06
C THR A 444 7.90 -9.75 33.16
N LEU A 445 6.74 -9.09 33.30
CA LEU A 445 5.68 -9.53 34.20
C LEU A 445 5.08 -10.86 33.69
N TYR A 446 4.81 -11.79 34.60
CA TYR A 446 4.19 -13.09 34.29
C TYR A 446 2.82 -12.95 33.60
N HIS A 447 2.06 -11.90 33.93
CA HIS A 447 0.81 -11.56 33.24
C HIS A 447 0.51 -10.05 33.32
N ASN A 448 -0.07 -9.48 32.26
CA ASN A 448 -0.32 -8.03 32.15
C ASN A 448 -1.18 -7.46 33.31
N SER A 449 -2.09 -8.27 33.86
CA SER A 449 -2.95 -7.89 34.99
C SER A 449 -2.21 -7.49 36.26
N ILE A 450 -0.92 -7.82 36.39
CA ILE A 450 -0.06 -7.32 37.46
C ILE A 450 0.22 -5.81 37.24
N GLY A 451 0.62 -5.43 36.01
CA GLY A 451 0.84 -4.04 35.64
C GLY A 451 -0.45 -3.22 35.66
N GLU A 452 -1.55 -3.81 35.17
CA GLU A 452 -2.89 -3.21 35.28
C GLU A 452 -3.29 -2.99 36.74
N PHE A 453 -3.08 -3.97 37.64
CA PHE A 453 -3.40 -3.83 39.06
C PHE A 453 -2.60 -2.70 39.72
N LEU A 454 -1.28 -2.65 39.48
CA LEU A 454 -0.39 -1.62 40.02
C LEU A 454 -0.76 -0.21 39.52
N THR A 455 -1.13 -0.09 38.25
CA THR A 455 -1.54 1.17 37.62
C THR A 455 -3.00 1.55 37.86
N SER A 456 -3.80 0.66 38.44
CA SER A 456 -5.24 0.88 38.57
C SER A 456 -5.61 1.97 39.59
N GLU A 457 -6.66 2.71 39.26
CA GLU A 457 -7.27 3.75 40.10
C GLU A 457 -7.79 3.25 41.47
N PRO A 458 -8.33 2.01 41.62
CA PRO A 458 -8.58 1.43 42.94
C PRO A 458 -7.32 1.22 43.79
N THR A 459 -6.20 0.80 43.20
CA THR A 459 -4.92 0.67 43.93
C THR A 459 -4.43 2.04 44.38
N HIS A 460 -4.44 3.05 43.52
CA HIS A 460 -4.10 4.44 43.89
C HIS A 460 -4.92 4.96 45.08
N ARG A 461 -6.22 4.64 45.15
CA ARG A 461 -7.11 5.10 46.25
C ARG A 461 -7.05 4.27 47.53
N LEU A 462 -6.79 2.97 47.46
CA LEU A 462 -6.87 2.04 48.61
C LEU A 462 -5.50 1.62 49.16
N ARG A 463 -4.46 1.71 48.32
CA ARG A 463 -3.07 1.29 48.55
C ARG A 463 -2.09 2.16 47.74
N PRO A 464 -2.05 3.50 47.93
CA PRO A 464 -1.10 4.37 47.25
C PRO A 464 0.36 3.93 47.42
N GLU A 465 0.67 3.23 48.51
CA GLU A 465 1.98 2.64 48.82
C GLU A 465 2.36 1.39 47.99
N TYR A 466 1.46 0.87 47.14
CA TYR A 466 1.75 -0.10 46.08
C TYR A 466 1.62 0.51 44.67
N ALA A 467 1.02 1.70 44.56
CA ALA A 467 0.54 2.23 43.30
C ALA A 467 1.68 2.71 42.36
N VAL A 468 1.36 2.71 41.07
CA VAL A 468 2.27 3.02 39.97
C VAL A 468 1.56 3.97 39.01
N ASP A 469 1.90 5.26 39.02
CA ASP A 469 1.41 6.19 38.02
C ASP A 469 2.07 5.90 36.66
N ALA A 470 1.31 5.33 35.73
CA ALA A 470 1.83 4.97 34.40
C ALA A 470 2.44 6.17 33.66
N GLN A 471 1.88 7.38 33.82
CA GLN A 471 2.42 8.60 33.20
C GLN A 471 3.73 9.04 33.87
N GLU A 472 3.86 8.87 35.20
CA GLU A 472 5.12 9.10 35.90
C GLU A 472 6.22 8.16 35.36
N TRP A 473 5.93 6.87 35.22
CA TRP A 473 6.92 5.88 34.79
C TRP A 473 7.28 5.98 33.30
N HIS A 474 6.30 6.26 32.44
CA HIS A 474 6.57 6.69 31.07
C HIS A 474 7.48 7.93 31.05
N GLU A 475 7.16 9.00 31.79
CA GLU A 475 8.01 10.19 31.82
C GLU A 475 9.39 9.97 32.45
N ARG A 476 9.53 9.06 33.41
CA ARG A 476 10.84 8.72 34.01
C ARG A 476 11.76 8.04 33.00
N ILE A 477 11.22 7.15 32.18
CA ILE A 477 11.95 6.51 31.07
C ILE A 477 12.31 7.55 30.00
N VAL A 478 11.40 8.46 29.65
CA VAL A 478 11.66 9.58 28.73
C VAL A 478 12.76 10.51 29.26
N ARG A 479 12.69 10.91 30.54
CA ARG A 479 13.69 11.77 31.19
C ARG A 479 15.04 11.07 31.36
N HIS A 480 15.07 9.76 31.54
CA HIS A 480 16.31 8.97 31.56
C HIS A 480 17.07 9.13 30.24
N TYR A 481 16.42 8.84 29.10
CA TYR A 481 17.07 8.93 27.79
C TYR A 481 17.34 10.37 27.32
N ARG A 482 16.55 11.38 27.75
CA ARG A 482 16.88 12.80 27.52
C ARG A 482 18.07 13.27 28.36
N GLY A 483 18.26 12.70 29.55
CA GLY A 483 19.35 13.02 30.46
C GLY A 483 19.42 14.52 30.82
N ARG A 484 20.44 15.22 30.30
CA ARG A 484 20.63 16.68 30.44
C ARG A 484 20.54 17.43 29.10
N ALA A 485 20.11 16.78 28.02
CA ALA A 485 20.01 17.40 26.71
C ALA A 485 18.88 18.43 26.66
N ALA A 486 19.19 19.64 26.18
CA ALA A 486 18.22 20.72 26.06
C ALA A 486 17.07 20.35 25.09
N SER A 487 17.39 19.64 24.02
CA SER A 487 16.45 19.10 23.03
C SER A 487 16.84 17.68 22.62
N TRP A 488 15.92 16.95 22.00
CA TRP A 488 16.16 15.59 21.48
C TRP A 488 17.29 15.52 20.44
N ALA A 489 17.47 16.58 19.65
CA ALA A 489 18.60 16.70 18.72
C ALA A 489 19.98 16.81 19.42
N ALA A 490 20.03 17.09 20.72
CA ALA A 490 21.25 17.21 21.52
C ALA A 490 21.51 16.00 22.45
N VAL A 491 20.76 14.91 22.29
CA VAL A 491 21.02 13.63 22.96
C VAL A 491 22.17 12.89 22.24
N ASP A 492 23.03 12.24 23.01
CA ASP A 492 24.08 11.35 22.49
C ASP A 492 23.47 9.99 22.10
N TRP A 493 22.84 9.95 20.92
CA TRP A 493 22.09 8.79 20.44
C TRP A 493 22.93 7.53 20.24
N ASP A 494 24.24 7.67 20.00
CA ASP A 494 25.15 6.53 19.85
C ASP A 494 25.45 5.85 21.21
N SER A 495 25.10 6.50 22.32
CA SER A 495 25.14 5.93 23.69
C SER A 495 23.84 5.26 24.14
N VAL A 496 22.75 5.36 23.36
CA VAL A 496 21.41 4.87 23.74
C VAL A 496 21.26 3.38 23.45
N ASP A 497 20.78 2.63 24.44
CA ASP A 497 20.56 1.19 24.32
C ASP A 497 19.43 0.82 23.32
N ARG A 498 19.36 -0.47 22.96
CA ARG A 498 18.35 -1.00 22.03
C ARG A 498 16.92 -0.74 22.52
N TYR A 499 16.67 -0.73 23.82
CA TYR A 499 15.33 -0.50 24.35
C TYR A 499 14.89 0.96 24.13
N GLY A 500 15.77 1.92 24.40
CA GLY A 500 15.56 3.34 24.13
C GLY A 500 15.32 3.60 22.64
N LEU A 501 16.18 3.06 21.77
CA LEU A 501 16.05 3.22 20.30
C LEU A 501 14.74 2.65 19.72
N VAL A 502 14.10 1.68 20.40
CA VAL A 502 12.86 1.03 19.91
C VAL A 502 11.60 1.54 20.60
N HIS A 503 11.63 1.83 21.91
CA HIS A 503 10.43 2.06 22.72
C HIS A 503 10.25 3.49 23.23
N LEU A 504 11.26 4.36 23.16
CA LEU A 504 11.18 5.74 23.69
C LEU A 504 9.98 6.53 23.14
N GLY A 505 9.66 6.39 21.85
CA GLY A 505 8.47 7.00 21.24
C GLY A 505 7.15 6.56 21.90
N ARG A 506 7.03 5.27 22.25
CA ARG A 506 5.85 4.74 22.98
C ARG A 506 5.76 5.31 24.40
N HIS A 507 6.91 5.49 25.08
CA HIS A 507 6.94 6.14 26.39
C HIS A 507 6.61 7.63 26.31
N MET A 508 7.01 8.34 25.26
CA MET A 508 6.58 9.73 25.04
C MET A 508 5.08 9.82 24.74
N ALA A 509 4.53 8.92 23.93
CA ALA A 509 3.09 8.86 23.66
C ALA A 509 2.25 8.53 24.92
N GLY A 510 2.77 7.68 25.82
CA GLY A 510 2.15 7.35 27.11
C GLY A 510 2.40 8.37 28.24
N SER A 511 3.19 9.42 27.99
CA SER A 511 3.43 10.52 28.94
C SER A 511 2.31 11.56 28.92
N ARG A 512 2.31 12.53 29.86
CA ARG A 512 1.35 13.65 29.82
C ARG A 512 1.43 14.41 28.50
N ALA A 513 0.34 15.06 28.10
CA ALA A 513 0.21 15.76 26.81
C ALA A 513 1.36 16.73 26.47
N ALA A 514 1.93 17.42 27.48
CA ALA A 514 3.06 18.34 27.29
C ALA A 514 4.39 17.64 26.88
N VAL A 515 4.57 16.37 27.23
CA VAL A 515 5.73 15.55 26.82
C VAL A 515 5.41 14.80 25.52
N ALA A 516 4.18 14.30 25.36
CA ALA A 516 3.72 13.70 24.11
C ALA A 516 3.74 14.69 22.93
N ALA A 517 3.65 16.01 23.19
CA ALA A 517 3.80 17.05 22.17
C ALA A 517 5.23 17.14 21.58
N GLU A 518 6.27 16.77 22.33
CA GLU A 518 7.66 16.74 21.83
C GLU A 518 7.94 15.53 20.92
N LEU A 519 6.97 14.65 20.68
CA LEU A 519 7.18 13.40 19.93
C LEU A 519 7.61 13.64 18.47
N ALA A 520 7.21 14.76 17.86
CA ALA A 520 7.70 15.18 16.54
C ALA A 520 9.17 15.68 16.58
N ASP A 521 9.66 16.17 17.72
CA ASP A 521 11.05 16.59 17.91
C ASP A 521 11.99 15.43 18.24
N LEU A 522 11.47 14.29 18.73
CA LEU A 522 12.22 13.05 18.91
C LEU A 522 12.74 12.51 17.56
N VAL A 523 11.96 12.69 16.50
CA VAL A 523 12.39 12.42 15.12
C VAL A 523 13.52 13.38 14.77
N CYS A 524 14.74 12.86 14.68
CA CYS A 524 15.94 13.65 14.42
C CYS A 524 17.06 12.81 13.76
N PRO A 525 18.04 13.42 13.05
CA PRO A 525 19.10 12.69 12.35
C PRO A 525 20.08 11.97 13.29
N GLY A 526 20.14 12.36 14.57
CA GLY A 526 20.87 11.61 15.59
C GLY A 526 20.25 10.24 15.83
N LEU A 527 18.98 10.21 16.24
CA LEU A 527 18.23 8.98 16.50
C LEU A 527 18.18 8.06 15.27
N ARG A 528 17.97 8.62 14.06
CA ARG A 528 17.96 7.83 12.82
C ARG A 528 19.29 7.09 12.60
N ARG A 529 20.43 7.77 12.76
CA ARG A 529 21.76 7.16 12.55
C ARG A 529 22.03 6.06 13.58
N ALA A 530 21.70 6.29 14.86
CA ALA A 530 21.82 5.26 15.91
C ALA A 530 20.91 4.04 15.65
N ILE A 531 19.67 4.25 15.20
CA ILE A 531 18.76 3.17 14.77
C ILE A 531 19.36 2.38 13.59
N ARG A 532 19.82 3.05 12.52
CA ARG A 532 20.45 2.37 11.37
C ARG A 532 21.73 1.62 11.78
N ALA A 533 22.56 2.17 12.65
CA ALA A 533 23.80 1.54 13.12
C ALA A 533 23.55 0.32 14.02
N SER A 534 22.57 0.41 14.93
CA SER A 534 22.28 -0.63 15.93
C SER A 534 21.35 -1.73 15.41
N LEU A 535 20.39 -1.38 14.55
CA LEU A 535 19.30 -2.26 14.09
C LEU A 535 19.35 -2.56 12.58
N GLY A 536 20.24 -1.91 11.82
CA GLY A 536 20.49 -2.16 10.41
C GLY A 536 19.55 -1.46 9.43
N SER A 537 18.32 -1.12 9.82
CA SER A 537 17.32 -0.52 8.93
C SER A 537 16.56 0.67 9.55
N ASP A 538 15.92 1.47 8.70
CA ASP A 538 15.05 2.58 9.11
C ASP A 538 13.70 2.11 9.72
N ARG A 539 13.41 0.80 9.83
CA ARG A 539 12.09 0.28 10.23
C ARG A 539 11.57 0.88 11.54
N HIS A 540 12.40 0.91 12.57
CA HIS A 540 12.02 1.43 13.90
C HIS A 540 11.90 2.96 13.90
N PHE A 541 12.71 3.64 13.09
CA PHE A 541 12.62 5.09 12.90
C PHE A 541 11.33 5.47 12.15
N LEU A 542 10.98 4.73 11.11
CA LEU A 542 9.69 4.87 10.41
C LEU A 542 8.51 4.58 11.36
N GLY A 543 8.57 3.52 12.17
CA GLY A 543 7.54 3.24 13.18
C GLY A 543 7.35 4.37 14.21
N LEU A 544 8.42 5.07 14.57
CA LEU A 544 8.34 6.31 15.36
C LEU A 544 7.71 7.47 14.56
N VAL A 545 8.07 7.65 13.29
CA VAL A 545 7.52 8.72 12.43
C VAL A 545 6.01 8.56 12.22
N GLU A 546 5.50 7.34 12.05
CA GLU A 546 4.07 7.06 11.99
C GLU A 546 3.40 7.38 13.35
N LEU A 547 3.96 6.90 14.48
CA LEU A 547 3.44 7.19 15.83
C LEU A 547 3.41 8.70 16.15
N ALA A 548 4.41 9.45 15.69
CA ALA A 548 4.45 10.91 15.80
C ALA A 548 3.39 11.59 14.92
N ALA A 549 3.12 11.04 13.73
CA ALA A 549 2.12 11.58 12.82
C ALA A 549 0.69 11.30 13.32
N ASP A 550 0.39 10.07 13.75
CA ASP A 550 -0.89 9.72 14.38
C ASP A 550 -1.21 10.66 15.55
N ARG A 551 -0.22 10.87 16.44
CA ARG A 551 -0.33 11.79 17.58
C ARG A 551 -0.59 13.25 17.16
N ALA A 552 -0.07 13.68 16.00
CA ALA A 552 -0.32 15.01 15.44
C ALA A 552 -1.67 15.11 14.71
N LEU A 553 -2.18 14.01 14.14
CA LEU A 553 -3.49 13.93 13.50
C LEU A 553 -4.64 13.95 14.52
N GLU A 554 -4.48 13.27 15.66
CA GLU A 554 -5.44 13.23 16.78
C GLU A 554 -5.84 14.62 17.33
N ASN A 555 -4.94 15.60 17.25
CA ASN A 555 -5.15 16.96 17.75
C ASN A 555 -4.92 17.97 16.60
N PRO A 556 -5.87 18.09 15.66
CA PRO A 556 -5.71 18.81 14.39
C PRO A 556 -5.71 20.33 14.56
N SER A 557 -4.67 20.85 15.20
CA SER A 557 -4.34 22.27 15.28
C SER A 557 -3.86 22.77 13.91
N LEU A 558 -4.48 23.83 13.38
CA LEU A 558 -3.99 24.48 12.16
C LEU A 558 -2.58 25.07 12.34
N THR A 559 -2.26 25.60 13.51
CA THR A 559 -0.99 26.32 13.77
C THR A 559 0.20 25.42 14.07
N THR A 560 -0.02 24.27 14.71
CA THR A 560 1.05 23.33 15.08
C THR A 560 0.98 21.99 14.35
N GLY A 561 -0.20 21.59 13.87
CA GLY A 561 -0.41 20.34 13.15
C GLY A 561 0.20 20.34 11.75
N LEU A 562 -0.11 21.35 10.90
CA LEU A 562 0.43 21.35 9.52
C LEU A 562 1.97 21.36 9.47
N PRO A 563 2.71 22.18 10.25
CA PRO A 563 4.17 22.12 10.29
C PRO A 563 4.69 20.72 10.65
N ALA A 564 4.12 20.08 11.69
CA ALA A 564 4.50 18.74 12.11
C ALA A 564 4.15 17.66 11.06
N ILE A 565 2.97 17.71 10.45
CA ILE A 565 2.54 16.76 9.40
C ILE A 565 3.39 16.91 8.13
N LEU A 566 3.77 18.13 7.76
CA LEU A 566 4.68 18.37 6.64
C LEU A 566 6.09 17.86 6.93
N TYR A 567 6.62 18.17 8.13
CA TYR A 567 7.91 17.66 8.61
C TYR A 567 7.95 16.13 8.56
N LEU A 568 7.03 15.46 9.27
CA LEU A 568 6.98 14.01 9.39
C LEU A 568 6.69 13.34 8.04
N GLY A 569 5.82 13.91 7.21
CA GLY A 569 5.53 13.41 5.86
C GLY A 569 6.75 13.43 4.93
N VAL A 570 7.56 14.50 4.99
CA VAL A 570 8.80 14.59 4.22
C VAL A 570 9.89 13.65 4.78
N VAL A 571 10.04 13.52 6.10
CA VAL A 571 10.95 12.54 6.70
C VAL A 571 10.57 11.13 6.25
N ARG A 572 9.28 10.77 6.35
CA ARG A 572 8.72 9.48 5.90
C ARG A 572 9.04 9.20 4.43
N ARG A 573 8.78 10.16 3.53
CA ARG A 573 9.07 10.05 2.09
C ARG A 573 10.55 9.77 1.83
N GLN A 574 11.45 10.55 2.43
CA GLN A 574 12.88 10.43 2.17
C GLN A 574 13.47 9.15 2.78
N ALA A 575 13.01 8.73 3.98
CA ALA A 575 13.45 7.50 4.61
C ALA A 575 12.97 6.25 3.83
N LEU A 576 11.71 6.22 3.39
CA LEU A 576 11.21 5.15 2.51
C LEU A 576 11.96 5.08 1.17
N ARG A 577 12.38 6.21 0.60
CA ARG A 577 13.24 6.25 -0.61
C ARG A 577 14.69 5.83 -0.37
N SER A 578 15.10 5.59 0.88
CA SER A 578 16.36 4.89 1.23
C SER A 578 16.13 3.37 1.36
N VAL A 579 14.93 2.96 1.77
CA VAL A 579 14.52 1.55 1.92
C VAL A 579 14.26 0.89 0.55
N HIS A 580 13.52 1.54 -0.35
CA HIS A 580 13.07 0.98 -1.64
C HIS A 580 14.19 0.64 -2.65
N GLU A 581 15.45 0.98 -2.38
CA GLU A 581 16.59 0.63 -3.25
C GLU A 581 17.40 -0.57 -2.75
N VAL A 582 17.03 -1.20 -1.62
CA VAL A 582 17.53 -2.55 -1.33
C VAL A 582 16.87 -3.54 -2.29
N ALA A 583 17.57 -3.86 -3.39
CA ALA A 583 17.11 -4.82 -4.37
C ALA A 583 16.88 -6.21 -3.73
N PRO A 584 15.82 -6.96 -4.08
CA PRO A 584 15.49 -8.26 -3.48
C PRO A 584 16.65 -9.26 -3.38
N GLY A 585 17.52 -9.34 -4.40
CA GLY A 585 18.70 -10.21 -4.37
C GLY A 585 19.72 -9.88 -3.27
N VAL A 586 19.80 -8.62 -2.83
CA VAL A 586 20.68 -8.19 -1.72
C VAL A 586 20.19 -8.77 -0.38
N LEU A 587 18.87 -8.96 -0.24
CA LEU A 587 18.26 -9.58 0.93
C LEU A 587 18.49 -11.10 0.95
N GLY A 588 18.45 -11.75 -0.22
CA GLY A 588 18.89 -13.14 -0.39
C GLY A 588 20.38 -13.32 -0.06
N LEU A 589 21.23 -12.38 -0.48
CA LEU A 589 22.67 -12.39 -0.18
C LEU A 589 22.94 -12.22 1.33
N LEU A 590 22.24 -11.30 2.01
CA LEU A 590 22.29 -11.17 3.47
C LEU A 590 21.90 -12.49 4.18
N ALA A 591 20.81 -13.12 3.76
CA ALA A 591 20.38 -14.41 4.31
C ALA A 591 21.42 -15.51 4.04
N ARG A 592 21.98 -15.58 2.83
CA ARG A 592 23.04 -16.55 2.45
C ARG A 592 24.29 -16.40 3.32
N MET A 593 24.64 -15.17 3.69
CA MET A 593 25.78 -14.85 4.55
C MET A 593 25.44 -14.92 6.06
N GLY A 594 24.33 -15.56 6.44
CA GLY A 594 23.94 -15.79 7.84
C GLY A 594 23.37 -14.56 8.56
N ARG A 595 23.17 -13.43 7.87
CA ARG A 595 22.62 -12.18 8.43
C ARG A 595 21.10 -12.12 8.31
N THR A 596 20.41 -13.25 8.51
CA THR A 596 18.97 -13.42 8.21
C THR A 596 18.07 -12.45 8.97
N GLU A 597 18.29 -12.20 10.27
CA GLU A 597 17.49 -11.21 11.00
C GLU A 597 17.69 -9.78 10.47
N VAL A 598 18.89 -9.42 10.00
CA VAL A 598 19.14 -8.11 9.36
C VAL A 598 18.39 -8.03 8.02
N ALA A 599 18.35 -9.12 7.25
CA ALA A 599 17.54 -9.19 6.04
C ALA A 599 16.02 -9.05 6.35
N ILE A 600 15.55 -9.66 7.45
CA ILE A 600 14.18 -9.50 7.95
C ILE A 600 13.91 -8.03 8.35
N GLU A 601 14.83 -7.36 9.03
CA GLU A 601 14.65 -5.96 9.42
C GLU A 601 14.72 -4.98 8.23
N HIS A 602 15.45 -5.29 7.16
CA HIS A 602 15.37 -4.53 5.91
C HIS A 602 14.05 -4.78 5.16
N VAL A 603 13.65 -6.03 4.94
CA VAL A 603 12.44 -6.33 4.16
C VAL A 603 11.16 -5.89 4.88
N LEU A 604 11.11 -5.95 6.21
CA LEU A 604 10.00 -5.42 7.00
C LEU A 604 10.05 -3.89 7.21
N ALA A 605 11.10 -3.21 6.71
CA ALA A 605 11.07 -1.76 6.50
C ALA A 605 10.37 -1.38 5.18
N VAL A 606 10.43 -2.25 4.16
CA VAL A 606 9.76 -2.03 2.87
C VAL A 606 8.25 -2.09 3.11
N PRO A 607 7.46 -1.10 2.65
CA PRO A 607 6.00 -1.18 2.69
C PRO A 607 5.45 -2.42 1.96
N PRO A 608 4.24 -2.88 2.29
CA PRO A 608 3.57 -3.96 1.55
C PRO A 608 3.53 -3.68 0.05
N SER A 609 4.24 -4.51 -0.72
CA SER A 609 4.56 -4.29 -2.12
C SER A 609 5.08 -5.58 -2.76
N TYR A 610 5.13 -5.64 -4.10
CA TYR A 610 5.75 -6.76 -4.81
C TYR A 610 7.25 -6.84 -4.51
N GLN A 611 7.91 -5.70 -4.26
CA GLN A 611 9.29 -5.66 -3.78
C GLN A 611 9.47 -6.37 -2.43
N GLN A 612 8.60 -6.08 -1.45
CA GLN A 612 8.64 -6.74 -0.14
C GLN A 612 8.47 -8.26 -0.28
N PHE A 613 7.51 -8.68 -1.10
CA PHE A 613 7.30 -10.10 -1.40
C PHE A 613 8.54 -10.75 -2.03
N LEU A 614 9.12 -10.14 -3.08
CA LEU A 614 10.32 -10.67 -3.73
C LEU A 614 11.53 -10.71 -2.79
N GLY A 615 11.69 -9.70 -1.93
CA GLY A 615 12.72 -9.67 -0.90
C GLY A 615 12.56 -10.83 0.10
N MET A 616 11.33 -11.10 0.53
CA MET A 616 11.03 -12.23 1.42
C MET A 616 11.27 -13.57 0.71
N HIS A 617 10.90 -13.68 -0.57
CA HIS A 617 11.15 -14.87 -1.37
C HIS A 617 12.65 -15.19 -1.47
N GLU A 618 13.49 -14.19 -1.76
CA GLU A 618 14.95 -14.38 -1.82
C GLU A 618 15.56 -14.68 -0.45
N ILE A 619 15.02 -14.13 0.66
CA ILE A 619 15.40 -14.55 2.02
C ILE A 619 15.05 -16.03 2.26
N VAL A 620 13.82 -16.46 1.99
CA VAL A 620 13.39 -17.87 2.16
C VAL A 620 14.22 -18.82 1.30
N ARG A 621 14.58 -18.41 0.08
CA ARG A 621 15.41 -19.17 -0.86
C ARG A 621 16.85 -19.39 -0.37
N HIS A 622 17.39 -18.46 0.41
CA HIS A 622 18.82 -18.41 0.74
C HIS A 622 19.16 -18.50 2.24
N ALA A 623 18.17 -18.49 3.13
CA ALA A 623 18.39 -18.67 4.56
C ALA A 623 18.96 -20.07 4.91
N PRO A 624 19.82 -20.18 5.95
CA PRO A 624 20.21 -21.47 6.50
C PRO A 624 19.00 -22.20 7.11
N ARG A 625 18.85 -23.49 6.80
CA ARG A 625 17.74 -24.33 7.29
C ARG A 625 17.79 -24.49 8.82
N GLY A 626 16.69 -24.20 9.50
CA GLY A 626 16.57 -24.32 10.95
C GLY A 626 15.15 -24.09 11.50
N ALA A 627 15.03 -23.85 12.81
CA ALA A 627 13.74 -23.57 13.45
C ALA A 627 13.07 -22.26 12.95
N SER A 628 13.87 -21.34 12.41
CA SER A 628 13.45 -20.12 11.73
C SER A 628 12.57 -20.35 10.50
N ASP A 629 12.66 -21.51 9.85
CA ASP A 629 12.05 -21.76 8.54
C ASP A 629 10.51 -21.64 8.57
N ALA A 630 9.87 -21.91 9.71
CA ALA A 630 8.43 -21.71 9.88
C ALA A 630 8.05 -20.22 9.84
N ARG A 631 8.70 -19.39 10.68
CA ARG A 631 8.54 -17.92 10.70
C ARG A 631 8.83 -17.31 9.33
N LEU A 632 9.86 -17.78 8.64
CA LEU A 632 10.21 -17.32 7.29
C LEU A 632 9.11 -17.66 6.26
N ARG A 633 8.55 -18.87 6.29
CA ARG A 633 7.39 -19.24 5.43
C ARG A 633 6.13 -18.44 5.76
N ASP A 634 5.86 -18.18 7.04
CA ASP A 634 4.72 -17.35 7.44
C ASP A 634 4.87 -15.90 6.97
N LEU A 635 6.06 -15.31 7.09
CA LEU A 635 6.36 -13.97 6.57
C LEU A 635 6.29 -13.91 5.03
N LEU A 636 6.65 -14.98 4.32
CA LEU A 636 6.47 -15.09 2.87
C LEU A 636 5.00 -15.12 2.46
N VAL A 637 4.18 -15.89 3.17
CA VAL A 637 2.73 -15.94 2.92
C VAL A 637 2.07 -14.62 3.29
N GLN A 638 2.49 -13.96 4.38
CA GLN A 638 1.99 -12.63 4.76
C GLN A 638 2.32 -11.58 3.70
N SER A 639 3.59 -11.44 3.30
CA SER A 639 3.99 -10.47 2.27
C SER A 639 3.31 -10.73 0.92
N ALA A 640 3.14 -11.99 0.52
CA ALA A 640 2.39 -12.37 -0.69
C ALA A 640 0.89 -12.01 -0.63
N LEU A 641 0.28 -12.08 0.57
CA LEU A 641 -1.11 -11.67 0.82
C LEU A 641 -1.30 -10.15 0.95
N THR A 642 -0.21 -9.37 1.05
CA THR A 642 -0.27 -7.92 1.21
C THR A 642 0.33 -7.14 0.03
N VAL A 643 0.63 -7.79 -1.10
CA VAL A 643 1.00 -7.09 -2.34
C VAL A 643 -0.22 -6.31 -2.87
N PRO A 644 -0.13 -4.98 -3.09
CA PRO A 644 -1.23 -4.18 -3.62
C PRO A 644 -1.73 -4.70 -4.98
N ALA A 645 -3.05 -4.75 -5.15
CA ALA A 645 -3.66 -5.24 -6.40
C ALA A 645 -3.27 -4.44 -7.64
N SER A 646 -2.87 -3.17 -7.46
CA SER A 646 -2.30 -2.28 -8.48
C SER A 646 -0.97 -2.80 -9.05
N GLU A 647 -0.08 -3.35 -8.22
CA GLU A 647 1.16 -3.97 -8.68
C GLU A 647 0.89 -5.33 -9.36
N ILE A 648 -0.13 -6.07 -8.87
CA ILE A 648 -0.51 -7.39 -9.44
C ILE A 648 -1.09 -7.25 -10.86
N GLY A 649 -1.79 -6.14 -11.16
CA GLY A 649 -2.43 -5.91 -12.47
C GLY A 649 -1.45 -5.91 -13.64
N THR A 650 -0.19 -5.52 -13.42
CA THR A 650 0.87 -5.49 -14.43
C THR A 650 1.69 -6.79 -14.54
N LEU A 651 1.39 -7.82 -13.73
CA LEU A 651 2.17 -9.06 -13.70
C LEU A 651 1.73 -10.07 -14.77
N GLN A 652 2.70 -10.80 -15.31
CA GLN A 652 2.43 -12.03 -16.05
C GLN A 652 1.84 -13.11 -15.11
N PRO A 653 0.95 -14.01 -15.56
CA PRO A 653 0.33 -15.04 -14.71
C PRO A 653 1.33 -15.94 -13.96
N VAL A 654 2.52 -16.13 -14.53
CA VAL A 654 3.62 -16.90 -13.92
C VAL A 654 4.43 -16.14 -12.85
N GLN A 655 4.16 -14.84 -12.64
CA GLN A 655 4.83 -13.97 -11.65
C GLN A 655 3.96 -13.69 -10.40
N TYR A 656 2.79 -14.32 -10.29
CA TYR A 656 1.82 -14.00 -9.23
C TYR A 656 2.35 -14.37 -7.82
N PRO A 657 2.39 -13.42 -6.85
CA PRO A 657 2.96 -13.63 -5.52
C PRO A 657 2.41 -14.85 -4.78
N LEU A 658 1.09 -15.03 -4.83
CA LEU A 658 0.41 -16.15 -4.18
C LEU A 658 0.79 -17.51 -4.80
N ARG A 659 1.03 -17.58 -6.12
CA ARG A 659 1.48 -18.82 -6.80
C ARG A 659 2.92 -19.16 -6.43
N TRP A 660 3.80 -18.15 -6.32
CA TRP A 660 5.17 -18.33 -5.87
C TRP A 660 5.24 -18.74 -4.39
N ALA A 661 4.51 -18.05 -3.51
CA ALA A 661 4.41 -18.40 -2.09
C ALA A 661 3.86 -19.81 -1.88
N ALA A 662 2.79 -20.19 -2.60
CA ALA A 662 2.26 -21.54 -2.61
C ALA A 662 3.34 -22.58 -3.01
N THR A 663 4.05 -22.33 -4.12
CA THR A 663 5.11 -23.25 -4.62
C THR A 663 6.26 -23.38 -3.63
N ALA A 664 6.63 -22.30 -2.94
CA ALA A 664 7.69 -22.29 -1.93
C ALA A 664 7.32 -23.02 -0.62
N ILE A 665 6.03 -23.03 -0.22
CA ILE A 665 5.56 -23.74 0.98
C ILE A 665 5.08 -25.17 0.73
N ALA A 666 4.71 -25.54 -0.51
CA ALA A 666 4.22 -26.88 -0.87
C ALA A 666 5.11 -28.07 -0.43
N PRO A 667 6.47 -27.97 -0.36
CA PRO A 667 7.33 -29.00 0.22
C PRO A 667 7.14 -29.25 1.73
N TYR A 668 6.38 -28.39 2.43
CA TYR A 668 6.22 -28.42 3.89
C TYR A 668 4.74 -28.41 4.33
N ASP A 669 3.87 -27.75 3.57
CA ASP A 669 2.43 -27.58 3.84
C ASP A 669 1.68 -27.46 2.50
N LEU A 670 1.37 -28.62 1.90
CA LEU A 670 0.69 -28.70 0.60
C LEU A 670 -0.78 -28.22 0.68
N ASP A 671 -1.47 -28.48 1.79
CA ASP A 671 -2.86 -28.04 1.98
C ASP A 671 -2.96 -26.51 1.94
N ARG A 672 -2.08 -25.82 2.65
CA ARG A 672 -1.99 -24.35 2.62
C ARG A 672 -1.53 -23.83 1.27
N ALA A 673 -0.63 -24.54 0.58
CA ALA A 673 -0.23 -24.18 -0.78
C ALA A 673 -1.41 -24.23 -1.77
N LEU A 674 -2.23 -25.29 -1.71
CA LEU A 674 -3.42 -25.44 -2.55
C LEU A 674 -4.42 -24.31 -2.31
N VAL A 675 -4.71 -23.97 -1.04
CA VAL A 675 -5.58 -22.82 -0.70
C VAL A 675 -5.05 -21.49 -1.23
N LEU A 676 -3.72 -21.27 -1.21
CA LEU A 676 -3.11 -20.08 -1.79
C LEU A 676 -3.17 -20.06 -3.33
N TRP A 677 -3.08 -21.23 -3.98
CA TRP A 677 -3.24 -21.34 -5.44
C TRP A 677 -4.67 -21.11 -5.89
N GLU A 678 -5.67 -21.63 -5.15
CA GLU A 678 -7.08 -21.33 -5.38
C GLU A 678 -7.36 -19.83 -5.22
N ARG A 679 -6.84 -19.20 -4.16
CA ARG A 679 -6.92 -17.73 -3.97
C ARG A 679 -6.22 -16.94 -5.08
N ALA A 680 -5.26 -17.52 -5.79
CA ALA A 680 -4.57 -16.89 -6.91
C ALA A 680 -5.33 -16.98 -8.25
N ARG A 681 -6.45 -17.72 -8.33
CA ARG A 681 -7.30 -17.82 -9.53
C ARG A 681 -8.25 -16.62 -9.62
N ARG A 682 -7.77 -15.52 -10.24
CA ARG A 682 -8.63 -14.39 -10.65
C ARG A 682 -9.51 -14.79 -11.85
N PRO A 683 -10.82 -14.50 -11.86
CA PRO A 683 -11.65 -14.70 -13.06
C PRO A 683 -11.35 -13.66 -14.17
N ASP A 684 -10.97 -12.44 -13.78
CA ASP A 684 -11.09 -11.25 -14.65
C ASP A 684 -9.76 -10.60 -15.05
N SER A 685 -8.63 -11.11 -14.57
CA SER A 685 -7.39 -10.89 -15.32
C SER A 685 -7.55 -11.59 -16.67
N GLY A 686 -7.59 -10.84 -17.79
CA GLY A 686 -7.95 -11.35 -19.13
C GLY A 686 -7.14 -12.55 -19.65
N TRP A 687 -6.07 -12.90 -18.96
CA TRP A 687 -5.33 -14.17 -19.03
C TRP A 687 -6.17 -15.37 -18.57
N ARG A 688 -7.06 -15.86 -19.45
CA ARG A 688 -8.00 -17.00 -19.20
C ARG A 688 -7.35 -18.39 -19.05
N GLU A 689 -6.04 -18.50 -18.80
CA GLU A 689 -5.38 -19.80 -18.66
C GLU A 689 -5.55 -20.37 -17.25
N ASP A 690 -6.43 -21.37 -17.16
CA ASP A 690 -6.87 -22.00 -15.92
C ASP A 690 -5.83 -23.03 -15.40
N HIS A 691 -4.61 -22.56 -15.13
CA HIS A 691 -3.48 -23.44 -14.82
C HIS A 691 -3.74 -24.34 -13.60
N PRO A 692 -3.56 -25.67 -13.73
CA PRO A 692 -3.67 -26.60 -12.62
C PRO A 692 -2.51 -26.41 -11.62
N PRO A 693 -2.68 -26.81 -10.34
CA PRO A 693 -1.67 -26.69 -9.28
C PRO A 693 -0.47 -27.65 -9.43
N ASP A 694 -0.14 -28.04 -10.66
CA ASP A 694 0.92 -29.00 -11.02
C ASP A 694 2.29 -28.60 -10.45
N ALA A 695 2.58 -27.29 -10.39
CA ALA A 695 3.80 -26.76 -9.76
C ALA A 695 3.89 -27.10 -8.26
N LEU A 696 2.75 -27.17 -7.56
CA LEU A 696 2.70 -27.51 -6.13
C LEU A 696 2.94 -29.01 -5.91
N TYR A 697 2.25 -29.85 -6.69
CA TYR A 697 2.44 -31.30 -6.63
C TYR A 697 3.88 -31.69 -6.99
N ARG A 698 4.47 -31.03 -8.00
CA ARG A 698 5.89 -31.18 -8.39
C ARG A 698 6.84 -30.79 -7.26
N ALA A 699 6.64 -29.63 -6.62
CA ALA A 699 7.44 -29.17 -5.49
C ALA A 699 7.32 -30.08 -4.24
N ALA A 700 6.12 -30.54 -3.91
CA ALA A 700 5.87 -31.49 -2.83
C ALA A 700 6.47 -32.88 -3.14
N ALA A 701 6.31 -33.38 -4.37
CA ALA A 701 6.88 -34.65 -4.81
C ALA A 701 8.40 -34.65 -4.71
N ALA A 702 9.07 -33.54 -5.05
CA ALA A 702 10.53 -33.41 -5.02
C ALA A 702 11.16 -33.69 -3.64
N THR A 703 10.42 -33.46 -2.55
CA THR A 703 10.89 -33.69 -1.16
C THR A 703 10.24 -34.90 -0.48
N SER A 704 9.16 -35.44 -1.03
CA SER A 704 8.43 -36.59 -0.50
C SER A 704 9.14 -37.93 -0.71
N ASP A 705 8.81 -38.93 0.12
CA ASP A 705 9.25 -40.33 -0.07
C ASP A 705 8.74 -40.94 -1.38
N GLY A 706 9.29 -42.09 -1.80
CA GLY A 706 8.99 -42.70 -3.10
C GLY A 706 7.50 -43.05 -3.32
N ARG A 707 6.73 -43.34 -2.27
CA ARG A 707 5.30 -43.68 -2.38
C ARG A 707 4.43 -42.42 -2.37
N ALA A 708 4.72 -41.48 -1.48
CA ALA A 708 4.04 -40.19 -1.44
C ALA A 708 4.31 -39.37 -2.72
N ALA A 709 5.56 -39.31 -3.18
CA ALA A 709 5.93 -38.66 -4.44
C ALA A 709 5.22 -39.28 -5.64
N ARG A 710 5.10 -40.62 -5.72
CA ARG A 710 4.35 -41.29 -6.80
C ARG A 710 2.87 -40.89 -6.79
N ALA A 711 2.24 -40.72 -5.63
CA ALA A 711 0.85 -40.27 -5.52
C ALA A 711 0.70 -38.79 -5.92
N LEU A 712 1.64 -37.92 -5.55
CA LEU A 712 1.66 -36.52 -5.92
C LEU A 712 1.88 -36.31 -7.43
N VAL A 713 2.80 -37.05 -8.04
CA VAL A 713 3.01 -37.03 -9.51
C VAL A 713 1.78 -37.54 -10.26
N ALA A 714 1.01 -38.47 -9.69
CA ALA A 714 -0.25 -38.92 -10.29
C ALA A 714 -1.37 -37.84 -10.27
N ALA A 715 -1.25 -36.81 -9.42
CA ALA A 715 -2.18 -35.67 -9.35
C ALA A 715 -1.82 -34.51 -10.31
N ILE A 716 -0.62 -34.52 -10.89
CA ILE A 716 -0.21 -33.58 -11.95
C ILE A 716 -1.05 -33.84 -13.21
N GLN A 717 -1.56 -32.77 -13.83
CA GLN A 717 -2.45 -32.83 -15.00
C GLN A 717 -1.70 -32.62 -16.33
N THR A 718 -0.56 -31.93 -16.34
CA THR A 718 0.19 -31.55 -17.54
C THR A 718 1.68 -31.90 -17.47
N ASP A 719 2.23 -32.38 -18.60
CA ASP A 719 3.64 -32.75 -18.81
C ASP A 719 4.28 -33.74 -17.79
N ARG A 720 3.46 -34.43 -16.99
CA ARG A 720 3.84 -35.34 -15.88
C ARG A 720 4.77 -36.51 -16.22
N ALA A 721 5.04 -36.75 -17.51
CA ALA A 721 6.01 -37.74 -17.95
C ALA A 721 7.43 -37.44 -17.44
N GLY A 722 7.81 -36.17 -17.35
CA GLY A 722 9.11 -35.74 -16.81
C GLY A 722 9.27 -36.06 -15.32
N ASP A 723 8.22 -35.84 -14.54
CA ASP A 723 8.22 -36.08 -13.09
C ASP A 723 8.36 -37.56 -12.73
N TYR A 724 7.72 -38.46 -13.49
CA TYR A 724 7.92 -39.90 -13.33
C TYR A 724 9.36 -40.33 -13.68
N LEU A 725 10.01 -39.67 -14.63
CA LEU A 725 11.42 -39.90 -14.97
C LEU A 725 12.38 -39.35 -13.90
N ASP A 726 12.08 -38.21 -13.29
CA ASP A 726 12.82 -37.66 -12.15
C ASP A 726 12.71 -38.58 -10.92
N LEU A 727 11.51 -39.13 -10.68
CA LEU A 727 11.28 -40.10 -9.59
C LEU A 727 12.02 -41.42 -9.85
N ALA A 728 12.01 -41.93 -11.09
CA ALA A 728 12.74 -43.14 -11.48
C ALA A 728 14.28 -42.99 -11.39
N ALA A 729 14.79 -41.76 -11.53
CA ALA A 729 16.22 -41.45 -11.46
C ALA A 729 16.77 -41.35 -10.02
N ARG A 730 15.92 -41.43 -8.97
CA ARG A 730 16.38 -41.31 -7.58
C ARG A 730 17.21 -42.53 -7.14
N PRO A 731 18.33 -42.34 -6.41
CA PRO A 731 19.09 -43.44 -5.84
C PRO A 731 18.22 -44.35 -4.95
N GLY A 732 18.33 -45.66 -5.14
CA GLY A 732 17.60 -46.66 -4.34
C GLY A 732 16.17 -46.97 -4.81
N THR A 733 15.74 -46.50 -5.98
CA THR A 733 14.39 -46.75 -6.50
C THR A 733 14.23 -48.17 -7.06
N GLU A 734 13.69 -49.09 -6.25
CA GLU A 734 13.49 -50.50 -6.63
C GLU A 734 12.50 -50.68 -7.80
N ASP A 735 11.46 -49.83 -7.86
CA ASP A 735 10.34 -49.89 -8.81
C ASP A 735 10.58 -49.12 -10.13
N ALA A 736 11.83 -48.83 -10.51
CA ALA A 736 12.12 -47.97 -11.68
C ALA A 736 11.41 -48.42 -12.99
N PRO A 737 11.35 -49.71 -13.38
CA PRO A 737 10.64 -50.16 -14.59
C PRO A 737 9.10 -50.05 -14.52
N GLU A 738 8.52 -49.78 -13.35
CA GLU A 738 7.11 -49.42 -13.18
C GLU A 738 6.92 -47.92 -13.41
N LEU A 739 7.75 -47.08 -12.80
CA LEU A 739 7.73 -45.62 -13.01
C LEU A 739 7.98 -45.23 -14.47
N LEU A 740 8.91 -45.91 -15.16
CA LEU A 740 9.13 -45.70 -16.59
C LEU A 740 7.88 -46.03 -17.42
N ARG A 741 7.07 -47.03 -17.05
CA ARG A 741 5.80 -47.33 -17.73
C ARG A 741 4.72 -46.28 -17.46
N LEU A 742 4.72 -45.63 -16.30
CA LEU A 742 3.85 -44.48 -16.04
C LEU A 742 4.25 -43.27 -16.89
N ALA A 743 5.55 -43.02 -17.03
CA ALA A 743 6.07 -42.02 -17.96
C ALA A 743 5.67 -42.34 -19.42
N GLU A 744 5.81 -43.60 -19.87
CA GLU A 744 5.31 -44.05 -21.20
C GLU A 744 3.83 -43.68 -21.41
N SER A 745 2.95 -44.00 -20.44
CA SER A 745 1.51 -43.72 -20.55
C SER A 745 1.14 -42.24 -20.45
N SER A 746 2.01 -41.40 -19.88
CA SER A 746 1.74 -39.96 -19.67
C SER A 746 2.08 -39.09 -20.88
N LEU A 747 2.79 -39.64 -21.88
CA LEU A 747 3.22 -38.90 -23.07
C LEU A 747 2.06 -38.40 -23.95
N THR A 748 0.85 -38.96 -23.81
CA THR A 748 -0.33 -38.52 -24.56
C THR A 748 -0.85 -37.14 -24.14
N GLU A 749 -0.54 -36.71 -22.93
CA GLU A 749 -0.97 -35.43 -22.32
C GLU A 749 0.15 -34.37 -22.34
N ALA A 750 1.37 -34.78 -22.67
CA ALA A 750 2.56 -33.95 -22.68
C ALA A 750 2.59 -32.97 -23.86
N THR A 751 3.25 -31.82 -23.70
CA THR A 751 3.39 -30.78 -24.74
C THR A 751 4.32 -31.23 -25.88
N THR A 752 4.38 -30.51 -27.02
CA THR A 752 5.36 -30.84 -28.07
C THR A 752 6.80 -30.79 -27.54
N ALA A 753 7.13 -29.83 -26.67
CA ALA A 753 8.45 -29.76 -26.04
C ALA A 753 8.67 -30.95 -25.07
N GLY A 754 7.73 -31.14 -24.15
CA GLY A 754 7.80 -32.17 -23.11
C GLY A 754 7.82 -33.60 -23.67
N ARG A 755 7.04 -33.91 -24.72
CA ARG A 755 7.09 -35.21 -25.40
C ARG A 755 8.47 -35.48 -25.99
N LEU A 756 9.01 -34.58 -26.81
CA LEU A 756 10.33 -34.77 -27.44
C LEU A 756 11.43 -35.01 -26.40
N HIS A 757 11.46 -34.19 -25.34
CA HIS A 757 12.40 -34.32 -24.23
C HIS A 757 12.21 -35.62 -23.45
N CYS A 758 10.98 -35.96 -23.06
CA CYS A 758 10.68 -37.18 -22.30
C CYS A 758 10.93 -38.45 -23.11
N ARG A 759 10.74 -38.46 -24.43
CA ARG A 759 11.10 -39.58 -25.32
C ARG A 759 12.61 -39.85 -25.31
N ALA A 760 13.42 -38.80 -25.41
CA ALA A 760 14.88 -38.90 -25.31
C ALA A 760 15.32 -39.44 -23.93
N ARG A 761 14.72 -38.92 -22.86
CA ARG A 761 14.94 -39.43 -21.49
C ARG A 761 14.51 -40.90 -21.33
N LEU A 762 13.37 -41.30 -21.90
CA LEU A 762 12.85 -42.68 -21.88
C LEU A 762 13.75 -43.64 -22.66
N PHE A 763 14.30 -43.25 -23.82
CA PHE A 763 15.30 -44.04 -24.52
C PHE A 763 16.50 -44.35 -23.62
N ARG A 764 17.09 -43.31 -22.99
CA ARG A 764 18.24 -43.49 -22.10
C ARG A 764 17.90 -44.31 -20.86
N ALA A 765 16.72 -44.09 -20.26
CA ALA A 765 16.29 -44.77 -19.05
C ALA A 765 15.89 -46.24 -19.26
N TRP A 766 15.35 -46.61 -20.43
CA TRP A 766 15.06 -48.01 -20.74
C TRP A 766 16.28 -48.81 -21.16
N LEU A 767 17.37 -48.18 -21.60
CA LEU A 767 18.57 -48.86 -22.11
C LEU A 767 19.16 -49.93 -21.15
N PRO A 768 19.20 -49.75 -19.81
CA PRO A 768 19.68 -50.77 -18.86
C PRO A 768 18.65 -51.86 -18.54
N HIS A 769 17.38 -51.71 -18.96
CA HIS A 769 16.26 -52.54 -18.51
C HIS A 769 15.58 -53.33 -19.64
N ALA A 770 15.35 -52.71 -20.80
CA ALA A 770 14.68 -53.30 -21.96
C ALA A 770 15.07 -52.53 -23.25
N ALA A 771 16.06 -53.06 -23.98
CA ALA A 771 16.57 -52.43 -25.20
C ALA A 771 15.51 -52.29 -26.31
N ASP A 772 14.53 -53.21 -26.39
CA ASP A 772 13.42 -53.15 -27.36
C ASP A 772 12.47 -51.97 -27.09
N ARG A 773 12.30 -51.58 -25.82
CA ARG A 773 11.57 -50.37 -25.44
C ARG A 773 12.38 -49.12 -25.74
N ALA A 774 13.68 -49.11 -25.42
CA ALA A 774 14.55 -47.99 -25.74
C ALA A 774 14.51 -47.70 -27.25
N ASP A 775 14.79 -48.71 -28.09
CA ASP A 775 14.76 -48.60 -29.55
C ASP A 775 13.41 -48.09 -30.08
N ARG A 776 12.30 -48.47 -29.44
CA ARG A 776 10.95 -47.99 -29.75
C ARG A 776 10.79 -46.50 -29.45
N HIS A 777 11.24 -46.02 -28.30
CA HIS A 777 11.21 -44.59 -27.98
C HIS A 777 12.08 -43.75 -28.92
N ARG A 778 13.22 -44.28 -29.38
CA ARG A 778 14.03 -43.64 -30.44
C ARG A 778 13.25 -43.56 -31.76
N ALA A 779 12.59 -44.64 -32.18
CA ALA A 779 11.78 -44.66 -33.40
C ALA A 779 10.56 -43.72 -33.33
N GLU A 780 9.85 -43.70 -32.19
CA GLU A 780 8.70 -42.82 -31.97
C GLU A 780 9.11 -41.35 -31.85
N LEU A 781 10.27 -41.04 -31.23
CA LEU A 781 10.87 -39.71 -31.23
C LEU A 781 11.12 -39.20 -32.65
N LEU A 782 11.80 -39.99 -33.49
CA LEU A 782 12.03 -39.63 -34.90
C LEU A 782 10.72 -39.43 -35.67
N ALA A 783 9.70 -40.26 -35.40
CA ALA A 783 8.38 -40.10 -35.99
C ALA A 783 7.58 -38.88 -35.47
N GLU A 784 7.90 -38.33 -34.30
CA GLU A 784 7.37 -37.04 -33.81
C GLU A 784 8.11 -35.85 -34.46
N VAL A 785 9.43 -35.97 -34.62
CA VAL A 785 10.33 -34.96 -35.22
C VAL A 785 10.03 -34.70 -36.69
N GLU A 786 9.74 -35.75 -37.46
CA GLU A 786 9.34 -35.62 -38.87
C GLU A 786 7.92 -35.03 -39.03
N ARG A 787 6.98 -35.39 -38.13
CA ARG A 787 5.63 -34.78 -38.09
C ARG A 787 5.67 -33.27 -37.82
N GLY A 788 6.58 -32.80 -36.97
CA GLY A 788 6.69 -31.39 -36.61
C GLY A 788 5.52 -30.88 -35.76
N SER A 789 5.39 -29.55 -35.67
CA SER A 789 4.37 -28.85 -34.89
C SER A 789 4.27 -27.40 -35.37
N ASP A 790 3.09 -26.79 -35.29
CA ASP A 790 2.88 -25.39 -35.72
C ASP A 790 3.52 -24.37 -34.77
N ASP A 791 3.62 -24.70 -33.47
CA ASP A 791 4.46 -23.95 -32.51
C ASP A 791 5.95 -24.25 -32.74
N ALA A 792 6.58 -23.36 -33.51
CA ALA A 792 8.02 -23.34 -33.74
C ALA A 792 8.84 -23.20 -32.43
N GLY A 793 8.33 -22.50 -31.42
CA GLY A 793 8.98 -22.31 -30.12
C GLY A 793 9.03 -23.60 -29.30
N ALA A 794 7.90 -24.28 -29.12
CA ALA A 794 7.86 -25.58 -28.43
C ALA A 794 8.62 -26.67 -29.21
N LEU A 795 8.53 -26.68 -30.55
CA LEU A 795 9.34 -27.58 -31.37
C LEU A 795 10.83 -27.29 -31.20
N GLY A 796 11.24 -26.02 -31.24
CA GLY A 796 12.63 -25.60 -31.09
C GLY A 796 13.24 -26.02 -29.75
N ARG A 797 12.55 -25.73 -28.64
CA ARG A 797 12.95 -26.15 -27.29
C ARG A 797 13.02 -27.67 -27.17
N GLY A 798 11.94 -28.38 -27.54
CA GLY A 798 11.89 -29.84 -27.48
C GLY A 798 13.00 -30.53 -28.27
N LEU A 799 13.38 -30.02 -29.45
CA LEU A 799 14.49 -30.56 -30.24
C LEU A 799 15.85 -30.39 -29.56
N VAL A 800 16.14 -29.24 -28.96
CA VAL A 800 17.43 -29.00 -28.29
C VAL A 800 17.53 -29.71 -26.94
N ASP A 801 16.42 -29.78 -26.18
CA ASP A 801 16.37 -30.50 -24.91
C ASP A 801 16.54 -32.01 -25.13
N ALA A 802 15.82 -32.58 -26.12
CA ALA A 802 15.99 -33.98 -26.52
C ALA A 802 17.41 -34.27 -27.05
N ALA A 803 17.99 -33.38 -27.86
CA ALA A 803 19.38 -33.55 -28.34
C ALA A 803 20.41 -33.48 -27.20
N SER A 804 20.16 -32.64 -26.19
CA SER A 804 21.03 -32.52 -25.01
C SER A 804 21.04 -33.80 -24.17
N GLU A 805 19.88 -34.42 -23.93
CA GLU A 805 19.77 -35.69 -23.18
C GLU A 805 20.42 -36.88 -23.92
N LEU A 806 20.38 -36.87 -25.26
CA LEU A 806 20.95 -37.94 -26.09
C LEU A 806 22.46 -37.76 -26.37
N ALA A 807 23.04 -36.60 -26.05
CA ALA A 807 24.36 -36.18 -26.55
C ALA A 807 25.48 -37.21 -26.36
N ASP A 808 25.50 -37.86 -25.19
CA ASP A 808 26.52 -38.83 -24.79
C ASP A 808 26.07 -40.30 -24.96
N THR A 809 24.81 -40.55 -25.36
CA THR A 809 24.21 -41.90 -25.47
C THR A 809 23.85 -42.29 -26.91
N ASP A 810 23.20 -41.41 -27.66
CA ASP A 810 22.91 -41.58 -29.09
C ASP A 810 23.09 -40.25 -29.84
N ARG A 811 24.37 -39.97 -30.10
CA ARG A 811 24.81 -38.79 -30.85
C ARG A 811 24.32 -38.78 -32.30
N ALA A 812 23.98 -39.92 -32.90
CA ALA A 812 23.48 -39.98 -34.27
C ALA A 812 22.02 -39.48 -34.34
N THR A 813 21.18 -39.91 -33.40
CA THR A 813 19.83 -39.34 -33.23
C THR A 813 19.91 -37.87 -32.82
N ALA A 814 20.77 -37.50 -31.87
CA ALA A 814 20.94 -36.10 -31.45
C ALA A 814 21.33 -35.17 -32.62
N GLN A 815 22.25 -35.62 -33.50
CA GLN A 815 22.60 -34.91 -34.74
C GLN A 815 21.48 -34.87 -35.79
N HIS A 816 20.51 -35.80 -35.77
CA HIS A 816 19.29 -35.67 -36.58
C HIS A 816 18.35 -34.60 -36.01
N LEU A 817 18.12 -34.57 -34.69
CA LEU A 817 17.29 -33.55 -34.03
C LEU A 817 17.78 -32.13 -34.31
N LEU A 818 19.09 -31.88 -34.17
CA LEU A 818 19.65 -30.55 -34.44
C LEU A 818 19.65 -30.17 -35.94
N ARG A 819 19.67 -31.16 -36.84
CA ARG A 819 19.43 -30.90 -38.27
C ARG A 819 17.97 -30.48 -38.52
N ARG A 820 16.99 -31.10 -37.85
CA ARG A 820 15.58 -30.65 -37.92
C ARG A 820 15.43 -29.24 -37.37
N LEU A 821 16.09 -28.88 -36.26
CA LEU A 821 16.05 -27.53 -35.69
C LEU A 821 16.46 -26.47 -36.72
N SER A 822 17.47 -26.74 -37.54
CA SER A 822 17.92 -25.81 -38.61
C SER A 822 16.91 -25.60 -39.76
N THR A 823 15.72 -26.21 -39.70
CA THR A 823 14.57 -25.99 -40.59
C THR A 823 13.38 -25.31 -39.90
N VAL A 824 13.51 -24.98 -38.60
CA VAL A 824 12.54 -24.21 -37.81
C VAL A 824 12.85 -22.71 -38.00
N PRO A 825 11.86 -21.81 -38.14
CA PRO A 825 12.12 -20.38 -38.25
C PRO A 825 12.68 -19.80 -36.95
N VAL A 826 13.64 -18.87 -37.08
CA VAL A 826 14.14 -18.08 -35.95
C VAL A 826 13.12 -16.98 -35.63
N ASN A 827 12.78 -16.85 -34.35
CA ASN A 827 11.96 -15.81 -33.76
C ASN A 827 12.27 -15.71 -32.26
N GLY A 828 11.71 -14.71 -31.57
CA GLY A 828 11.89 -14.47 -30.13
C GLY A 828 11.40 -15.56 -29.16
N HIS A 829 11.05 -16.75 -29.65
CA HIS A 829 10.75 -17.95 -28.85
C HIS A 829 11.65 -19.15 -29.21
N THR A 830 12.51 -19.05 -30.24
CA THR A 830 13.44 -20.08 -30.69
C THR A 830 14.92 -19.70 -30.54
N GLU A 831 15.28 -18.42 -30.35
CA GLU A 831 16.68 -17.95 -30.27
C GLU A 831 17.56 -18.74 -29.29
N GLU A 832 17.08 -18.94 -28.06
CA GLU A 832 17.81 -19.68 -27.02
C GLU A 832 18.07 -21.13 -27.44
N ALA A 833 17.12 -21.76 -28.13
CA ALA A 833 17.28 -23.12 -28.64
C ALA A 833 18.35 -23.19 -29.75
N PHE A 834 18.44 -22.17 -30.61
CA PHE A 834 19.51 -22.04 -31.60
C PHE A 834 20.88 -21.85 -30.95
N LEU A 835 21.00 -21.00 -29.93
CA LEU A 835 22.25 -20.83 -29.15
C LEU A 835 22.67 -22.14 -28.46
N ARG A 836 21.75 -22.78 -27.72
CA ARG A 836 22.02 -24.04 -27.01
C ARG A 836 22.40 -25.17 -27.97
N ALA A 837 21.75 -25.24 -29.14
CA ALA A 837 22.09 -26.21 -30.18
C ALA A 837 23.45 -25.93 -30.84
N ALA A 838 23.79 -24.67 -31.10
CA ALA A 838 25.10 -24.29 -31.61
C ALA A 838 26.21 -24.62 -30.59
N ARG A 839 25.99 -24.39 -29.28
CA ARG A 839 26.90 -24.78 -28.19
C ARG A 839 27.10 -26.30 -28.13
N LEU A 840 26.04 -27.07 -28.33
CA LEU A 840 26.10 -28.54 -28.37
C LEU A 840 26.86 -29.07 -29.61
N GLN A 841 26.66 -28.47 -30.80
CA GLN A 841 27.45 -28.80 -31.99
C GLN A 841 28.93 -28.39 -31.83
N ALA A 842 29.22 -27.28 -31.16
CA ALA A 842 30.58 -26.83 -30.85
C ALA A 842 31.31 -27.83 -29.94
N ARG A 843 30.67 -28.26 -28.84
CA ARG A 843 31.15 -29.35 -27.95
C ARG A 843 31.41 -30.67 -28.67
N TRP A 844 30.75 -30.92 -29.78
CA TRP A 844 30.97 -32.09 -30.64
C TRP A 844 32.06 -31.90 -31.71
N GLY A 845 32.67 -30.72 -31.81
CA GLY A 845 33.61 -30.38 -32.89
C GLY A 845 32.94 -30.19 -34.27
N ALA A 846 31.62 -30.10 -34.32
CA ALA A 846 30.84 -29.92 -35.56
C ALA A 846 30.74 -28.43 -35.94
N VAL A 847 31.91 -27.77 -36.03
CA VAL A 847 32.05 -26.30 -36.16
C VAL A 847 31.22 -25.72 -37.32
N PHE A 848 31.15 -26.41 -38.47
CA PHE A 848 30.35 -25.96 -39.62
C PHE A 848 28.84 -25.91 -39.32
N GLU A 849 28.30 -26.90 -38.60
CA GLU A 849 26.88 -26.94 -38.25
C GLU A 849 26.55 -25.95 -37.12
N SER A 850 27.47 -25.77 -36.17
CA SER A 850 27.38 -24.71 -35.15
C SER A 850 27.34 -23.31 -35.81
N GLY A 851 28.27 -23.04 -36.73
CA GLY A 851 28.30 -21.79 -37.49
C GLY A 851 27.07 -21.57 -38.36
N ARG A 852 26.49 -22.64 -38.93
CA ARG A 852 25.25 -22.55 -39.72
C ARG A 852 24.05 -22.14 -38.87
N LEU A 853 23.89 -22.73 -37.69
CA LEU A 853 22.84 -22.35 -36.72
C LEU A 853 23.04 -20.91 -36.21
N LEU A 854 24.28 -20.51 -35.92
CA LEU A 854 24.59 -19.13 -35.54
C LEU A 854 24.23 -18.15 -36.66
N ASN A 855 24.62 -18.40 -37.91
CA ASN A 855 24.30 -17.49 -39.01
C ASN A 855 22.78 -17.29 -39.18
N GLN A 856 21.98 -18.35 -39.07
CA GLN A 856 20.51 -18.25 -39.09
C GLN A 856 19.96 -17.38 -37.96
N LEU A 857 20.56 -17.44 -36.76
CA LEU A 857 20.20 -16.56 -35.64
C LEU A 857 20.61 -15.10 -35.90
N TYR A 858 21.82 -14.86 -36.42
CA TYR A 858 22.35 -13.52 -36.69
C TYR A 858 21.67 -12.78 -37.84
N GLU A 859 21.12 -13.51 -38.82
CA GLU A 859 20.24 -12.96 -39.87
C GLU A 859 18.93 -12.39 -39.28
N TRP A 860 18.50 -12.86 -38.10
CA TRP A 860 17.30 -12.40 -37.41
C TRP A 860 17.59 -11.39 -36.29
N ASN A 861 18.61 -11.62 -35.44
CA ASN A 861 18.98 -10.76 -34.32
C ASN A 861 20.51 -10.70 -34.10
N ASN A 862 21.08 -9.48 -34.22
CA ASN A 862 22.49 -9.16 -33.96
C ASN A 862 22.68 -8.19 -32.77
N SER A 863 21.80 -8.30 -31.77
CA SER A 863 21.91 -7.59 -30.50
C SER A 863 23.12 -8.05 -29.67
N VAL A 864 23.49 -7.24 -28.67
CA VAL A 864 24.53 -7.59 -27.67
C VAL A 864 24.27 -8.94 -27.01
N TRP A 865 23.00 -9.28 -26.73
CA TRP A 865 22.63 -10.58 -26.16
C TRP A 865 22.99 -11.75 -27.09
N CYS A 866 22.69 -11.66 -28.40
CA CYS A 866 23.13 -12.67 -29.37
C CYS A 866 24.66 -12.79 -29.45
N ARG A 867 25.40 -11.67 -29.30
CA ARG A 867 26.88 -11.68 -29.32
C ARG A 867 27.48 -12.36 -28.10
N VAL A 868 26.98 -12.08 -26.90
CA VAL A 868 27.37 -12.83 -25.69
C VAL A 868 26.94 -14.30 -25.80
N GLY A 869 25.77 -14.58 -26.36
CA GLY A 869 25.31 -15.93 -26.68
C GLY A 869 26.30 -16.68 -27.57
N ARG A 870 26.76 -16.07 -28.67
CA ARG A 870 27.81 -16.62 -29.55
C ARG A 870 29.13 -16.82 -28.83
N ALA A 871 29.58 -15.88 -28.00
CA ALA A 871 30.79 -16.05 -27.22
C ALA A 871 30.74 -17.34 -26.37
N SER A 872 29.59 -17.62 -25.74
CA SER A 872 29.37 -18.86 -24.97
C SER A 872 29.41 -20.15 -25.82
N VAL A 873 29.20 -20.05 -27.16
CA VAL A 873 29.36 -21.15 -28.12
C VAL A 873 30.82 -21.33 -28.55
N VAL A 874 31.53 -20.21 -28.75
CA VAL A 874 32.94 -20.20 -29.17
C VAL A 874 33.86 -20.65 -28.03
N ALA A 875 33.50 -20.33 -26.78
CA ALA A 875 34.26 -20.68 -25.58
C ALA A 875 34.50 -22.20 -25.38
N GLU A 876 33.69 -23.05 -26.02
CA GLU A 876 33.84 -24.51 -26.03
C GLU A 876 35.07 -25.00 -26.83
N PHE A 877 35.73 -24.12 -27.61
CA PHE A 877 36.96 -24.43 -28.35
C PHE A 877 38.00 -23.30 -28.39
N ASP A 878 37.59 -22.02 -28.28
CA ASP A 878 38.49 -20.88 -28.10
C ASP A 878 37.93 -19.89 -27.07
N THR A 879 38.42 -19.97 -25.84
CA THR A 879 38.02 -19.07 -24.74
C THR A 879 38.55 -17.64 -24.93
N ALA A 880 39.64 -17.43 -25.68
CA ALA A 880 40.22 -16.11 -25.90
C ALA A 880 39.42 -15.32 -26.94
N ASP A 881 39.07 -15.94 -28.07
CA ASP A 881 38.17 -15.38 -29.09
C ASP A 881 36.77 -15.12 -28.50
N ALA A 882 36.28 -16.01 -27.62
CA ALA A 882 35.04 -15.78 -26.89
C ALA A 882 35.06 -14.53 -25.99
N VAL A 883 36.12 -14.33 -25.20
CA VAL A 883 36.27 -13.11 -24.38
C VAL A 883 36.38 -11.87 -25.27
N GLY A 884 37.11 -11.94 -26.39
CA GLY A 884 37.16 -10.88 -27.40
C GLY A 884 35.80 -10.52 -27.99
N MET A 885 34.93 -11.50 -28.27
CA MET A 885 33.56 -11.23 -28.74
C MET A 885 32.68 -10.54 -27.68
N ILE A 886 32.94 -10.75 -26.40
CA ILE A 886 32.25 -10.03 -25.31
C ILE A 886 32.79 -8.60 -25.20
N GLU A 887 34.09 -8.38 -25.41
CA GLU A 887 34.70 -7.05 -25.51
C GLU A 887 34.16 -6.26 -26.70
N ASP A 888 34.09 -6.85 -27.90
CA ASP A 888 33.48 -6.24 -29.09
C ASP A 888 31.99 -5.93 -28.88
N ALA A 889 31.26 -6.79 -28.15
CA ALA A 889 29.86 -6.54 -27.81
C ALA A 889 29.73 -5.36 -26.82
N HIS A 890 30.57 -5.34 -25.78
CA HIS A 890 30.65 -4.27 -24.78
C HIS A 890 30.98 -2.92 -25.41
N ALA A 891 31.97 -2.88 -26.33
CA ALA A 891 32.39 -1.69 -27.05
C ALA A 891 31.31 -1.10 -27.98
N THR A 892 30.23 -1.84 -28.28
CA THR A 892 29.06 -1.32 -29.01
C THR A 892 27.95 -0.76 -28.13
N ILE A 893 28.07 -0.84 -26.80
CA ILE A 893 27.12 -0.24 -25.86
C ILE A 893 27.47 1.26 -25.71
N PRO A 894 26.52 2.20 -25.87
CA PRO A 894 26.79 3.62 -25.65
C PRO A 894 27.08 3.91 -24.17
N ALA A 895 28.01 4.85 -23.95
CA ALA A 895 28.26 5.42 -22.63
C ALA A 895 26.96 5.97 -22.01
N HIS A 896 26.85 5.94 -20.67
CA HIS A 896 25.70 6.54 -20.01
C HIS A 896 25.66 8.05 -20.30
N ARG A 897 24.46 8.55 -20.62
CA ARG A 897 24.18 9.99 -20.72
C ARG A 897 22.88 10.30 -19.95
N PRO A 898 22.78 11.42 -19.22
CA PRO A 898 21.63 11.72 -18.37
C PRO A 898 20.37 12.13 -19.16
N ASP A 899 20.50 12.41 -20.46
CA ASP A 899 19.42 12.74 -21.40
C ASP A 899 18.75 11.50 -22.04
N LEU A 900 19.23 10.28 -21.75
CA LEU A 900 18.63 9.05 -22.28
C LEU A 900 17.19 8.86 -21.77
N ASP A 901 16.26 8.69 -22.72
CA ASP A 901 14.88 8.32 -22.42
C ASP A 901 14.79 6.95 -21.72
N VAL A 902 13.63 6.66 -21.14
CA VAL A 902 13.40 5.43 -20.38
C VAL A 902 13.67 4.17 -21.21
N ILE A 903 13.26 4.12 -22.49
CA ILE A 903 13.42 2.93 -23.34
C ILE A 903 14.90 2.75 -23.73
N SER A 904 15.58 3.81 -24.18
CA SER A 904 17.02 3.72 -24.52
C SER A 904 17.89 3.35 -23.31
N ARG A 905 17.54 3.88 -22.12
CA ARG A 905 18.17 3.50 -20.85
C ARG A 905 17.89 2.03 -20.52
N MET A 906 16.63 1.59 -20.47
CA MET A 906 16.29 0.18 -20.22
C MET A 906 17.03 -0.78 -21.15
N HIS A 907 17.16 -0.42 -22.43
CA HIS A 907 17.93 -1.20 -23.40
C HIS A 907 19.42 -1.25 -23.04
N ARG A 908 20.06 -0.11 -22.75
CA ARG A 908 21.47 -0.04 -22.31
C ARG A 908 21.74 -0.88 -21.06
N GLU A 909 20.94 -0.74 -20.01
CA GLU A 909 21.15 -1.47 -18.75
C GLU A 909 20.98 -2.99 -18.95
N SER A 910 20.04 -3.41 -19.80
CA SER A 910 19.84 -4.82 -20.18
C SER A 910 21.00 -5.38 -21.03
N GLN A 911 21.56 -4.58 -21.94
CA GLN A 911 22.78 -4.92 -22.68
C GLN A 911 23.98 -5.10 -21.73
N LEU A 912 24.20 -4.18 -20.79
CA LEU A 912 25.30 -4.26 -19.83
C LEU A 912 25.18 -5.47 -18.90
N ARG A 913 23.98 -5.78 -18.41
CA ARG A 913 23.73 -7.03 -17.66
C ARG A 913 24.05 -8.26 -18.49
N SER A 914 23.74 -8.25 -19.79
CA SER A 914 24.08 -9.36 -20.69
C SER A 914 25.60 -9.53 -20.80
N VAL A 915 26.35 -8.45 -20.99
CA VAL A 915 27.82 -8.45 -21.00
C VAL A 915 28.41 -8.90 -19.66
N ALA A 916 27.94 -8.34 -18.54
CA ALA A 916 28.43 -8.69 -17.21
C ALA A 916 28.19 -10.18 -16.88
N LEU A 917 27.03 -10.73 -17.23
CA LEU A 917 26.74 -12.16 -17.05
C LEU A 917 27.55 -13.06 -17.99
N GLY A 918 27.93 -12.56 -19.18
CA GLY A 918 28.87 -13.21 -20.10
C GLY A 918 30.29 -13.26 -19.55
N PHE A 919 30.84 -12.12 -19.12
CA PHE A 919 32.13 -12.10 -18.43
C PHE A 919 32.12 -12.99 -17.18
N ALA A 920 31.00 -13.12 -16.48
CA ALA A 920 30.87 -13.96 -15.29
C ALA A 920 30.93 -15.49 -15.54
N GLU A 921 31.10 -15.96 -16.78
CA GLU A 921 31.54 -17.35 -17.07
C GLU A 921 33.07 -17.51 -17.07
N PHE A 922 33.85 -16.41 -17.12
CA PHE A 922 35.31 -16.41 -17.33
C PHE A 922 36.09 -15.60 -16.29
N ASP A 923 35.57 -14.43 -15.89
CA ASP A 923 36.20 -13.46 -14.98
C ASP A 923 35.12 -12.68 -14.21
N LEU A 924 34.94 -13.03 -12.93
CA LEU A 924 33.98 -12.39 -12.03
C LEU A 924 34.39 -10.94 -11.65
N GLY A 925 35.69 -10.62 -11.71
CA GLY A 925 36.20 -9.26 -11.47
C GLY A 925 35.80 -8.31 -12.59
N ARG A 926 35.98 -8.73 -13.85
CA ARG A 926 35.48 -8.00 -15.03
C ARG A 926 33.97 -7.92 -15.08
N ALA A 927 33.27 -9.00 -14.75
CA ALA A 927 31.80 -8.96 -14.61
C ALA A 927 31.36 -7.89 -13.60
N SER A 928 32.03 -7.82 -12.45
CA SER A 928 31.78 -6.81 -11.41
C SER A 928 32.20 -5.39 -11.84
N ALA A 929 33.16 -5.23 -12.76
CA ALA A 929 33.49 -3.95 -13.36
C ALA A 929 32.38 -3.47 -14.31
N THR A 930 31.96 -4.31 -15.28
CA THR A 930 30.86 -3.99 -16.19
C THR A 930 29.53 -3.79 -15.47
N ALA A 931 29.27 -4.53 -14.39
CA ALA A 931 28.09 -4.31 -13.56
C ALA A 931 28.03 -2.90 -12.93
N ARG A 932 29.18 -2.27 -12.64
CA ARG A 932 29.24 -0.88 -12.13
C ARG A 932 29.02 0.18 -13.21
N GLU A 933 29.06 -0.19 -14.49
CA GLU A 933 28.69 0.70 -15.59
C GLU A 933 27.17 0.85 -15.75
N LEU A 934 26.37 0.00 -15.07
CA LEU A 934 24.94 0.23 -14.95
C LEU A 934 24.70 1.51 -14.15
N ALA A 935 23.92 2.42 -14.72
CA ALA A 935 23.62 3.74 -14.17
C ALA A 935 22.37 3.72 -13.28
N GLU A 936 21.44 2.78 -13.52
CA GLU A 936 20.27 2.64 -12.66
C GLU A 936 20.66 1.91 -11.36
N ILE A 937 20.30 2.51 -10.23
CA ILE A 937 20.51 1.98 -8.87
C ILE A 937 19.20 1.75 -8.12
N THR A 938 18.09 2.27 -8.65
CA THR A 938 16.76 2.09 -8.08
C THR A 938 16.20 0.76 -8.56
N TRP A 939 15.90 -0.16 -7.64
CA TRP A 939 15.20 -1.39 -8.02
C TRP A 939 13.81 -1.06 -8.60
N SER A 940 13.46 -1.71 -9.71
CA SER A 940 12.08 -1.79 -10.18
C SER A 940 11.86 -3.10 -10.93
N GLN A 941 10.61 -3.50 -11.13
CA GLN A 941 10.30 -4.74 -11.86
C GLN A 941 10.70 -4.69 -13.34
N MET A 942 10.62 -3.52 -13.97
CA MET A 942 10.82 -3.38 -15.43
C MET A 942 12.27 -3.09 -15.82
N ASN A 943 13.02 -2.40 -14.95
CA ASN A 943 14.39 -1.99 -15.26
C ASN A 943 15.41 -3.01 -14.74
N THR A 944 16.57 -3.06 -15.38
CA THR A 944 17.74 -3.70 -14.78
C THR A 944 18.49 -2.66 -13.96
N ASP A 945 18.71 -2.93 -12.68
CA ASP A 945 19.53 -2.10 -11.80
C ASP A 945 20.90 -2.75 -11.47
N ARG A 946 21.87 -1.90 -11.10
CA ARG A 946 23.23 -2.30 -10.70
C ARG A 946 23.23 -3.32 -9.56
N TYR A 947 22.44 -3.11 -8.51
CA TYR A 947 22.54 -3.88 -7.28
C TYR A 947 21.94 -5.27 -7.39
N SER A 948 20.89 -5.47 -8.20
CA SER A 948 20.43 -6.80 -8.61
C SER A 948 21.51 -7.60 -9.36
N VAL A 949 22.31 -6.94 -10.21
CA VAL A 949 23.42 -7.59 -10.92
C VAL A 949 24.60 -7.87 -9.97
N LEU A 950 25.02 -6.90 -9.14
CA LEU A 950 26.10 -7.10 -8.17
C LEU A 950 25.77 -8.18 -7.13
N ALA A 951 24.52 -8.26 -6.66
CA ALA A 951 24.09 -9.35 -5.78
C ALA A 951 24.22 -10.71 -6.49
N LEU A 952 23.74 -10.85 -7.72
CA LEU A 952 23.85 -12.08 -8.50
C LEU A 952 25.31 -12.49 -8.75
N LEU A 953 26.23 -11.52 -8.93
CA LEU A 953 27.66 -11.78 -9.01
C LEU A 953 28.27 -12.17 -7.66
N ALA A 954 27.86 -11.54 -6.56
CA ALA A 954 28.28 -11.92 -5.21
C ALA A 954 27.83 -13.35 -4.84
N HIS A 955 26.66 -13.79 -5.31
CA HIS A 955 26.25 -15.20 -5.22
C HIS A 955 27.22 -16.12 -5.97
N ARG A 956 27.70 -15.75 -7.18
CA ARG A 956 28.74 -16.51 -7.92
C ARG A 956 30.10 -16.49 -7.22
N HIS A 957 30.50 -15.38 -6.58
CA HIS A 957 31.71 -15.35 -5.75
C HIS A 957 31.60 -16.33 -4.57
N LEU A 958 30.44 -16.39 -3.89
CA LEU A 958 30.19 -17.41 -2.85
C LEU A 958 30.18 -18.85 -3.39
N ASP A 959 29.70 -19.07 -4.61
CA ASP A 959 29.77 -20.38 -5.27
C ASP A 959 31.22 -20.79 -5.61
N ALA A 960 32.09 -19.82 -5.89
CA ALA A 960 33.53 -20.00 -6.07
C ALA A 960 34.33 -20.03 -4.75
N GLY A 961 33.68 -19.84 -3.59
CA GLY A 961 34.30 -19.79 -2.26
C GLY A 961 34.89 -18.43 -1.86
N ASP A 962 34.84 -17.43 -2.75
CA ASP A 962 35.35 -16.08 -2.55
C ASP A 962 34.40 -15.25 -1.67
N THR A 963 34.51 -15.46 -0.36
CA THR A 963 33.65 -14.81 0.63
C THR A 963 34.04 -13.35 0.89
N GLU A 964 35.31 -12.98 0.63
CA GLU A 964 35.80 -11.61 0.83
C GLU A 964 35.24 -10.67 -0.24
N GLN A 965 35.33 -11.04 -1.53
CA GLN A 965 34.76 -10.22 -2.60
C GLN A 965 33.23 -10.21 -2.55
N ALA A 966 32.59 -11.30 -2.13
CA ALA A 966 31.14 -11.31 -1.88
C ALA A 966 30.74 -10.35 -0.74
N ALA A 967 31.54 -10.26 0.33
CA ALA A 967 31.32 -9.29 1.41
C ALA A 967 31.54 -7.85 0.95
N ALA A 968 32.55 -7.59 0.11
CA ALA A 968 32.80 -6.27 -0.47
C ALA A 968 31.66 -5.82 -1.41
N LEU A 969 31.15 -6.72 -2.25
CA LEU A 969 29.98 -6.45 -3.10
C LEU A 969 28.70 -6.25 -2.29
N LEU A 970 28.48 -7.03 -1.22
CA LEU A 970 27.36 -6.80 -0.29
C LEU A 970 27.48 -5.43 0.39
N HIS A 971 28.69 -5.02 0.78
CA HIS A 971 28.93 -3.71 1.36
C HIS A 971 28.60 -2.60 0.36
N GLU A 972 29.03 -2.70 -0.90
CA GLU A 972 28.70 -1.75 -1.97
C GLU A 972 27.19 -1.67 -2.29
N CYS A 973 26.42 -2.74 -2.05
CA CYS A 973 24.97 -2.74 -2.23
C CYS A 973 24.18 -2.07 -1.08
N LEU A 974 24.78 -1.96 0.10
CA LEU A 974 24.17 -1.45 1.33
C LEU A 974 24.70 -0.07 1.75
N ASP A 975 25.99 0.20 1.49
CA ASP A 975 26.62 1.48 1.72
C ASP A 975 26.30 2.42 0.57
N ARG A 976 25.59 3.49 0.91
CA ARG A 976 25.15 4.52 -0.04
C ARG A 976 25.46 5.86 0.62
N PRO A 977 26.37 6.68 0.07
CA PRO A 977 26.65 7.99 0.62
C PRO A 977 25.39 8.85 0.53
N GLY A 978 24.72 9.06 1.66
CA GLY A 978 23.39 9.68 1.75
C GLY A 978 23.38 11.18 1.51
N GLN A 979 23.72 11.59 0.29
CA GLN A 979 23.36 12.91 -0.23
C GLN A 979 21.84 13.11 -0.12
N ALA A 980 21.43 14.28 0.34
CA ALA A 980 20.04 14.70 0.43
C ALA A 980 19.33 14.53 -0.93
N ARG A 981 18.44 13.53 -1.03
CA ARG A 981 17.74 13.20 -2.28
C ARG A 981 16.82 14.35 -2.70
N PRO A 982 16.72 14.70 -4.01
CA PRO A 982 15.71 15.62 -4.48
C PRO A 982 14.31 15.18 -4.01
N LEU A 983 13.50 16.09 -3.48
CA LEU A 983 12.14 15.75 -3.00
C LEU A 983 11.24 15.21 -4.11
N VAL A 984 11.40 15.77 -5.30
CA VAL A 984 10.76 15.34 -6.55
C VAL A 984 11.27 13.94 -6.95
N ASP A 985 10.42 13.18 -7.61
CA ASP A 985 10.84 11.93 -8.26
C ASP A 985 11.69 12.22 -9.50
N ALA A 986 12.49 11.23 -9.93
CA ALA A 986 13.31 11.39 -11.13
C ALA A 986 12.41 11.68 -12.35
N PRO A 987 12.80 12.61 -13.25
CA PRO A 987 11.96 13.02 -14.35
C PRO A 987 11.62 11.81 -15.25
N LYS A 988 10.34 11.47 -15.30
CA LYS A 988 9.75 10.58 -16.31
C LYS A 988 10.01 11.18 -17.70
N THR A 989 10.17 10.36 -18.75
CA THR A 989 10.30 10.88 -20.12
C THR A 989 9.11 11.79 -20.45
N VAL A 990 9.40 12.98 -20.98
CA VAL A 990 8.44 14.02 -21.32
C VAL A 990 8.46 14.28 -22.83
N PRO A 991 7.36 14.76 -23.44
CA PRO A 991 7.29 15.00 -24.90
C PRO A 991 8.08 16.24 -25.37
N PHE A 992 8.70 16.98 -24.46
CA PHE A 992 9.46 18.21 -24.73
C PHE A 992 10.85 18.15 -24.06
N ARG A 993 11.79 18.94 -24.59
CA ARG A 993 13.18 19.05 -24.09
C ARG A 993 13.59 20.52 -24.04
N LEU A 994 14.62 20.86 -23.26
CA LEU A 994 15.24 22.19 -23.33
C LEU A 994 15.88 22.38 -24.71
N ALA A 995 15.66 23.54 -25.35
CA ALA A 995 16.15 23.81 -26.70
C ALA A 995 17.69 23.81 -26.78
N ASP A 996 18.36 24.25 -25.70
CA ASP A 996 19.82 24.33 -25.58
C ASP A 996 20.49 22.97 -25.25
N SER A 997 19.71 21.90 -25.04
CA SER A 997 20.25 20.54 -24.84
C SER A 997 20.62 19.86 -26.16
N GLU A 998 21.50 18.86 -26.13
CA GLU A 998 21.79 18.04 -27.31
C GLU A 998 20.53 17.28 -27.79
N ARG A 999 20.36 17.18 -29.12
CA ARG A 999 19.23 16.48 -29.74
C ARG A 999 19.59 15.01 -29.93
N ALA A 1000 19.35 14.20 -28.90
CA ALA A 1000 19.52 12.75 -28.98
C ALA A 1000 18.44 12.11 -29.85
N ASP A 1001 18.85 11.59 -31.03
CA ASP A 1001 17.99 10.76 -31.89
C ASP A 1001 17.74 9.38 -31.24
N ALA A 1002 16.81 9.34 -30.28
CA ALA A 1002 16.37 8.15 -29.58
C ALA A 1002 15.04 7.64 -30.14
N PRO A 1003 14.97 6.49 -30.83
CA PRO A 1003 13.76 6.04 -31.52
C PRO A 1003 12.52 5.93 -30.62
N GLY A 1004 12.68 5.36 -29.41
CA GLY A 1004 11.57 5.15 -28.47
C GLY A 1004 10.99 6.45 -27.91
N ALA A 1005 11.76 7.54 -27.84
CA ALA A 1005 11.29 8.83 -27.34
C ALA A 1005 10.18 9.43 -28.22
N ARG A 1006 10.24 9.20 -29.54
CA ARG A 1006 9.21 9.61 -30.51
C ARG A 1006 7.92 8.82 -30.35
N GLU A 1007 8.02 7.50 -30.22
CA GLU A 1007 6.87 6.60 -30.07
C GLU A 1007 6.13 6.89 -28.75
N PHE A 1008 6.88 7.03 -27.66
CA PHE A 1008 6.36 7.44 -26.36
C PHE A 1008 5.63 8.81 -26.44
N ALA A 1009 6.24 9.82 -27.05
CA ALA A 1009 5.68 11.17 -27.09
C ALA A 1009 4.38 11.25 -27.91
N LEU A 1010 4.24 10.43 -28.96
CA LEU A 1010 3.01 10.30 -29.75
C LEU A 1010 1.88 9.63 -28.95
N VAL A 1011 2.18 8.57 -28.19
CA VAL A 1011 1.17 7.92 -27.31
C VAL A 1011 0.73 8.88 -26.21
N TYR A 1012 1.68 9.57 -25.56
CA TYR A 1012 1.40 10.53 -24.50
C TYR A 1012 0.50 11.68 -24.98
N SER A 1013 0.82 12.32 -26.10
CA SER A 1013 0.03 13.45 -26.62
C SER A 1013 -1.36 13.02 -27.09
N THR A 1014 -1.48 11.83 -27.69
CA THR A 1014 -2.77 11.28 -28.13
C THR A 1014 -3.72 11.03 -26.97
N ASN A 1015 -3.22 10.45 -25.87
CA ASN A 1015 -4.03 10.19 -24.68
C ASN A 1015 -4.43 11.51 -24.00
N HIS A 1016 -3.45 12.35 -23.65
CA HIS A 1016 -3.70 13.58 -22.88
C HIS A 1016 -4.64 14.57 -23.60
N MET A 1017 -4.61 14.63 -24.94
CA MET A 1017 -5.58 15.41 -25.72
C MET A 1017 -7.00 14.82 -25.69
N ARG A 1018 -7.16 13.49 -25.62
CA ARG A 1018 -8.46 12.81 -25.46
C ARG A 1018 -9.05 13.06 -24.07
N ASP A 1019 -8.20 13.10 -23.05
CA ASP A 1019 -8.59 13.34 -21.67
C ASP A 1019 -9.07 14.79 -21.50
N TRP A 1020 -8.30 15.77 -21.98
CA TRP A 1020 -8.71 17.17 -22.00
C TRP A 1020 -9.98 17.42 -22.84
N ALA A 1021 -10.10 16.79 -24.01
CA ALA A 1021 -11.33 16.88 -24.80
C ALA A 1021 -12.55 16.33 -24.05
N THR A 1022 -12.35 15.40 -23.11
CA THR A 1022 -13.39 14.87 -22.21
C THR A 1022 -13.69 15.83 -21.08
N LEU A 1023 -12.69 16.44 -20.44
CA LEU A 1023 -12.89 17.52 -19.46
C LEU A 1023 -13.68 18.69 -20.07
N CYS A 1024 -13.38 19.10 -21.29
CA CYS A 1024 -14.10 20.18 -21.99
C CYS A 1024 -15.56 19.86 -22.33
N ARG A 1025 -15.98 18.59 -22.33
CA ARG A 1025 -17.39 18.18 -22.43
C ARG A 1025 -18.05 18.03 -21.07
N ASN A 1026 -17.28 17.63 -20.06
CA ASN A 1026 -17.79 17.16 -18.77
C ASN A 1026 -17.68 18.21 -17.66
N ARG A 1027 -17.00 19.34 -17.84
CA ARG A 1027 -16.97 20.45 -16.87
C ARG A 1027 -17.63 21.73 -17.42
N PHE A 1028 -18.18 22.54 -16.52
CA PHE A 1028 -18.67 23.88 -16.81
C PHE A 1028 -17.57 24.92 -16.48
N HIS A 1029 -17.07 25.62 -17.50
CA HIS A 1029 -15.97 26.57 -17.37
C HIS A 1029 -16.50 28.00 -17.29
N ARG A 1030 -15.99 28.79 -16.33
CA ARG A 1030 -16.43 30.18 -16.09
C ARG A 1030 -15.67 31.21 -16.94
N SER A 1031 -14.48 30.85 -17.43
CA SER A 1031 -13.71 31.64 -18.39
C SER A 1031 -13.10 30.72 -19.45
N PRO A 1032 -12.75 31.22 -20.66
CA PRO A 1032 -11.94 30.46 -21.61
C PRO A 1032 -10.54 30.12 -21.07
N GLY A 1033 -10.04 30.89 -20.08
CA GLY A 1033 -8.78 30.60 -19.39
C GLY A 1033 -8.84 29.30 -18.58
N ASP A 1034 -9.97 29.00 -17.93
CA ASP A 1034 -10.16 27.76 -17.19
C ASP A 1034 -10.19 26.53 -18.10
N LEU A 1035 -10.69 26.68 -19.33
CA LEU A 1035 -10.69 25.64 -20.36
C LEU A 1035 -9.27 25.34 -20.85
N VAL A 1036 -8.43 26.36 -21.06
CA VAL A 1036 -7.01 26.15 -21.39
C VAL A 1036 -6.27 25.54 -20.20
N ARG A 1037 -6.50 26.04 -18.98
CA ARG A 1037 -5.87 25.53 -17.74
C ARG A 1037 -6.26 24.09 -17.41
N ALA A 1038 -7.43 23.61 -17.85
CA ALA A 1038 -7.83 22.22 -17.71
C ALA A 1038 -6.93 21.23 -18.49
N LEU A 1039 -6.06 21.71 -19.39
CA LEU A 1039 -5.05 20.91 -20.08
C LEU A 1039 -3.77 20.70 -19.25
N ALA A 1040 -3.64 21.33 -18.06
CA ALA A 1040 -2.56 21.05 -17.13
C ALA A 1040 -2.59 19.56 -16.70
N PRO A 1041 -1.50 18.79 -16.89
CA PRO A 1041 -1.47 17.39 -16.45
C PRO A 1041 -1.68 17.27 -14.94
N GLY A 1042 -2.51 16.31 -14.52
CA GLY A 1042 -2.80 16.05 -13.11
C GLY A 1042 -1.56 15.62 -12.32
N PRO A 1043 -1.59 15.68 -10.97
CA PRO A 1043 -0.40 15.50 -10.14
C PRO A 1043 0.31 14.13 -10.26
N THR A 1044 -0.37 13.08 -10.75
CA THR A 1044 0.23 11.77 -11.06
C THR A 1044 0.84 11.69 -12.46
N ALA A 1045 0.39 12.55 -13.36
CA ALA A 1045 0.72 12.52 -14.78
C ALA A 1045 2.16 12.94 -15.05
N ILE A 1046 2.62 12.60 -16.25
CA ILE A 1046 3.88 13.05 -16.82
C ILE A 1046 3.76 14.55 -17.18
N ALA A 1047 4.86 15.29 -17.17
CA ALA A 1047 4.89 16.74 -17.43
C ALA A 1047 3.99 17.61 -16.51
N ASN A 1048 3.55 17.09 -15.36
CA ASN A 1048 2.70 17.86 -14.44
C ASN A 1048 3.43 19.10 -13.86
N PRO A 1049 2.70 20.18 -13.53
CA PRO A 1049 3.31 21.45 -13.14
C PRO A 1049 3.56 21.63 -11.64
N TYR A 1050 3.17 20.67 -10.78
CA TYR A 1050 3.05 20.92 -9.34
C TYR A 1050 4.39 20.79 -8.62
N SER A 1051 4.84 21.87 -7.97
CA SER A 1051 6.12 21.97 -7.26
C SER A 1051 6.03 22.91 -6.06
N TRP A 1052 7.03 22.91 -5.18
CA TRP A 1052 7.13 23.86 -4.09
C TRP A 1052 7.34 25.30 -4.59
N ALA A 1053 8.03 25.50 -5.71
CA ALA A 1053 8.10 26.80 -6.39
C ALA A 1053 6.73 27.31 -6.85
N ARG A 1054 5.93 26.44 -7.48
CA ARG A 1054 4.57 26.78 -7.91
C ARG A 1054 3.65 27.06 -6.73
N THR A 1055 3.73 26.22 -5.70
CA THR A 1055 3.03 26.39 -4.41
C THR A 1055 3.39 27.74 -3.77
N THR A 1056 4.69 28.04 -3.66
CA THR A 1056 5.22 29.31 -3.14
C THR A 1056 4.71 30.51 -3.93
N ARG A 1057 4.65 30.44 -5.27
CA ARG A 1057 4.02 31.49 -6.08
C ARG A 1057 2.54 31.64 -5.73
N VAL A 1058 1.75 30.56 -5.67
CA VAL A 1058 0.32 30.64 -5.36
C VAL A 1058 0.09 31.29 -3.99
N PHE A 1059 0.83 30.88 -2.96
CA PHE A 1059 0.81 31.56 -1.66
C PHE A 1059 1.17 33.06 -1.77
N ALA A 1060 2.21 33.42 -2.53
CA ALA A 1060 2.57 34.83 -2.75
C ALA A 1060 1.46 35.63 -3.46
N GLN A 1061 0.71 35.03 -4.39
CA GLN A 1061 -0.40 35.68 -5.09
C GLN A 1061 -1.59 35.98 -4.18
N HIS A 1062 -1.94 35.08 -3.25
CA HIS A 1062 -2.95 35.36 -2.23
C HIS A 1062 -2.43 36.40 -1.20
N LEU A 1063 -1.17 36.26 -0.77
CA LEU A 1063 -0.51 37.16 0.18
C LEU A 1063 -0.38 38.61 -0.33
N ALA A 1064 -0.18 38.82 -1.63
CA ALA A 1064 -0.01 40.16 -2.21
C ALA A 1064 -1.20 41.10 -2.01
N ARG A 1065 -2.40 40.56 -1.71
CA ARG A 1065 -3.60 41.32 -1.31
C ARG A 1065 -3.46 41.97 0.09
N HIS A 1066 -2.48 41.56 0.88
CA HIS A 1066 -2.30 41.92 2.29
C HIS A 1066 -0.89 42.46 2.61
N ASP A 1067 0.16 41.82 2.09
CA ASP A 1067 1.57 42.24 2.20
C ASP A 1067 2.29 42.00 0.86
N LEU A 1068 2.17 42.98 -0.04
CA LEU A 1068 2.85 42.98 -1.34
C LEU A 1068 4.38 42.93 -1.20
N ARG A 1069 4.97 43.53 -0.15
CA ARG A 1069 6.43 43.54 0.04
C ARG A 1069 6.94 42.13 0.34
N ARG A 1070 6.23 41.38 1.19
CA ARG A 1070 6.57 39.99 1.51
C ARG A 1070 6.27 39.05 0.34
N ALA A 1071 5.19 39.27 -0.40
CA ALA A 1071 4.91 38.53 -1.63
C ALA A 1071 6.01 38.71 -2.69
N ILE A 1072 6.52 39.94 -2.87
CA ILE A 1072 7.67 40.22 -3.75
C ILE A 1072 8.93 39.47 -3.28
N ALA A 1073 9.18 39.39 -1.96
CA ALA A 1073 10.31 38.62 -1.42
C ALA A 1073 10.18 37.11 -1.71
N LEU A 1074 8.99 36.52 -1.56
CA LEU A 1074 8.72 35.13 -1.92
C LEU A 1074 8.90 34.85 -3.42
N VAL A 1075 8.49 35.78 -4.29
CA VAL A 1075 8.73 35.67 -5.74
C VAL A 1075 10.21 35.85 -6.10
N GLY A 1076 10.95 36.67 -5.34
CA GLY A 1076 12.41 36.82 -5.48
C GLY A 1076 13.19 35.54 -5.20
N ALA A 1077 12.69 34.70 -4.29
CA ALA A 1077 13.22 33.40 -3.87
C ALA A 1077 12.95 32.25 -4.87
N LEU A 1078 12.21 32.49 -5.95
CA LEU A 1078 11.93 31.47 -6.98
C LEU A 1078 13.11 31.34 -7.94
N ALA A 1079 13.70 30.14 -8.00
CA ALA A 1079 14.75 29.76 -8.95
C ALA A 1079 14.19 29.05 -10.20
N ASP A 1080 12.93 28.59 -10.18
CA ASP A 1080 12.25 28.17 -11.40
C ASP A 1080 11.93 29.38 -12.29
N ASP A 1081 12.41 29.37 -13.54
CA ASP A 1081 12.27 30.49 -14.46
C ASP A 1081 10.80 30.80 -14.78
N GLY A 1082 9.96 29.76 -14.94
CA GLY A 1082 8.57 29.90 -15.38
C GLY A 1082 7.68 30.42 -14.26
N GLU A 1083 7.77 29.80 -13.08
CA GLU A 1083 7.02 30.24 -11.91
C GLU A 1083 7.50 31.63 -11.43
N ARG A 1084 8.80 31.97 -11.57
CA ARG A 1084 9.30 33.33 -11.34
C ARG A 1084 8.71 34.35 -12.31
N VAL A 1085 8.60 34.01 -13.61
CA VAL A 1085 7.98 34.88 -14.63
C VAL A 1085 6.50 35.14 -14.35
N VAL A 1086 5.72 34.09 -14.03
CA VAL A 1086 4.30 34.26 -13.67
C VAL A 1086 4.15 35.05 -12.36
N GLY A 1087 5.00 34.78 -11.36
CA GLY A 1087 5.00 35.49 -10.08
C GLY A 1087 5.26 36.99 -10.24
N LEU A 1088 6.28 37.37 -11.02
CA LEU A 1088 6.61 38.77 -11.29
C LEU A 1088 5.49 39.50 -12.06
N ALA A 1089 4.80 38.84 -12.99
CA ALA A 1089 3.63 39.40 -13.65
C ALA A 1089 2.50 39.72 -12.66
N THR A 1090 2.23 38.83 -11.70
CA THR A 1090 1.22 39.10 -10.66
C THR A 1090 1.67 40.17 -9.67
N MET A 1091 2.95 40.22 -9.26
CA MET A 1091 3.46 41.29 -8.39
C MET A 1091 3.38 42.67 -9.06
N PHE A 1092 3.66 42.74 -10.37
CA PHE A 1092 3.45 43.95 -11.16
C PHE A 1092 1.97 44.39 -11.16
N GLN A 1093 1.04 43.46 -11.41
CA GLN A 1093 -0.40 43.78 -11.40
C GLN A 1093 -0.86 44.32 -10.03
N PHE A 1094 -0.41 43.73 -8.92
CA PHE A 1094 -0.75 44.24 -7.57
C PHE A 1094 -0.09 45.58 -7.26
N ALA A 1095 1.15 45.82 -7.69
CA ALA A 1095 1.78 47.13 -7.54
C ALA A 1095 1.04 48.21 -8.36
N ALA A 1096 0.72 47.91 -9.62
CA ALA A 1096 -0.01 48.80 -10.52
C ALA A 1096 -1.46 49.09 -10.07
N SER A 1097 -2.09 48.19 -9.29
CA SER A 1097 -3.43 48.42 -8.75
C SER A 1097 -3.48 49.31 -7.50
N VAL A 1098 -2.34 49.54 -6.86
CA VAL A 1098 -2.18 50.45 -5.70
C VAL A 1098 -1.47 51.76 -6.10
N ALA A 1099 -0.78 51.79 -7.24
CA ALA A 1099 -0.11 52.97 -7.79
C ALA A 1099 -1.11 54.14 -8.03
N VAL A 1100 -0.80 55.30 -7.46
CA VAL A 1100 -1.58 56.54 -7.65
C VAL A 1100 -1.27 57.21 -8.99
N ASP A 1101 -0.03 57.09 -9.45
CA ASP A 1101 0.49 57.61 -10.72
C ASP A 1101 1.34 56.53 -11.43
N ASN A 1102 1.45 56.61 -12.76
CA ASN A 1102 2.26 55.67 -13.58
C ASN A 1102 3.76 55.62 -13.22
N ASN A 1103 4.24 56.55 -12.39
CA ASN A 1103 5.64 56.64 -11.95
C ASN A 1103 5.95 55.84 -10.66
N ASP A 1104 5.04 54.98 -10.17
CA ASP A 1104 5.31 54.15 -8.99
C ASP A 1104 6.58 53.29 -9.16
N GLU A 1105 7.54 53.46 -8.25
CA GLU A 1105 8.85 52.79 -8.33
C GLU A 1105 8.73 51.26 -8.16
N THR A 1106 7.73 50.78 -7.42
CA THR A 1106 7.51 49.34 -7.18
C THR A 1106 6.98 48.68 -8.45
N ALA A 1107 5.95 49.25 -9.07
CA ALA A 1107 5.38 48.76 -10.32
C ALA A 1107 6.42 48.78 -11.45
N ASN A 1108 7.15 49.89 -11.61
CA ASN A 1108 8.22 50.01 -12.61
C ASN A 1108 9.38 49.01 -12.35
N SER A 1109 9.75 48.77 -11.07
CA SER A 1109 10.73 47.74 -10.69
C SER A 1109 10.24 46.31 -11.01
N MET A 1110 8.98 45.98 -10.69
CA MET A 1110 8.40 44.68 -11.00
C MET A 1110 8.31 44.45 -12.51
N TRP A 1111 7.97 45.48 -13.30
CA TRP A 1111 7.92 45.39 -14.77
C TRP A 1111 9.31 45.16 -15.38
N ALA A 1112 10.32 45.88 -14.91
CA ALA A 1112 11.71 45.69 -15.35
C ALA A 1112 12.25 44.30 -14.99
N GLN A 1113 11.93 43.79 -13.80
CA GLN A 1113 12.29 42.43 -13.37
C GLN A 1113 11.54 41.37 -14.17
N PHE A 1114 10.23 41.52 -14.39
CA PHE A 1114 9.41 40.63 -15.24
C PHE A 1114 10.01 40.50 -16.64
N ARG A 1115 10.30 41.64 -17.30
CA ARG A 1115 10.88 41.64 -18.65
C ARG A 1115 12.27 41.00 -18.69
N THR A 1116 13.07 41.17 -17.63
CA THR A 1116 14.39 40.55 -17.50
C THR A 1116 14.29 39.04 -17.27
N ALA A 1117 13.32 38.57 -16.49
CA ALA A 1117 13.07 37.15 -16.28
C ALA A 1117 12.51 36.48 -17.55
N LEU A 1118 11.52 37.09 -18.21
CA LEU A 1118 10.92 36.57 -19.45
C LEU A 1118 11.95 36.43 -20.58
N ALA A 1119 12.91 37.35 -20.67
CA ALA A 1119 14.01 37.29 -21.64
C ALA A 1119 15.11 36.27 -21.30
N ARG A 1120 15.17 35.78 -20.05
CA ARG A 1120 16.11 34.74 -19.58
C ARG A 1120 15.48 33.35 -19.47
N MET A 1121 14.15 33.27 -19.42
CA MET A 1121 13.41 32.01 -19.27
C MET A 1121 13.77 31.04 -20.39
N ARG A 1122 14.36 29.90 -19.99
CA ARG A 1122 14.81 28.86 -20.90
C ARG A 1122 13.66 28.36 -21.77
N ARG A 1123 13.97 28.13 -23.05
CA ARG A 1123 12.99 27.66 -24.05
C ARG A 1123 12.97 26.14 -24.09
N TYR A 1124 11.79 25.60 -24.38
CA TYR A 1124 11.62 24.18 -24.69
C TYR A 1124 11.24 24.02 -26.17
N GLU A 1125 11.51 22.84 -26.72
CA GLU A 1125 11.04 22.37 -28.02
C GLU A 1125 10.38 20.99 -27.86
N TRP A 1126 9.63 20.54 -28.86
CA TRP A 1126 9.05 19.19 -28.86
C TRP A 1126 10.07 18.14 -29.28
N VAL A 1127 9.91 16.92 -28.77
CA VAL A 1127 10.80 15.78 -29.08
C VAL A 1127 10.54 15.22 -30.49
N PHE A 1128 9.37 15.47 -31.09
CA PHE A 1128 8.98 14.84 -32.36
C PHE A 1128 8.20 15.70 -33.37
N ASP A 1129 7.37 16.66 -32.95
CA ASP A 1129 6.52 17.43 -33.86
C ASP A 1129 6.27 18.86 -33.35
N ASP A 1130 6.77 19.85 -34.08
CA ASP A 1130 6.57 21.27 -33.78
C ASP A 1130 5.16 21.78 -34.17
N GLN A 1131 4.36 21.01 -34.93
CA GLN A 1131 2.96 21.38 -35.21
C GLN A 1131 2.10 21.44 -33.94
N LEU A 1132 2.52 20.79 -32.85
CA LEU A 1132 1.86 20.84 -31.55
C LEU A 1132 1.70 22.27 -31.00
N ASP A 1133 2.58 23.21 -31.37
CA ASP A 1133 2.45 24.63 -30.98
C ASP A 1133 1.22 25.32 -31.61
N ALA A 1134 0.72 24.82 -32.74
CA ALA A 1134 -0.52 25.31 -33.34
C ALA A 1134 -1.80 24.78 -32.66
N THR A 1135 -1.66 23.89 -31.67
CA THR A 1135 -2.77 23.16 -31.02
C THR A 1135 -2.93 23.57 -29.55
N PRO A 1136 -4.02 23.16 -28.85
CA PRO A 1136 -4.14 23.35 -27.40
C PRO A 1136 -2.93 22.82 -26.62
N PHE A 1137 -2.33 21.71 -27.08
CA PHE A 1137 -1.22 21.01 -26.44
C PHE A 1137 0.01 21.89 -26.17
N ALA A 1138 0.14 23.04 -26.84
CA ALA A 1138 1.06 24.11 -26.50
C ALA A 1138 1.09 24.43 -24.98
N TYR A 1139 -0.05 24.44 -24.28
CA TYR A 1139 -0.11 24.75 -22.84
C TYR A 1139 0.57 23.69 -21.94
N VAL A 1140 0.82 22.47 -22.43
CA VAL A 1140 1.53 21.44 -21.66
C VAL A 1140 3.03 21.81 -21.53
N ARG A 1141 3.60 22.53 -22.51
CA ARG A 1141 5.01 22.90 -22.53
C ARG A 1141 5.31 24.01 -21.50
N PRO A 1142 6.34 23.88 -20.63
CA PRO A 1142 6.50 24.77 -19.47
C PRO A 1142 6.66 26.26 -19.82
N ASP A 1143 7.41 26.59 -20.88
CA ASP A 1143 7.66 27.98 -21.29
C ASP A 1143 6.45 28.62 -21.99
N HIS A 1144 5.59 27.83 -22.62
CA HIS A 1144 4.30 28.30 -23.16
C HIS A 1144 3.27 28.50 -22.06
N ARG A 1145 3.18 27.57 -21.10
CA ARG A 1145 2.36 27.72 -19.89
C ARG A 1145 2.70 29.00 -19.14
N ALA A 1146 3.99 29.20 -18.82
CA ALA A 1146 4.46 30.38 -18.11
C ALA A 1146 4.15 31.69 -18.86
N ARG A 1147 4.21 31.70 -20.21
CA ARG A 1147 3.78 32.86 -21.00
C ARG A 1147 2.27 33.09 -20.92
N PHE A 1148 1.44 32.07 -21.11
CA PHE A 1148 -0.01 32.21 -21.04
C PHE A 1148 -0.50 32.66 -19.65
N ASP A 1149 0.03 32.04 -18.59
CA ASP A 1149 -0.32 32.37 -17.21
C ASP A 1149 0.23 33.72 -16.75
N ALA A 1150 1.38 34.18 -17.26
CA ALA A 1150 1.84 35.55 -17.06
C ALA A 1150 0.99 36.57 -17.82
N ALA A 1151 0.68 36.30 -19.10
CA ALA A 1151 -0.13 37.17 -19.95
C ALA A 1151 -1.51 37.45 -19.34
N PHE A 1152 -2.15 36.43 -18.74
CA PHE A 1152 -3.39 36.56 -17.99
C PHE A 1152 -3.34 37.69 -16.94
N TRP A 1153 -2.31 37.72 -16.08
CA TRP A 1153 -2.20 38.74 -15.02
C TRP A 1153 -1.89 40.15 -15.55
N LEU A 1154 -1.33 40.27 -16.76
CA LEU A 1154 -0.98 41.56 -17.37
C LEU A 1154 -2.17 42.28 -18.03
N ILE A 1155 -3.28 41.58 -18.28
CA ILE A 1155 -4.47 42.12 -18.99
C ILE A 1155 -4.92 43.52 -18.54
N PRO A 1156 -4.95 43.90 -17.24
CA PRO A 1156 -5.46 45.21 -16.84
C PRO A 1156 -4.55 46.39 -17.21
N TYR A 1157 -3.26 46.17 -17.49
CA TYR A 1157 -2.25 47.23 -17.60
C TYR A 1157 -1.35 47.14 -18.85
N GLU A 1158 -1.01 45.92 -19.29
CA GLU A 1158 0.04 45.62 -20.28
C GLU A 1158 -0.44 44.56 -21.31
N ALA A 1159 -1.72 44.61 -21.68
CA ALA A 1159 -2.36 43.65 -22.60
C ALA A 1159 -1.71 43.57 -23.99
N ASP A 1160 -1.26 44.72 -24.55
CA ASP A 1160 -0.57 44.75 -25.85
C ASP A 1160 0.80 44.06 -25.75
N SER A 1161 1.55 44.30 -24.66
CA SER A 1161 2.81 43.60 -24.38
C SER A 1161 2.60 42.10 -24.19
N ALA A 1162 1.52 41.70 -23.51
CA ALA A 1162 1.14 40.30 -23.32
C ALA A 1162 0.79 39.59 -24.64
N MET A 1163 -0.04 40.24 -25.48
CA MET A 1163 -0.39 39.74 -26.81
C MET A 1163 0.85 39.62 -27.70
N ALA A 1164 1.77 40.59 -27.62
CA ALA A 1164 3.00 40.61 -28.41
C ALA A 1164 3.93 39.43 -28.08
N PHE A 1165 4.20 39.14 -26.80
CA PHE A 1165 5.09 38.01 -26.47
C PHE A 1165 4.43 36.64 -26.65
N LEU A 1166 3.10 36.53 -26.54
CA LEU A 1166 2.37 35.31 -26.93
C LEU A 1166 2.46 35.07 -28.43
N SER A 1167 2.18 36.08 -29.25
CA SER A 1167 2.29 35.99 -30.71
C SER A 1167 3.70 35.59 -31.17
N GLN A 1168 4.74 36.11 -30.51
CA GLN A 1168 6.14 35.78 -30.79
C GLN A 1168 6.55 34.35 -30.38
N SER A 1169 5.76 33.68 -29.54
CA SER A 1169 6.09 32.32 -29.06
C SER A 1169 5.89 31.23 -30.12
N GLY A 1170 5.07 31.49 -31.14
CA GLY A 1170 4.61 30.50 -32.11
C GLY A 1170 3.33 29.76 -31.68
N ALA A 1171 2.93 29.84 -30.41
CA ALA A 1171 1.72 29.19 -29.90
C ALA A 1171 0.44 29.91 -30.36
N ARG A 1172 0.02 29.65 -31.59
CA ARG A 1172 -1.18 30.29 -32.19
C ARG A 1172 -2.41 30.05 -31.31
N TYR A 1173 -2.65 28.81 -30.88
CA TYR A 1173 -3.84 28.49 -30.07
C TYR A 1173 -3.91 29.31 -28.78
N LEU A 1174 -2.77 29.47 -28.09
CA LEU A 1174 -2.70 30.25 -26.84
C LEU A 1174 -2.89 31.75 -27.09
N THR A 1175 -2.49 32.24 -28.26
CA THR A 1175 -2.72 33.63 -28.69
C THR A 1175 -4.21 33.87 -29.01
N ASP A 1176 -4.82 32.97 -29.79
CA ASP A 1176 -6.24 33.01 -30.15
C ASP A 1176 -7.15 32.85 -28.90
N ALA A 1177 -6.78 31.96 -27.96
CA ALA A 1177 -7.47 31.80 -26.69
C ALA A 1177 -7.27 33.02 -25.74
N PHE A 1178 -6.08 33.62 -25.71
CA PHE A 1178 -5.82 34.83 -24.92
C PHE A 1178 -6.67 36.02 -25.39
N ALA A 1179 -6.95 36.13 -26.70
CA ALA A 1179 -7.91 37.13 -27.21
C ALA A 1179 -9.34 36.93 -26.64
N MET A 1180 -9.78 35.68 -26.47
CA MET A 1180 -11.07 35.36 -25.82
C MET A 1180 -11.08 35.70 -24.33
N VAL A 1181 -9.97 35.44 -23.63
CA VAL A 1181 -9.77 35.84 -22.22
C VAL A 1181 -9.81 37.36 -22.09
N PHE A 1182 -9.10 38.10 -22.95
CA PHE A 1182 -9.07 39.57 -22.94
C PHE A 1182 -10.47 40.18 -23.17
N GLY A 1183 -11.27 39.62 -24.08
CA GLY A 1183 -12.67 40.02 -24.28
C GLY A 1183 -13.55 39.74 -23.05
N TYR A 1184 -13.35 38.61 -22.38
CA TYR A 1184 -14.04 38.26 -21.13
C TYR A 1184 -13.68 39.20 -19.97
N GLU A 1185 -12.38 39.45 -19.74
CA GLU A 1185 -11.90 40.35 -18.67
C GLU A 1185 -12.31 41.81 -18.91
N GLY A 1186 -12.22 42.31 -20.14
CA GLY A 1186 -12.72 43.64 -20.49
C GLY A 1186 -14.24 43.78 -20.29
N SER A 1187 -14.99 42.70 -20.53
CA SER A 1187 -16.43 42.62 -20.23
C SER A 1187 -16.72 42.62 -18.72
N SER A 1188 -15.90 41.92 -17.92
CA SER A 1188 -15.97 41.90 -16.46
C SER A 1188 -15.65 43.27 -15.84
N GLY A 1189 -14.55 43.89 -16.25
CA GLY A 1189 -14.14 45.23 -15.80
C GLY A 1189 -15.15 46.32 -16.17
N TYR A 1190 -15.83 46.19 -17.32
CA TYR A 1190 -16.95 47.06 -17.69
C TYR A 1190 -18.16 46.89 -16.74
N MET A 1191 -18.53 45.64 -16.42
CA MET A 1191 -19.61 45.33 -15.49
C MET A 1191 -19.32 45.86 -14.08
N ILE A 1192 -18.13 45.63 -13.54
CA ILE A 1192 -17.72 46.16 -12.23
C ILE A 1192 -17.85 47.70 -12.21
N SER A 1193 -17.38 48.37 -13.27
CA SER A 1193 -17.49 49.83 -13.39
C SER A 1193 -18.94 50.31 -13.39
N ALA A 1194 -19.80 49.67 -14.20
CA ALA A 1194 -21.20 50.05 -14.36
C ALA A 1194 -22.03 49.76 -13.10
N VAL A 1195 -21.81 48.63 -12.43
CA VAL A 1195 -22.46 48.27 -11.15
C VAL A 1195 -22.07 49.24 -10.03
N GLN A 1196 -20.82 49.70 -10.00
CA GLN A 1196 -20.33 50.69 -9.02
C GLN A 1196 -20.68 52.15 -9.38
N GLY A 1197 -21.24 52.40 -10.58
CA GLY A 1197 -21.48 53.76 -11.08
C GLY A 1197 -20.21 54.57 -11.37
N SER A 1198 -19.06 53.91 -11.47
CA SER A 1198 -17.78 54.56 -11.80
C SER A 1198 -17.63 54.72 -13.32
N ARG A 1199 -16.70 55.58 -13.77
CA ARG A 1199 -16.49 55.82 -15.20
C ARG A 1199 -15.71 54.65 -15.81
N PRO A 1200 -16.32 53.83 -16.70
CA PRO A 1200 -15.62 52.69 -17.29
C PRO A 1200 -14.47 53.13 -18.20
N PHE A 1201 -13.42 52.32 -18.24
CA PHE A 1201 -12.34 52.46 -19.21
C PHE A 1201 -12.91 52.31 -20.64
N PRO A 1202 -12.69 53.26 -21.58
CA PRO A 1202 -13.40 53.25 -22.86
C PRO A 1202 -13.22 51.97 -23.71
N PRO A 1203 -12.02 51.33 -23.77
CA PRO A 1203 -11.86 50.03 -24.43
C PRO A 1203 -12.71 48.91 -23.82
N TYR A 1204 -12.89 48.86 -22.49
CA TYR A 1204 -13.72 47.82 -21.84
C TYR A 1204 -15.18 47.90 -22.29
N ARG A 1205 -15.72 49.10 -22.48
CA ARG A 1205 -17.06 49.28 -23.09
C ARG A 1205 -17.13 48.76 -24.53
N GLN A 1206 -16.07 48.94 -25.31
CA GLN A 1206 -15.99 48.44 -26.69
C GLN A 1206 -15.88 46.90 -26.72
N LEU A 1207 -15.06 46.31 -25.85
CA LEU A 1207 -14.92 44.85 -25.71
C LEU A 1207 -16.24 44.19 -25.27
N HIS A 1208 -16.91 44.74 -24.26
CA HIS A 1208 -18.22 44.27 -23.81
C HIS A 1208 -19.24 44.30 -24.96
N ALA A 1209 -19.38 45.43 -25.66
CA ALA A 1209 -20.27 45.55 -26.80
C ALA A 1209 -19.90 44.60 -27.96
N ALA A 1210 -18.62 44.36 -28.21
CA ALA A 1210 -18.15 43.42 -29.23
C ALA A 1210 -18.47 41.95 -28.87
N MET A 1211 -18.40 41.56 -27.59
CA MET A 1211 -18.78 40.21 -27.15
C MET A 1211 -20.30 39.97 -27.23
N LEU A 1212 -21.12 41.00 -26.94
CA LEU A 1212 -22.58 40.92 -27.10
C LEU A 1212 -23.01 40.85 -28.58
N SER A 1213 -22.32 41.59 -29.45
CA SER A 1213 -22.63 41.71 -30.90
C SER A 1213 -22.64 40.37 -31.65
N GLU A 1214 -23.35 40.33 -32.78
CA GLU A 1214 -23.42 39.17 -33.68
C GLU A 1214 -22.13 39.09 -34.54
N PRO A 1215 -21.52 37.90 -34.74
CA PRO A 1215 -20.20 37.79 -35.35
C PRO A 1215 -20.18 38.07 -36.86
N PRO A 1216 -19.11 38.70 -37.39
CA PRO A 1216 -18.89 38.83 -38.83
C PRO A 1216 -18.39 37.51 -39.44
N GLY A 1217 -19.30 36.56 -39.67
CA GLY A 1217 -19.04 35.33 -40.42
C GLY A 1217 -18.28 34.25 -39.65
N GLU A 1218 -17.57 33.39 -40.39
CA GLU A 1218 -16.72 32.32 -39.83
C GLU A 1218 -15.50 32.90 -39.11
N THR A 1219 -15.66 33.21 -37.82
CA THR A 1219 -14.53 33.48 -36.94
C THR A 1219 -13.75 32.18 -36.73
N GLY A 1220 -12.53 32.08 -37.24
CA GLY A 1220 -11.68 30.87 -37.22
C GLY A 1220 -11.09 30.51 -35.85
N PHE A 1221 -11.94 30.51 -34.82
CA PHE A 1221 -11.66 30.15 -33.43
C PHE A 1221 -12.45 28.89 -33.04
N ASP A 1222 -12.03 28.21 -31.97
CA ASP A 1222 -12.80 27.11 -31.39
C ASP A 1222 -14.18 27.58 -30.88
N GLU A 1223 -15.19 26.74 -31.11
CA GLU A 1223 -16.59 26.99 -30.76
C GLU A 1223 -16.83 27.15 -29.24
N VAL A 1224 -16.10 26.39 -28.41
CA VAL A 1224 -16.34 26.33 -26.96
C VAL A 1224 -15.75 27.54 -26.21
N PRO A 1225 -14.47 27.95 -26.39
CA PRO A 1225 -13.94 29.18 -25.79
C PRO A 1225 -14.76 30.43 -26.17
N TRP A 1226 -15.22 30.51 -27.43
CA TRP A 1226 -16.08 31.59 -27.90
C TRP A 1226 -17.46 31.58 -27.23
N SER A 1227 -18.07 30.40 -27.10
CA SER A 1227 -19.35 30.22 -26.40
C SER A 1227 -19.26 30.64 -24.93
N ILE A 1228 -18.17 30.31 -24.23
CA ILE A 1228 -17.93 30.74 -22.84
C ILE A 1228 -17.85 32.28 -22.75
N SER A 1229 -16.95 32.92 -23.50
CA SER A 1229 -16.76 34.38 -23.42
C SER A 1229 -18.03 35.17 -23.75
N ARG A 1230 -18.82 34.71 -24.73
CA ARG A 1230 -20.09 35.38 -25.06
C ARG A 1230 -21.17 35.13 -24.02
N ALA A 1231 -21.40 33.89 -23.58
CA ALA A 1231 -22.40 33.63 -22.54
C ALA A 1231 -22.09 34.37 -21.24
N MET A 1232 -20.82 34.46 -20.85
CA MET A 1232 -20.39 35.26 -19.69
C MET A 1232 -20.53 36.77 -19.91
N ALA A 1233 -20.33 37.30 -21.13
CA ALA A 1233 -20.67 38.69 -21.42
C ALA A 1233 -22.18 38.98 -21.27
N TRP A 1234 -23.06 38.01 -21.55
CA TRP A 1234 -24.49 38.10 -21.26
C TRP A 1234 -24.83 37.95 -19.76
N VAL A 1235 -24.07 37.16 -18.98
CA VAL A 1235 -24.11 37.20 -17.50
C VAL A 1235 -23.76 38.61 -17.00
N HIS A 1236 -22.70 39.21 -17.53
CA HIS A 1236 -22.27 40.56 -17.18
C HIS A 1236 -23.34 41.61 -17.50
N GLU A 1237 -23.92 41.61 -18.71
CA GLU A 1237 -25.03 42.51 -19.09
C GLU A 1237 -26.27 42.30 -18.19
N HIS A 1238 -26.60 41.06 -17.82
CA HIS A 1238 -27.70 40.79 -16.88
C HIS A 1238 -27.46 41.42 -15.50
N LEU A 1239 -26.22 41.38 -15.00
CA LEU A 1239 -25.85 42.03 -13.74
C LEU A 1239 -25.93 43.56 -13.84
N ILE A 1240 -25.49 44.17 -14.95
CA ILE A 1240 -25.60 45.62 -15.18
C ILE A 1240 -27.07 46.04 -15.26
N ILE A 1241 -27.91 45.31 -15.99
CA ILE A 1241 -29.36 45.57 -16.06
C ILE A 1241 -29.98 45.46 -14.67
N SER A 1242 -29.58 44.45 -13.88
CA SER A 1242 -30.12 44.22 -12.52
C SER A 1242 -29.71 45.30 -11.51
N SER A 1243 -28.55 45.94 -11.69
CA SER A 1243 -28.07 47.02 -10.78
C SER A 1243 -28.45 48.43 -11.23
N THR A 1244 -28.51 48.69 -12.53
CA THR A 1244 -28.73 50.04 -13.10
C THR A 1244 -30.14 50.25 -13.66
N GLY A 1245 -30.89 49.18 -13.91
CA GLY A 1245 -32.20 49.22 -14.57
C GLY A 1245 -32.15 49.57 -16.06
N GLN A 1246 -30.97 49.59 -16.70
CA GLN A 1246 -30.80 49.94 -18.12
C GLN A 1246 -29.88 48.94 -18.83
N PRO A 1247 -30.23 48.46 -20.05
CA PRO A 1247 -29.30 47.69 -20.88
C PRO A 1247 -28.22 48.59 -21.46
N THR A 1248 -27.01 48.05 -21.63
CA THR A 1248 -25.87 48.79 -22.18
C THR A 1248 -25.79 48.71 -23.70
N VAL A 1249 -26.37 47.65 -24.30
CA VAL A 1249 -26.52 47.47 -25.76
C VAL A 1249 -27.90 46.87 -26.08
N SER A 1250 -28.63 47.49 -27.00
CA SER A 1250 -29.89 46.93 -27.54
C SER A 1250 -29.61 45.87 -28.62
N ALA A 1251 -29.01 44.73 -28.23
CA ALA A 1251 -28.73 43.62 -29.12
C ALA A 1251 -29.90 42.61 -29.19
N PRO A 1252 -30.09 41.90 -30.31
CA PRO A 1252 -31.01 40.76 -30.38
C PRO A 1252 -30.53 39.60 -29.50
N MET A 1253 -31.45 38.72 -29.08
CA MET A 1253 -31.13 37.56 -28.25
C MET A 1253 -30.13 36.64 -28.97
N PRO A 1254 -29.01 36.25 -28.33
CA PRO A 1254 -27.85 35.73 -29.05
C PRO A 1254 -28.01 34.28 -29.49
N ARG A 1255 -27.42 33.93 -30.63
CA ARG A 1255 -27.07 32.54 -30.93
C ARG A 1255 -25.76 32.18 -30.21
N ILE A 1256 -25.86 31.39 -29.14
CA ILE A 1256 -24.75 30.64 -28.56
C ILE A 1256 -24.79 29.23 -29.16
N PRO A 1257 -23.70 28.72 -29.78
CA PRO A 1257 -23.68 27.39 -30.39
C PRO A 1257 -23.75 26.24 -29.36
N ASP A 1258 -22.89 26.27 -28.34
CA ASP A 1258 -22.86 25.18 -27.36
C ASP A 1258 -24.09 25.21 -26.44
N PRO A 1259 -24.84 24.10 -26.31
CA PRO A 1259 -26.11 24.08 -25.59
C PRO A 1259 -25.98 24.30 -24.08
N LEU A 1260 -24.84 24.01 -23.45
CA LEU A 1260 -24.64 24.26 -22.02
C LEU A 1260 -24.55 25.77 -21.73
N TYR A 1261 -23.85 26.50 -22.59
CA TYR A 1261 -23.71 27.95 -22.49
C TYR A 1261 -24.93 28.69 -23.06
N ALA A 1262 -25.70 28.06 -23.97
CA ALA A 1262 -27.03 28.53 -24.35
C ALA A 1262 -28.02 28.46 -23.17
N ALA A 1263 -28.05 27.36 -22.39
CA ALA A 1263 -28.86 27.25 -21.18
C ALA A 1263 -28.57 28.39 -20.19
N LEU A 1264 -27.29 28.74 -19.99
CA LEU A 1264 -26.89 29.87 -19.14
C LEU A 1264 -27.51 31.20 -19.60
N VAL A 1265 -27.68 31.44 -20.89
CA VAL A 1265 -28.36 32.63 -21.41
C VAL A 1265 -29.88 32.53 -21.24
N ASP A 1266 -30.48 31.37 -21.50
CA ASP A 1266 -31.93 31.10 -21.34
C ASP A 1266 -32.41 31.26 -19.86
N LEU A 1267 -31.50 31.16 -18.89
CA LEU A 1267 -31.75 31.42 -17.45
C LEU A 1267 -31.88 32.93 -17.13
N LEU A 1268 -31.25 33.78 -17.94
CA LEU A 1268 -31.10 35.21 -17.70
C LEU A 1268 -32.08 36.03 -18.54
N PHE A 1269 -32.25 35.65 -19.81
CA PHE A 1269 -33.07 36.33 -20.80
C PHE A 1269 -34.12 35.37 -21.35
N HIS A 1270 -35.37 35.82 -21.43
CA HIS A 1270 -36.48 35.04 -21.96
C HIS A 1270 -37.32 35.91 -22.91
N PRO A 1271 -37.83 35.36 -24.02
CA PRO A 1271 -38.61 36.15 -24.97
C PRO A 1271 -39.99 36.53 -24.40
N PRO A 1272 -40.48 37.75 -24.67
CA PRO A 1272 -41.73 38.25 -24.10
C PRO A 1272 -42.92 37.35 -24.47
N GLY A 1273 -43.69 36.94 -23.45
CA GLY A 1273 -44.84 36.05 -23.60
C GLY A 1273 -44.57 34.56 -23.40
N ARG A 1274 -43.32 34.13 -23.22
CA ARG A 1274 -43.02 32.80 -22.65
C ARG A 1274 -43.09 32.82 -21.12
N ALA A 1275 -43.36 31.66 -20.52
CA ALA A 1275 -43.14 31.46 -19.09
C ALA A 1275 -41.64 31.58 -18.79
N PRO A 1276 -41.23 32.31 -17.72
CA PRO A 1276 -39.82 32.48 -17.40
C PRO A 1276 -39.15 31.14 -17.08
N TYR A 1277 -37.86 31.04 -17.38
CA TYR A 1277 -36.99 29.88 -17.13
C TYR A 1277 -37.38 28.56 -17.81
N ARG A 1278 -38.49 28.50 -18.57
CA ARG A 1278 -38.88 27.27 -19.27
C ARG A 1278 -37.78 26.78 -20.21
N ASP A 1279 -37.25 27.66 -21.05
CA ASP A 1279 -36.29 27.29 -22.09
C ASP A 1279 -34.96 26.77 -21.47
N PHE A 1280 -34.53 27.36 -20.35
CA PHE A 1280 -33.45 26.84 -19.50
C PHE A 1280 -33.76 25.45 -18.96
N THR A 1281 -34.95 25.26 -18.37
CA THR A 1281 -35.35 24.01 -17.72
C THR A 1281 -35.48 22.86 -18.72
N ASP A 1282 -36.11 23.12 -19.87
CA ASP A 1282 -36.29 22.14 -20.95
C ASP A 1282 -34.91 21.73 -21.52
N ARG A 1283 -33.95 22.68 -21.69
CA ARG A 1283 -32.58 22.39 -22.16
C ARG A 1283 -31.69 21.71 -21.12
N VAL A 1284 -31.80 22.06 -19.84
CA VAL A 1284 -31.08 21.37 -18.74
C VAL A 1284 -31.50 19.91 -18.69
N ARG A 1285 -32.79 19.61 -18.75
CA ARG A 1285 -33.31 18.23 -18.76
C ARG A 1285 -32.92 17.45 -20.01
N GLU A 1286 -32.82 18.09 -21.17
CA GLU A 1286 -32.24 17.49 -22.37
C GLU A 1286 -30.77 17.08 -22.12
N LEU A 1287 -29.94 18.01 -21.65
CA LEU A 1287 -28.51 17.78 -21.39
C LEU A 1287 -28.20 16.75 -20.31
N MET A 1288 -29.06 16.59 -19.30
CA MET A 1288 -28.93 15.55 -18.27
C MET A 1288 -29.02 14.12 -18.82
N THR A 1289 -29.60 13.92 -20.00
CA THR A 1289 -29.76 12.56 -20.56
C THR A 1289 -28.46 11.98 -21.11
N GLY A 1290 -27.50 12.81 -21.53
CA GLY A 1290 -26.21 12.40 -22.10
C GLY A 1290 -25.00 12.57 -21.18
N ASP A 1291 -23.82 12.35 -21.73
CA ASP A 1291 -22.52 12.33 -21.04
C ASP A 1291 -22.13 13.67 -20.37
N ARG A 1292 -22.86 14.75 -20.65
CA ARG A 1292 -22.66 16.11 -20.09
C ARG A 1292 -23.22 16.29 -18.67
N LEU A 1293 -23.75 15.25 -18.02
CA LEU A 1293 -24.35 15.35 -16.67
C LEU A 1293 -23.47 16.09 -15.63
N PRO A 1294 -22.14 15.89 -15.52
CA PRO A 1294 -21.33 16.66 -14.57
C PRO A 1294 -21.22 18.14 -14.96
N ALA A 1295 -21.18 18.46 -16.26
CA ALA A 1295 -21.19 19.85 -16.72
C ALA A 1295 -22.53 20.54 -16.40
N VAL A 1296 -23.64 19.80 -16.45
CA VAL A 1296 -24.96 20.29 -15.99
C VAL A 1296 -24.95 20.58 -14.49
N ALA A 1297 -24.35 19.71 -13.67
CA ALA A 1297 -24.20 19.98 -12.23
C ALA A 1297 -23.39 21.26 -11.96
N GLY A 1298 -22.29 21.49 -12.69
CA GLY A 1298 -21.52 22.73 -12.62
C GLY A 1298 -22.30 23.98 -13.04
N LEU A 1299 -23.11 23.88 -14.09
CA LEU A 1299 -24.02 24.94 -14.53
C LEU A 1299 -25.11 25.25 -13.49
N VAL A 1300 -25.76 24.22 -12.92
CA VAL A 1300 -26.80 24.40 -11.88
C VAL A 1300 -26.18 25.00 -10.62
N ALA A 1301 -25.00 24.55 -10.21
CA ALA A 1301 -24.28 25.11 -9.07
C ALA A 1301 -23.94 26.61 -9.25
N PHE A 1302 -23.57 27.01 -10.47
CA PHE A 1302 -23.33 28.41 -10.82
C PHE A 1302 -24.64 29.22 -10.89
N ALA A 1303 -25.71 28.65 -11.45
CA ALA A 1303 -27.04 29.28 -11.51
C ALA A 1303 -27.59 29.61 -10.11
N VAL A 1304 -27.42 28.70 -9.14
CA VAL A 1304 -27.78 28.93 -7.72
C VAL A 1304 -27.01 30.12 -7.13
N GLY A 1305 -25.78 30.37 -7.57
CA GLY A 1305 -24.98 31.53 -7.15
C GLY A 1305 -25.37 32.87 -7.80
N LEU A 1306 -26.04 32.85 -8.96
CA LEU A 1306 -26.50 34.05 -9.68
C LEU A 1306 -27.90 34.53 -9.28
N ARG A 1307 -28.64 33.74 -8.47
CA ARG A 1307 -30.00 34.05 -8.02
C ARG A 1307 -30.07 34.14 -6.49
N PRO A 1308 -31.09 34.78 -5.91
CA PRO A 1308 -31.29 34.78 -4.46
C PRO A 1308 -31.43 33.36 -3.91
N ALA A 1309 -30.76 33.08 -2.79
CA ALA A 1309 -30.82 31.78 -2.15
C ALA A 1309 -32.26 31.40 -1.80
N GLY A 1310 -32.72 30.23 -2.27
CA GLY A 1310 -34.07 29.71 -2.00
C GLY A 1310 -34.99 29.60 -3.22
N ASP A 1311 -34.55 29.97 -4.43
CA ASP A 1311 -35.30 29.68 -5.68
C ASP A 1311 -35.74 28.20 -5.71
N ALA A 1312 -37.03 27.96 -5.99
CA ALA A 1312 -37.60 26.62 -6.00
C ALA A 1312 -37.12 25.81 -7.22
N LEU A 1313 -37.08 26.43 -8.40
CA LEU A 1313 -36.73 25.76 -9.64
C LEU A 1313 -35.29 25.23 -9.60
N LEU A 1314 -34.36 26.02 -9.07
CA LEU A 1314 -32.96 25.63 -8.97
C LEU A 1314 -32.73 24.56 -7.89
N ARG A 1315 -33.56 24.52 -6.83
CA ARG A 1315 -33.54 23.43 -5.84
C ARG A 1315 -34.10 22.14 -6.44
N ASP A 1316 -35.21 22.21 -7.15
CA ASP A 1316 -35.83 21.06 -7.81
C ASP A 1316 -34.87 20.47 -8.86
N LEU A 1317 -34.25 21.31 -9.70
CA LEU A 1317 -33.21 20.89 -10.66
C LEU A 1317 -31.96 20.31 -9.97
N SER A 1318 -31.55 20.84 -8.81
CA SER A 1318 -30.44 20.24 -8.04
C SER A 1318 -30.79 18.83 -7.56
N MET A 1319 -32.02 18.60 -7.13
CA MET A 1319 -32.52 17.28 -6.73
C MET A 1319 -32.69 16.33 -7.93
N GLU A 1320 -33.13 16.83 -9.10
CA GLU A 1320 -33.17 16.05 -10.35
C GLU A 1320 -31.76 15.58 -10.75
N VAL A 1321 -30.74 16.45 -10.68
CA VAL A 1321 -29.34 16.10 -10.96
C VAL A 1321 -28.80 15.07 -9.96
N LEU A 1322 -29.08 15.20 -8.66
CA LEU A 1322 -28.72 14.17 -7.67
C LEU A 1322 -29.38 12.81 -7.95
N ALA A 1323 -30.65 12.82 -8.37
CA ALA A 1323 -31.39 11.60 -8.68
C ALA A 1323 -30.87 10.91 -9.96
N GLU A 1324 -30.42 11.68 -10.95
CA GLU A 1324 -29.81 11.15 -12.18
C GLU A 1324 -28.37 10.67 -11.94
N ALA A 1325 -27.57 11.39 -11.16
CA ALA A 1325 -26.21 10.98 -10.77
C ALA A 1325 -26.20 9.61 -10.07
N ARG A 1326 -27.23 9.30 -9.28
CA ARG A 1326 -27.42 8.00 -8.62
C ARG A 1326 -27.78 6.85 -9.56
N ARG A 1327 -28.11 7.11 -10.84
CA ARG A 1327 -28.43 6.10 -11.87
C ARG A 1327 -27.26 5.83 -12.83
N ARG A 1328 -26.22 6.65 -12.81
CA ARG A 1328 -25.02 6.49 -13.64
C ARG A 1328 -24.01 5.58 -12.95
N ASP A 1329 -22.98 5.20 -13.70
CA ASP A 1329 -21.79 4.53 -13.19
C ASP A 1329 -21.11 5.33 -12.06
N ARG A 1330 -20.29 4.66 -11.24
CA ARG A 1330 -19.68 5.27 -10.06
C ARG A 1330 -18.74 6.44 -10.40
N ALA A 1331 -18.05 6.38 -11.54
CA ALA A 1331 -17.15 7.46 -11.98
C ALA A 1331 -17.92 8.72 -12.39
N THR A 1332 -18.93 8.60 -13.25
CA THR A 1332 -19.83 9.70 -13.63
C THR A 1332 -20.55 10.25 -12.40
N ARG A 1333 -21.00 9.40 -11.47
CA ARG A 1333 -21.61 9.82 -10.20
C ARG A 1333 -20.66 10.72 -9.41
N VAL A 1334 -19.44 10.25 -9.15
CA VAL A 1334 -18.42 10.97 -8.38
C VAL A 1334 -18.10 12.34 -9.00
N VAL A 1335 -17.81 12.39 -10.30
CA VAL A 1335 -17.47 13.65 -10.99
C VAL A 1335 -18.65 14.63 -11.04
N THR A 1336 -19.89 14.12 -11.08
CA THR A 1336 -21.12 14.95 -10.98
C THR A 1336 -21.30 15.55 -9.58
N LEU A 1337 -21.17 14.73 -8.53
CA LEU A 1337 -21.34 15.16 -7.15
C LEU A 1337 -20.25 16.14 -6.69
N LEU A 1338 -19.03 16.02 -7.24
CA LEU A 1338 -17.92 16.95 -7.00
C LEU A 1338 -18.33 18.41 -7.28
N GLN A 1339 -19.07 18.68 -8.36
CA GLN A 1339 -19.48 20.02 -8.74
C GLN A 1339 -20.41 20.69 -7.71
N PHE A 1340 -21.22 19.90 -6.99
CA PHE A 1340 -22.03 20.39 -5.88
C PHE A 1340 -21.21 20.51 -4.59
N ALA A 1341 -20.34 19.55 -4.30
CA ALA A 1341 -19.51 19.54 -3.09
C ALA A 1341 -18.52 20.73 -3.01
N VAL A 1342 -17.96 21.18 -4.13
CA VAL A 1342 -17.05 22.34 -4.18
C VAL A 1342 -17.76 23.69 -4.24
N SER A 1343 -19.06 23.72 -4.54
CA SER A 1343 -19.81 24.97 -4.67
C SER A 1343 -20.35 25.43 -3.31
N PRO A 1344 -19.95 26.60 -2.77
CA PRO A 1344 -20.38 27.03 -1.43
C PRO A 1344 -21.91 27.10 -1.23
N THR A 1345 -22.68 27.26 -2.31
CA THR A 1345 -24.15 27.28 -2.29
C THR A 1345 -24.80 25.89 -2.33
N CYS A 1346 -24.11 24.89 -2.87
CA CYS A 1346 -24.64 23.53 -3.09
C CYS A 1346 -23.97 22.47 -2.18
N ALA A 1347 -22.87 22.81 -1.52
CA ALA A 1347 -22.08 21.89 -0.70
C ALA A 1347 -22.83 21.32 0.52
N ALA A 1348 -24.05 21.76 0.82
CA ALA A 1348 -24.92 21.12 1.82
C ALA A 1348 -25.65 19.87 1.27
N LEU A 1349 -25.58 19.60 -0.03
CA LEU A 1349 -26.24 18.48 -0.71
C LEU A 1349 -25.38 17.21 -0.80
N VAL A 1350 -24.09 17.30 -0.48
CA VAL A 1350 -23.09 16.23 -0.64
C VAL A 1350 -22.14 16.26 0.55
N ASP A 1351 -21.91 15.10 1.18
CA ASP A 1351 -20.85 14.95 2.16
C ASP A 1351 -19.48 14.76 1.45
N PRO A 1352 -18.46 15.58 1.76
CA PRO A 1352 -17.17 15.53 1.07
C PRO A 1352 -16.28 14.36 1.50
N VAL A 1353 -16.55 13.73 2.65
CA VAL A 1353 -15.84 12.52 3.12
C VAL A 1353 -16.45 11.29 2.45
N GLU A 1354 -17.78 11.19 2.41
CA GLU A 1354 -18.47 10.13 1.65
C GLU A 1354 -18.04 10.16 0.17
N LEU A 1355 -18.11 11.31 -0.49
CA LEU A 1355 -17.73 11.46 -1.90
C LEU A 1355 -16.27 11.05 -2.19
N LEU A 1356 -15.35 11.38 -1.29
CA LEU A 1356 -13.94 11.04 -1.45
C LEU A 1356 -13.66 9.54 -1.21
N MET A 1357 -14.43 8.87 -0.35
CA MET A 1357 -14.40 7.42 -0.20
C MET A 1357 -15.05 6.72 -1.40
N ASP A 1358 -16.13 7.30 -1.94
CA ASP A 1358 -16.81 6.89 -3.18
C ASP A 1358 -15.87 7.00 -4.40
N ALA A 1359 -14.92 7.94 -4.37
CA ALA A 1359 -13.87 8.09 -5.37
C ALA A 1359 -12.67 7.14 -5.14
N ALA A 1360 -12.27 6.90 -3.89
CA ALA A 1360 -11.14 6.01 -3.55
C ALA A 1360 -11.40 4.54 -3.95
N THR A 1361 -12.66 4.14 -3.97
CA THR A 1361 -13.12 2.78 -4.35
C THR A 1361 -13.31 2.57 -5.86
N LEU A 1362 -13.04 3.58 -6.70
CA LEU A 1362 -13.04 3.43 -8.17
C LEU A 1362 -11.87 2.58 -8.71
N GLY A 1363 -10.84 2.32 -7.91
CA GLY A 1363 -9.72 1.48 -8.32
C GLY A 1363 -8.82 2.13 -9.39
N LEU A 1364 -8.43 1.36 -10.40
CA LEU A 1364 -7.53 1.79 -11.49
C LEU A 1364 -8.22 2.01 -12.84
N ASP A 1365 -9.51 1.68 -12.95
CA ASP A 1365 -10.28 1.75 -14.20
C ASP A 1365 -11.60 2.49 -13.88
N PRO A 1366 -11.92 3.64 -14.51
CA PRO A 1366 -11.33 4.15 -15.77
C PRO A 1366 -9.92 4.73 -15.67
N ASP A 1367 -9.60 5.42 -14.57
CA ASP A 1367 -8.29 6.07 -14.37
C ASP A 1367 -8.13 6.50 -12.89
N PRO A 1368 -7.01 6.21 -12.21
CA PRO A 1368 -6.71 6.80 -10.90
C PRO A 1368 -6.75 8.35 -10.90
N SER A 1369 -6.67 9.04 -12.03
CA SER A 1369 -6.78 10.51 -12.11
C SER A 1369 -8.07 11.06 -11.49
N ILE A 1370 -9.20 10.32 -11.54
CA ILE A 1370 -10.48 10.77 -10.98
C ILE A 1370 -10.38 10.98 -9.46
N TYR A 1371 -9.79 10.04 -8.74
CA TYR A 1371 -9.54 10.20 -7.30
C TYR A 1371 -8.62 11.40 -7.02
N HIS A 1372 -7.60 11.61 -7.85
CA HIS A 1372 -6.65 12.73 -7.72
C HIS A 1372 -7.28 14.10 -8.03
N GLU A 1373 -8.22 14.18 -8.97
CA GLU A 1373 -9.09 15.35 -9.20
C GLU A 1373 -9.95 15.63 -7.97
N VAL A 1374 -10.68 14.62 -7.49
CA VAL A 1374 -11.63 14.73 -6.36
C VAL A 1374 -10.93 15.19 -5.08
N ILE A 1375 -9.80 14.59 -4.69
CA ILE A 1375 -9.07 15.07 -3.49
C ILE A 1375 -8.54 16.50 -3.67
N THR A 1376 -8.03 16.86 -4.86
CA THR A 1376 -7.45 18.19 -5.11
C THR A 1376 -8.52 19.28 -5.04
N ASP A 1377 -9.68 19.05 -5.63
CA ASP A 1377 -10.78 20.01 -5.64
C ASP A 1377 -11.56 20.04 -4.31
N LEU A 1378 -11.65 18.92 -3.57
CA LEU A 1378 -12.28 18.88 -2.23
C LEU A 1378 -11.38 19.36 -1.10
N PHE A 1379 -10.05 19.38 -1.24
CA PHE A 1379 -9.13 19.69 -0.14
C PHE A 1379 -9.48 20.98 0.64
N PRO A 1380 -9.85 22.12 0.01
CA PRO A 1380 -10.23 23.33 0.75
C PRO A 1380 -11.54 23.18 1.55
N VAL A 1381 -12.46 22.33 1.07
CA VAL A 1381 -13.72 22.00 1.76
C VAL A 1381 -13.44 21.10 2.96
N LEU A 1382 -12.54 20.13 2.80
CA LEU A 1382 -12.12 19.22 3.87
C LEU A 1382 -11.35 19.96 4.97
N LEU A 1383 -10.48 20.92 4.63
CA LEU A 1383 -9.81 21.77 5.63
C LEU A 1383 -10.79 22.50 6.57
N HIS A 1384 -11.98 22.85 6.09
CA HIS A 1384 -13.01 23.52 6.89
C HIS A 1384 -13.96 22.55 7.62
N ARG A 1385 -14.34 21.43 6.99
CA ARG A 1385 -15.38 20.52 7.51
C ARG A 1385 -14.85 19.26 8.20
N ALA A 1386 -13.68 18.77 7.81
CA ALA A 1386 -13.08 17.53 8.28
C ALA A 1386 -11.54 17.65 8.31
N PRO A 1387 -10.97 18.58 9.12
CA PRO A 1387 -9.53 18.90 9.06
C PRO A 1387 -8.63 17.70 9.36
N GLU A 1388 -9.02 16.83 10.30
CA GLU A 1388 -8.33 15.55 10.56
C GLU A 1388 -8.22 14.67 9.30
N PHE A 1389 -9.29 14.61 8.49
CA PHE A 1389 -9.31 13.87 7.24
C PHE A 1389 -8.43 14.57 6.18
N ALA A 1390 -8.50 15.90 6.06
CA ALA A 1390 -7.60 16.66 5.18
C ALA A 1390 -6.11 16.39 5.53
N TRP A 1391 -5.74 16.40 6.80
CA TRP A 1391 -4.36 16.13 7.22
C TRP A 1391 -3.93 14.68 6.96
N ARG A 1392 -4.81 13.68 7.16
CA ARG A 1392 -4.55 12.29 6.76
C ARG A 1392 -4.26 12.17 5.26
N GLN A 1393 -5.08 12.82 4.43
CA GLN A 1393 -4.91 12.84 2.97
C GLN A 1393 -3.62 13.55 2.54
N LEU A 1394 -3.25 14.65 3.19
CA LEU A 1394 -1.97 15.33 2.94
C LEU A 1394 -0.76 14.48 3.38
N TYR A 1395 -0.83 13.81 4.53
CA TYR A 1395 0.23 12.93 5.03
C TYR A 1395 0.43 11.68 4.15
N ALA A 1396 -0.65 11.15 3.57
CA ALA A 1396 -0.58 10.10 2.55
C ALA A 1396 0.03 10.63 1.24
N ALA A 1397 -0.44 11.77 0.74
CA ALA A 1397 0.10 12.41 -0.46
C ALA A 1397 1.60 12.72 -0.32
N LEU A 1398 2.04 13.23 0.83
CA LEU A 1398 3.45 13.52 1.11
C LEU A 1398 4.35 12.28 1.04
N ARG A 1399 3.85 11.07 1.33
CA ARG A 1399 4.57 9.82 1.06
C ARG A 1399 4.63 9.55 -0.44
N ASP A 1400 3.46 9.37 -1.04
CA ASP A 1400 3.30 8.67 -2.33
C ASP A 1400 3.57 9.56 -3.54
N ASN A 1401 3.20 10.84 -3.47
CA ASN A 1401 3.31 11.76 -4.60
C ASN A 1401 3.50 13.21 -4.13
N TRP A 1402 4.75 13.70 -4.24
CA TRP A 1402 5.10 15.08 -3.93
C TRP A 1402 4.27 16.10 -4.71
N ALA A 1403 4.06 15.89 -6.01
CA ALA A 1403 3.25 16.76 -6.85
C ALA A 1403 1.76 16.79 -6.42
N LEU A 1404 1.23 15.69 -5.87
CA LEU A 1404 -0.11 15.70 -5.27
C LEU A 1404 -0.12 16.56 -4.01
N ALA A 1405 0.83 16.37 -3.09
CA ALA A 1405 0.91 17.19 -1.88
C ALA A 1405 1.02 18.69 -2.19
N MET A 1406 1.80 19.05 -3.22
CA MET A 1406 1.88 20.43 -3.73
C MET A 1406 0.54 20.90 -4.31
N ALA A 1407 -0.17 20.08 -5.09
CA ALA A 1407 -1.51 20.40 -5.59
C ALA A 1407 -2.53 20.65 -4.46
N LEU A 1408 -2.48 19.87 -3.37
CA LEU A 1408 -3.34 20.08 -2.20
C LEU A 1408 -3.01 21.42 -1.52
N LEU A 1409 -1.73 21.73 -1.31
CA LEU A 1409 -1.29 22.99 -0.70
C LEU A 1409 -1.59 24.21 -1.60
N GLU A 1410 -1.46 24.09 -2.93
CA GLU A 1410 -1.87 25.12 -3.89
C GLU A 1410 -3.36 25.46 -3.75
N ARG A 1411 -4.24 24.45 -3.68
CA ARG A 1411 -5.69 24.69 -3.49
C ARG A 1411 -6.02 25.16 -2.08
N GLY A 1412 -5.29 24.69 -1.07
CA GLY A 1412 -5.44 25.10 0.33
C GLY A 1412 -4.89 26.49 0.66
N ALA A 1413 -4.20 27.18 -0.26
CA ALA A 1413 -3.40 28.37 0.06
C ALA A 1413 -4.17 29.49 0.77
N GLU A 1414 -5.41 29.78 0.35
CA GLU A 1414 -6.25 30.83 0.95
C GLU A 1414 -6.71 30.52 2.38
N PRO A 1415 -7.38 29.38 2.69
CA PRO A 1415 -7.72 29.03 4.07
C PRO A 1415 -6.47 28.78 4.94
N LEU A 1416 -5.36 28.32 4.38
CA LEU A 1416 -4.10 28.17 5.13
C LEU A 1416 -3.50 29.52 5.52
N LEU A 1417 -3.44 30.51 4.61
CA LEU A 1417 -3.02 31.88 4.95
C LEU A 1417 -3.91 32.53 6.01
N ALA A 1418 -5.22 32.30 5.95
CA ALA A 1418 -6.16 32.83 6.93
C ALA A 1418 -5.97 32.22 8.34
N ALA A 1419 -5.48 30.97 8.44
CA ALA A 1419 -5.30 30.26 9.69
C ALA A 1419 -3.88 30.36 10.29
N LEU A 1420 -2.85 30.42 9.44
CA LEU A 1420 -1.43 30.43 9.82
C LEU A 1420 -0.78 31.83 9.76
N GLY A 1421 -1.46 32.79 9.14
CA GLY A 1421 -0.90 34.12 8.92
C GLY A 1421 0.17 34.16 7.83
N PHE A 1422 0.80 35.33 7.70
CA PHE A 1422 1.60 35.71 6.53
C PHE A 1422 3.03 35.13 6.50
N ASP A 1423 3.44 34.35 7.50
CA ASP A 1423 4.75 33.67 7.56
C ASP A 1423 4.70 32.20 7.14
N VAL A 1424 3.52 31.68 6.79
CA VAL A 1424 3.27 30.26 6.48
C VAL A 1424 4.31 29.65 5.52
N VAL A 1425 4.66 30.32 4.43
CA VAL A 1425 5.63 29.79 3.45
C VAL A 1425 7.04 29.63 4.04
N GLY A 1426 7.45 30.55 4.92
CA GLY A 1426 8.73 30.46 5.63
C GLY A 1426 8.76 29.29 6.60
N VAL A 1427 7.69 29.12 7.38
CA VAL A 1427 7.52 27.98 8.32
C VAL A 1427 7.51 26.64 7.58
N LEU A 1428 6.70 26.51 6.53
CA LEU A 1428 6.61 25.25 5.76
C LEU A 1428 7.92 24.93 5.04
N HIS A 1429 8.63 25.92 4.47
CA HIS A 1429 9.95 25.69 3.87
C HIS A 1429 10.99 25.29 4.94
N ALA A 1430 10.97 25.91 6.13
CA ALA A 1430 11.87 25.54 7.22
C ALA A 1430 11.67 24.07 7.66
N GLU A 1431 10.43 23.62 7.82
CA GLU A 1431 10.13 22.22 8.16
C GLU A 1431 10.47 21.24 7.01
N ILE A 1432 10.28 21.61 5.73
CA ILE A 1432 10.75 20.81 4.59
C ILE A 1432 12.28 20.67 4.64
N ARG A 1433 13.03 21.76 4.87
CA ARG A 1433 14.50 21.72 5.03
C ARG A 1433 14.91 20.84 6.20
N ARG A 1434 14.29 21.02 7.37
CA ARG A 1434 14.53 20.22 8.57
C ARG A 1434 14.29 18.73 8.32
N ALA A 1435 13.24 18.39 7.57
CA ALA A 1435 12.91 17.00 7.22
C ALA A 1435 13.92 16.37 6.26
N VAL A 1436 14.40 17.13 5.26
CA VAL A 1436 15.49 16.68 4.38
C VAL A 1436 16.77 16.48 5.17
N ALA A 1437 17.16 17.44 6.02
CA ALA A 1437 18.32 17.35 6.91
C ALA A 1437 18.24 16.19 7.92
N CYS A 1438 17.02 15.79 8.31
CA CYS A 1438 16.81 14.64 9.19
C CYS A 1438 17.12 13.29 8.51
N VAL A 1439 17.19 13.25 7.18
CA VAL A 1439 17.36 12.02 6.39
C VAL A 1439 18.64 12.05 5.54
N ALA A 1440 19.30 13.19 5.39
CA ALA A 1440 20.67 13.28 4.89
C ALA A 1440 21.68 12.71 5.90
N ASP A 1441 22.68 11.96 5.43
CA ASP A 1441 23.67 11.31 6.33
C ASP A 1441 24.67 12.32 6.94
N ASP A 1442 24.85 13.48 6.30
CA ASP A 1442 25.64 14.62 6.79
C ASP A 1442 24.83 15.56 7.70
N GLY A 1443 23.52 15.36 7.81
CA GLY A 1443 22.61 16.23 8.56
C GLY A 1443 22.30 17.58 7.90
N THR A 1444 22.57 17.77 6.60
CA THR A 1444 22.34 19.04 5.91
C THR A 1444 21.17 18.98 4.91
N ALA A 1445 20.66 20.15 4.51
CA ALA A 1445 19.65 20.30 3.46
C ALA A 1445 20.13 21.33 2.43
N PRO A 1446 19.91 21.09 1.12
CA PRO A 1446 20.38 21.97 0.05
C PRO A 1446 19.78 23.36 0.18
N GLU A 1447 20.51 24.39 -0.25
CA GLU A 1447 20.01 25.78 -0.28
C GLU A 1447 18.75 25.89 -1.14
N LEU A 1448 18.80 25.35 -2.36
CA LEU A 1448 17.66 25.22 -3.25
C LEU A 1448 16.81 23.98 -2.94
N VAL A 1449 15.52 24.18 -2.64
CA VAL A 1449 14.53 23.12 -2.39
C VAL A 1449 13.39 23.24 -3.39
N ASP A 1450 13.33 22.32 -4.37
CA ASP A 1450 12.28 22.22 -5.39
C ASP A 1450 11.88 23.59 -6.01
N GLY A 1451 12.89 24.30 -6.50
CA GLY A 1451 12.77 25.59 -7.16
C GLY A 1451 12.65 26.82 -6.23
N VAL A 1452 12.79 26.66 -4.90
CA VAL A 1452 12.75 27.76 -3.92
C VAL A 1452 14.03 27.83 -3.09
N ASP A 1453 14.59 29.03 -2.96
CA ASP A 1453 15.67 29.37 -2.03
C ASP A 1453 15.31 30.62 -1.22
N LEU A 1454 14.98 30.43 0.07
CA LEU A 1454 14.71 31.52 1.02
C LEU A 1454 15.93 31.90 1.87
N GLY A 1455 17.09 31.25 1.64
CA GLY A 1455 18.28 31.34 2.48
C GLY A 1455 18.09 30.75 3.89
N THR A 1456 19.19 30.58 4.61
CA THR A 1456 19.19 30.08 6.00
C THR A 1456 18.90 31.17 7.05
N ALA A 1457 19.05 32.44 6.69
CA ALA A 1457 19.06 33.56 7.64
C ALA A 1457 17.75 34.36 7.74
N THR A 1458 16.82 34.20 6.79
CA THR A 1458 15.75 35.20 6.56
C THR A 1458 14.49 34.97 7.40
N TYR A 1459 14.26 33.74 7.90
CA TYR A 1459 13.04 33.33 8.62
C TYR A 1459 13.33 32.43 9.83
N ALA A 1460 14.36 32.77 10.62
CA ALA A 1460 14.37 32.31 12.02
C ALA A 1460 13.19 32.99 12.75
N ALA A 1461 12.34 32.20 13.40
CA ALA A 1461 11.07 32.67 13.96
C ALA A 1461 11.25 33.76 15.05
N PRO A 1462 10.30 34.71 15.17
CA PRO A 1462 10.35 35.82 16.15
C PRO A 1462 10.02 35.38 17.59
#